data_AF-A0A1E4Q5J9-F1
#
_entry.id   AF-A0A1E4Q5J9-F1
#
_cell.length_a   1.000
_cell.length_b   1.000
_cell.length_c   1.000
_cell.angle_alpha   90.00
_cell.angle_beta   90.00
_cell.angle_gamma   90.00
#
_symmetry.space_group_name_H-M   'P 1'
#
loop_
_entity.id
_entity.type
_entity.pdbx_description
1 polymer ?
#
loop_
_entity_poly.entity_id
_entity_poly.type
_entity_poly.pdbx_seq_one_letter_code
_entity_poly.pdbx_strand_id
1 'polypeptide(L)'
;MTINVNYARGDGGITLTQAQRDQLQALRDTQEAQFNARKDTPGLGTAMYQLLLSFISDEQLTTIQRVDEFGIPHDVQVLTQVPKAGVDPVVWRWIDGATKVNSGEGFFADFIRDYTMIQYGLRGGDASQAEALNQTASNLIAFNLVEDILSHNGNLPGITGLGAIDAGAAASTVFQGLPGSPNPDYAPWAGTLLFPYLGFDGFFKDLLLNKDQVVANIEGKGSVVVKNVEGTYDLFAAVQAARSASRSAGISNMLEAMQNLFGPSVPDTDQGDLMSATTQFVRDYYGLDADSIFDPGQALVFNGVLSQGGETYTVGTLGDDAALGGGVGCDVINAGKGNDTILGSSATDLIDGGEGTDTMRYDESYDIDLMLNTDLHGNGQYEFRAEAGGPVGTDLIYGVERIALGSGDDTLKITNLDGSKLTNLEWIDMGADGGDEGDTLDLSEMSQGANVTDAGGSAVTLNLSGGSFDVKHAETIKGTAYDDQIAGGDGNNFLQGGDGDDKLEGDGGKDELHGGRGNDKLYGQNESGGADTAYDKLFGDAGNDELHGGAGVNLLDGGDGSDRMEGGAGFDAYNADGSDTISDDDGKGVVFLDDQKLTGGTRKKTDPENEYHNGNTVYTLNGTTLTINGGLTIENYHKDANDLGIFLKTEDDDDEDTPDVGPAENKKSPIVIDLDGDGVETVAMDNDRYFDHDANGMRERTAWASADDGFLVRDLDGNGRIDSGREMFGSQTLLSNGLLAANGFEALRELDANQDGKVDGADAAFSELRIWRDLDGDGQTDAGELQTLAENGLVGVRTAWASSSVVDANGQAHEQMGTAIRADGTDAAADDIWFQVDTAHRVNAQFNAGILDVIDLPEAKAFGNLPDLRQAMATDPVLVGMVQAYMDETVPAARDAMLEGLIFQWAGVTDVDPNSRDPRMIYGHVMDARQLLVLEQLIGRGYEGTWCWGERDPNPHGQAAPLLIAEFKKFEKYVQAQLLAQADPARYGFVEGGFGSGYSHVQVNWSDFQQYAATLRNAGDIGALDQIVDVIKGLGTYSPVFREQSTEAFGVLLAAYPDLAPIFDAASVLGTANNDSLFGGAQGEIIVGGTGDDAIFGGGGDDKYYYSLGDGKDRVYDSSGADQLLLLGGIATADVSVTRDLTSIFLHVGTGEDAGEIRLDNVFDENGHLAEGVIESIKFEDGTEWGLPDILSRILLPITEGADVLYGSILNDTINALGGDDRVLGLDGDDQLIGGSGADLLFGGNGNDSLTGGAVTTR
;
A
#
# COMPACT_ATOMS: atom_id res chain seq x y z
N MET A 1 18.11 -12.78 62.45
CA MET A 1 18.29 -13.27 63.86
C MET A 1 19.67 -12.84 64.37
N THR A 2 19.80 -11.98 65.40
CA THR A 2 21.12 -11.46 65.81
C THR A 2 21.92 -12.49 66.61
N ILE A 3 22.84 -13.20 65.95
CA ILE A 3 23.77 -14.12 66.64
C ILE A 3 24.91 -13.28 67.22
N ASN A 4 24.83 -12.98 68.52
CA ASN A 4 25.98 -12.43 69.26
C ASN A 4 26.92 -13.58 69.62
N VAL A 5 28.04 -13.72 68.91
CA VAL A 5 29.08 -14.66 69.30
C VAL A 5 30.23 -13.93 70.01
N ASN A 6 30.28 -14.09 71.34
CA ASN A 6 31.43 -13.71 72.15
C ASN A 6 32.43 -14.87 72.14
N TYR A 7 33.58 -14.69 71.50
CA TYR A 7 34.66 -15.68 71.51
C TYR A 7 35.81 -15.24 72.42
N ALA A 8 36.08 -16.02 73.47
CA ALA A 8 37.27 -15.89 74.28
C ALA A 8 38.46 -16.60 73.59
N ARG A 9 39.66 -16.00 73.65
CA ARG A 9 40.93 -16.57 73.15
C ARG A 9 41.17 -18.00 73.71
N GLY A 10 41.29 -18.99 72.83
CA GLY A 10 41.69 -20.36 73.17
C GLY A 10 43.17 -20.64 72.86
N ASP A 11 43.83 -21.39 73.75
CA ASP A 11 45.28 -21.61 73.90
C ASP A 11 45.98 -22.56 72.88
N GLY A 12 45.64 -22.52 71.59
CA GLY A 12 46.06 -23.53 70.60
C GLY A 12 47.43 -23.38 69.88
N GLY A 13 48.28 -22.41 70.19
CA GLY A 13 49.42 -22.04 69.31
C GLY A 13 50.80 -22.63 69.65
N ILE A 14 51.58 -23.01 68.62
CA ILE A 14 53.03 -23.24 68.70
C ILE A 14 53.76 -21.93 69.04
N THR A 15 54.76 -21.98 69.94
CA THR A 15 55.70 -20.88 70.18
C THR A 15 56.90 -20.98 69.22
N LEU A 16 57.13 -19.98 68.38
CA LEU A 16 58.37 -19.91 67.58
C LEU A 16 59.58 -19.71 68.51
N THR A 17 60.65 -20.47 68.26
CA THR A 17 61.93 -20.24 68.96
C THR A 17 62.54 -18.91 68.54
N GLN A 18 63.40 -18.31 69.38
CA GLN A 18 64.08 -17.06 69.02
C GLN A 18 64.86 -17.19 67.70
N ALA A 19 65.49 -18.34 67.45
CA ALA A 19 66.20 -18.59 66.19
C ALA A 19 65.27 -18.57 64.96
N GLN A 20 64.05 -19.12 65.08
CA GLN A 20 63.06 -19.08 64.01
C GLN A 20 62.51 -17.66 63.78
N ARG A 21 62.31 -16.88 64.85
CA ARG A 21 61.95 -15.45 64.74
C ARG A 21 63.05 -14.64 64.07
N ASP A 22 64.31 -14.87 64.42
CA ASP A 22 65.45 -14.19 63.79
C ASP A 22 65.57 -14.54 62.29
N GLN A 23 65.31 -15.79 61.91
CA GLN A 23 65.23 -16.23 60.51
C GLN A 23 64.10 -15.53 59.75
N LEU A 24 62.93 -15.39 60.38
CA LEU A 24 61.76 -14.77 59.79
C LEU A 24 61.95 -13.24 59.61
N GLN A 25 62.53 -12.56 60.62
CA GLN A 25 62.88 -11.14 60.52
C GLN A 25 63.89 -10.87 59.41
N ALA A 26 64.95 -11.69 59.31
CA ALA A 26 65.97 -11.52 58.26
C ALA A 26 65.40 -11.69 56.84
N LEU A 27 64.45 -12.62 56.67
CA LEU A 27 63.76 -12.81 55.40
C LEU A 27 62.81 -11.63 55.09
N ARG A 28 62.04 -11.16 56.07
CA ARG A 28 61.17 -9.97 55.93
C ARG A 28 61.97 -8.76 55.48
N ASP A 29 63.07 -8.44 56.15
CA ASP A 29 63.91 -7.28 55.84
C ASP A 29 64.52 -7.38 54.42
N THR A 30 64.84 -8.61 53.97
CA THR A 30 65.36 -8.85 52.61
C THR A 30 64.29 -8.63 51.54
N GLN A 31 63.05 -9.08 51.81
CA GLN A 31 61.93 -8.96 50.86
C GLN A 31 61.35 -7.53 50.84
N GLU A 32 61.42 -6.78 51.95
CA GLU A 32 60.84 -5.43 52.09
C GLU A 32 61.44 -4.43 51.10
N ALA A 33 62.74 -4.55 50.79
CA ALA A 33 63.40 -3.72 49.78
C ALA A 33 62.89 -4.00 48.34
N GLN A 34 62.53 -5.24 48.03
CA GLN A 34 61.99 -5.63 46.72
C GLN A 34 60.52 -5.22 46.58
N PHE A 35 59.73 -5.36 47.65
CA PHE A 35 58.33 -4.92 47.70
C PHE A 35 58.19 -3.40 47.50
N ASN A 36 59.05 -2.61 48.14
CA ASN A 36 59.04 -1.15 47.98
C ASN A 36 59.45 -0.70 46.56
N ALA A 37 60.19 -1.51 45.80
CA ALA A 37 60.59 -1.19 44.44
C ALA A 37 59.51 -1.55 43.39
N ARG A 38 58.82 -2.68 43.57
CA ARG A 38 57.75 -3.15 42.68
C ARG A 38 56.75 -4.02 43.43
N LYS A 39 55.63 -3.40 43.84
CA LYS A 39 54.64 -3.98 44.76
C LYS A 39 53.85 -5.16 44.19
N ASP A 40 53.66 -5.18 42.87
CA ASP A 40 52.95 -6.20 42.08
C ASP A 40 53.82 -7.42 41.73
N THR A 41 55.08 -7.49 42.19
CA THR A 41 55.97 -8.61 41.83
C THR A 41 55.43 -9.94 42.41
N PRO A 42 55.12 -10.96 41.58
CA PRO A 42 54.63 -12.24 42.07
C PRO A 42 55.64 -12.93 43.01
N GLY A 43 55.14 -13.56 44.07
CA GLY A 43 55.94 -14.42 44.94
C GLY A 43 56.79 -13.74 46.03
N LEU A 44 56.71 -12.41 46.21
CA LEU A 44 57.45 -11.70 47.27
C LEU A 44 57.04 -12.16 48.68
N GLY A 45 55.74 -12.39 48.89
CA GLY A 45 55.20 -12.94 50.15
C GLY A 45 55.41 -14.45 50.31
N THR A 46 55.55 -15.17 49.21
CA THR A 46 55.59 -16.64 49.14
C THR A 46 56.76 -17.21 49.92
N ALA A 47 57.95 -16.60 49.81
CA ALA A 47 59.12 -17.03 50.56
C ALA A 47 58.90 -16.93 52.08
N MET A 48 58.21 -15.87 52.53
CA MET A 48 57.90 -15.67 53.95
C MET A 48 56.87 -16.69 54.45
N TYR A 49 55.82 -16.95 53.66
CA TYR A 49 54.84 -17.99 54.00
C TYR A 49 55.44 -19.41 53.98
N GLN A 50 56.30 -19.74 53.01
CA GLN A 50 56.99 -21.03 52.97
C GLN A 50 57.94 -21.23 54.15
N LEU A 51 58.65 -20.18 54.57
CA LEU A 51 59.49 -20.25 55.77
C LEU A 51 58.62 -20.49 57.02
N LEU A 52 57.48 -19.81 57.14
CA LEU A 52 56.50 -20.04 58.20
C LEU A 52 55.96 -21.49 58.16
N LEU A 53 55.54 -22.00 57.00
CA LEU A 53 55.08 -23.38 56.80
C LEU A 53 56.14 -24.39 57.24
N SER A 54 57.41 -24.15 56.92
CA SER A 54 58.50 -25.05 57.31
C SER A 54 58.65 -25.20 58.83
N PHE A 55 58.18 -24.21 59.61
CA PHE A 55 58.22 -24.27 61.08
C PHE A 55 57.07 -25.07 61.68
N ILE A 56 55.95 -25.17 60.96
CA ILE A 56 54.68 -25.70 61.45
C ILE A 56 54.19 -26.95 60.69
N SER A 57 54.98 -27.47 59.76
CA SER A 57 54.67 -28.66 58.96
C SER A 57 55.65 -29.81 59.24
N ASP A 58 55.18 -31.05 59.12
CA ASP A 58 55.99 -32.25 58.98
C ASP A 58 55.75 -32.87 57.58
N GLU A 59 56.70 -33.62 57.04
CA GLU A 59 56.54 -34.35 55.77
C GLU A 59 56.03 -35.78 56.03
N GLN A 60 54.92 -36.17 55.39
CA GLN A 60 54.43 -37.54 55.40
C GLN A 60 54.31 -38.11 53.98
N LEU A 61 54.65 -39.39 53.86
CA LEU A 61 54.41 -40.17 52.64
C LEU A 61 52.95 -40.58 52.59
N THR A 62 52.20 -39.97 51.68
CA THR A 62 50.79 -40.26 51.48
C THR A 62 50.64 -41.03 50.17
N THR A 63 49.91 -42.15 50.22
CA THR A 63 49.60 -42.91 49.02
C THR A 63 48.36 -42.30 48.40
N ILE A 64 48.48 -41.77 47.19
CA ILE A 64 47.35 -41.25 46.43
C ILE A 64 47.15 -42.13 45.20
N GLN A 65 45.89 -42.44 44.89
CA GLN A 65 45.55 -43.16 43.67
C GLN A 65 45.58 -42.17 42.50
N ARG A 66 46.46 -42.40 41.55
CA ARG A 66 46.47 -41.69 40.27
C ARG A 66 45.98 -42.62 39.18
N VAL A 67 44.98 -42.19 38.45
CA VAL A 67 44.42 -42.94 37.33
C VAL A 67 45.24 -42.64 36.09
N ASP A 68 45.69 -43.68 35.38
CA ASP A 68 46.38 -43.47 34.11
C ASP A 68 45.40 -43.11 32.98
N GLU A 69 45.96 -42.84 31.80
CA GLU A 69 45.26 -42.43 30.57
C GLU A 69 44.15 -43.42 30.14
N PHE A 70 44.12 -44.62 30.72
CA PHE A 70 43.17 -45.69 30.41
C PHE A 70 42.20 -45.98 31.56
N GLY A 71 42.16 -45.15 32.61
CA GLY A 71 41.22 -45.32 33.71
C GLY A 71 41.67 -46.32 34.78
N ILE A 72 42.94 -46.74 34.79
CA ILE A 72 43.45 -47.71 35.77
C ILE A 72 44.16 -46.98 36.93
N PRO A 73 43.72 -47.17 38.19
CA PRO A 73 44.34 -46.52 39.34
C PRO A 73 45.68 -47.18 39.71
N HIS A 74 46.71 -46.35 39.87
CA HIS A 74 48.04 -46.68 40.40
C HIS A 74 48.25 -45.99 41.74
N ASP A 75 48.77 -46.73 42.71
CA ASP A 75 49.17 -46.17 44.01
C ASP A 75 50.50 -45.43 43.86
N VAL A 76 50.47 -44.11 43.86
CA VAL A 76 51.66 -43.25 43.82
C VAL A 76 51.91 -42.72 45.23
N GLN A 77 53.11 -42.99 45.75
CA GLN A 77 53.53 -42.39 47.02
C GLN A 77 54.03 -40.97 46.76
N VAL A 78 53.32 -39.98 47.30
CA VAL A 78 53.68 -38.58 47.21
C VAL A 78 54.02 -38.07 48.60
N LEU A 79 55.12 -37.33 48.70
CA LEU A 79 55.48 -36.61 49.90
C LEU A 79 54.51 -35.43 50.05
N THR A 80 53.66 -35.44 51.06
CA THR A 80 52.73 -34.35 51.37
C THR A 80 53.12 -33.72 52.70
N GLN A 81 53.19 -32.39 52.74
CA GLN A 81 53.30 -31.67 54.00
C GLN A 81 51.99 -31.77 54.77
N VAL A 82 52.07 -31.99 56.08
CA VAL A 82 50.93 -32.07 57.00
C VAL A 82 51.21 -31.21 58.23
N PRO A 83 50.19 -30.74 58.96
CA PRO A 83 50.41 -29.95 60.17
C PRO A 83 51.21 -30.76 61.19
N LYS A 84 52.23 -30.12 61.76
CA LYS A 84 53.03 -30.68 62.84
C LYS A 84 52.15 -30.92 64.08
N ALA A 85 52.40 -31.99 64.83
CA ALA A 85 51.58 -32.32 66.00
C ALA A 85 51.51 -31.16 67.02
N GLY A 86 50.28 -30.71 67.33
CA GLY A 86 50.03 -29.55 68.20
C GLY A 86 49.85 -28.22 67.47
N VAL A 87 50.00 -28.18 66.14
CA VAL A 87 49.54 -27.07 65.29
C VAL A 87 48.07 -27.26 65.00
N ASP A 88 47.29 -26.20 65.13
CA ASP A 88 45.92 -26.17 64.66
C ASP A 88 45.90 -26.44 63.14
N PRO A 89 45.27 -27.54 62.67
CA PRO A 89 45.22 -27.88 61.25
C PRO A 89 44.66 -26.76 60.37
N VAL A 90 43.80 -25.90 60.92
CA VAL A 90 43.22 -24.76 60.21
C VAL A 90 44.26 -23.65 60.01
N VAL A 91 45.09 -23.35 61.02
CA VAL A 91 46.19 -22.37 60.91
C VAL A 91 47.25 -22.85 59.92
N TRP A 92 47.53 -24.15 59.88
CA TRP A 92 48.44 -24.73 58.88
C TRP A 92 47.89 -24.63 57.45
N ARG A 93 46.61 -25.02 57.24
CA ARG A 93 45.93 -24.87 55.94
C ARG A 93 45.86 -23.41 55.50
N TRP A 94 45.71 -22.48 56.44
CA TRP A 94 45.70 -21.05 56.20
C TRP A 94 47.02 -20.56 55.59
N ILE A 95 48.17 -20.89 56.19
CA ILE A 95 49.49 -20.48 55.67
C ILE A 95 49.79 -21.17 54.34
N ASP A 96 49.42 -22.45 54.18
CA ASP A 96 49.55 -23.20 52.92
C ASP A 96 48.73 -22.56 51.78
N GLY A 97 47.47 -22.22 52.05
CA GLY A 97 46.60 -21.53 51.11
C GLY A 97 47.12 -20.14 50.75
N ALA A 98 47.51 -19.33 51.74
CA ALA A 98 48.06 -17.99 51.52
C ALA A 98 49.36 -18.02 50.69
N THR A 99 50.18 -19.07 50.85
CA THR A 99 51.38 -19.29 50.04
C THR A 99 51.03 -19.47 48.56
N LYS A 100 50.06 -20.34 48.26
CA LYS A 100 49.62 -20.66 46.89
C LYS A 100 48.96 -19.46 46.20
N VAL A 101 48.13 -18.72 46.93
CA VAL A 101 47.50 -17.49 46.43
C VAL A 101 48.55 -16.40 46.15
N ASN A 102 49.58 -16.26 46.99
CA ASN A 102 50.62 -15.26 46.78
C ASN A 102 51.61 -15.62 45.65
N SER A 103 51.83 -16.90 45.38
CA SER A 103 52.70 -17.35 44.30
C SER A 103 52.04 -17.21 42.92
N GLY A 104 50.72 -16.99 42.86
CA GLY A 104 49.95 -16.94 41.62
C GLY A 104 49.77 -18.32 40.98
N GLU A 105 50.04 -19.40 41.70
CA GLU A 105 50.04 -20.77 41.15
C GLU A 105 48.96 -21.62 41.81
N GLY A 106 48.13 -22.24 40.97
CA GLY A 106 47.12 -23.22 41.35
C GLY A 106 45.71 -22.66 41.39
N PHE A 107 44.74 -23.57 41.37
CA PHE A 107 43.31 -23.29 41.22
C PHE A 107 42.77 -22.13 42.07
N PHE A 108 43.20 -22.02 43.34
CA PHE A 108 42.73 -20.94 44.23
C PHE A 108 43.24 -19.56 43.82
N ALA A 109 44.48 -19.48 43.33
CA ALA A 109 45.04 -18.23 42.83
C ALA A 109 44.29 -17.80 41.56
N ASP A 110 44.01 -18.76 40.67
CA ASP A 110 43.20 -18.52 39.46
C ASP A 110 41.77 -18.13 39.81
N PHE A 111 41.12 -18.78 40.78
CA PHE A 111 39.75 -18.45 41.21
C PHE A 111 39.67 -17.03 41.80
N ILE A 112 40.55 -16.69 42.73
CA ILE A 112 40.56 -15.37 43.36
C ILE A 112 40.89 -14.30 42.32
N ARG A 113 41.82 -14.58 41.40
CA ARG A 113 42.16 -13.69 40.28
C ARG A 113 40.94 -13.46 39.40
N ASP A 114 40.34 -14.52 38.88
CA ASP A 114 39.23 -14.45 37.92
C ASP A 114 37.98 -13.83 38.56
N TYR A 115 37.64 -14.19 39.80
CA TYR A 115 36.56 -13.57 40.56
C TYR A 115 36.78 -12.08 40.78
N THR A 116 38.01 -11.69 41.12
CA THR A 116 38.37 -10.29 41.33
C THR A 116 38.38 -9.51 40.02
N MET A 117 38.83 -10.10 38.91
CA MET A 117 38.78 -9.49 37.58
C MET A 117 37.33 -9.26 37.14
N ILE A 118 36.47 -10.26 37.28
CA ILE A 118 35.04 -10.17 36.94
C ILE A 118 34.38 -9.08 37.79
N GLN A 119 34.54 -9.13 39.11
CA GLN A 119 33.96 -8.14 40.04
C GLN A 119 34.49 -6.72 39.84
N TYR A 120 35.75 -6.56 39.45
CA TYR A 120 36.34 -5.25 39.15
C TYR A 120 35.82 -4.70 37.82
N GLY A 121 35.64 -5.56 36.81
CA GLY A 121 35.01 -5.24 35.54
C GLY A 121 33.55 -4.83 35.69
N LEU A 122 32.74 -5.64 36.38
CA LEU A 122 31.32 -5.37 36.67
C LEU A 122 31.11 -3.98 37.31
N ARG A 123 32.09 -3.50 38.07
CA ARG A 123 32.04 -2.21 38.79
C ARG A 123 32.74 -1.05 38.05
N GLY A 124 32.89 -1.17 36.72
CA GLY A 124 33.40 -0.13 35.82
C GLY A 124 34.92 0.04 35.82
N GLY A 125 35.66 -0.91 36.41
CA GLY A 125 37.13 -0.91 36.44
C GLY A 125 37.73 -1.66 35.25
N ASP A 126 38.91 -1.24 34.79
CA ASP A 126 39.68 -1.97 33.78
C ASP A 126 40.17 -3.31 34.35
N ALA A 127 39.53 -4.41 33.94
CA ALA A 127 39.81 -5.77 34.41
C ALA A 127 41.29 -6.17 34.25
N SER A 128 42.02 -5.57 33.29
CA SER A 128 43.45 -5.83 33.09
C SER A 128 44.33 -5.32 34.24
N GLN A 129 43.83 -4.39 35.07
CA GLN A 129 44.54 -3.83 36.22
C GLN A 129 44.32 -4.62 37.51
N ALA A 130 43.28 -5.45 37.57
CA ALA A 130 42.88 -6.17 38.77
C ALA A 130 43.93 -7.21 39.21
N GLU A 131 44.62 -7.85 38.27
CA GLU A 131 45.68 -8.83 38.57
C GLU A 131 46.86 -8.19 39.33
N ALA A 132 47.33 -7.02 38.89
CA ALA A 132 48.42 -6.30 39.55
C ALA A 132 48.04 -5.78 40.95
N LEU A 133 46.78 -5.37 41.13
CA LEU A 133 46.23 -4.92 42.41
C LEU A 133 46.08 -6.09 43.40
N ASN A 134 45.57 -7.24 42.92
CA ASN A 134 45.42 -8.46 43.72
C ASN A 134 46.78 -8.97 44.21
N GLN A 135 47.79 -9.00 43.32
CA GLN A 135 49.15 -9.39 43.68
C GLN A 135 49.79 -8.41 44.69
N THR A 136 49.55 -7.11 44.53
CA THR A 136 50.03 -6.07 45.45
C THR A 136 49.42 -6.24 46.85
N ALA A 137 48.12 -6.48 46.93
CA ALA A 137 47.43 -6.70 48.20
C ALA A 137 47.88 -8.00 48.88
N SER A 138 48.01 -9.10 48.12
CA SER A 138 48.50 -10.39 48.61
C SER A 138 49.91 -10.30 49.20
N ASN A 139 50.82 -9.56 48.54
CA ASN A 139 52.17 -9.31 49.05
C ASN A 139 52.14 -8.49 50.36
N LEU A 140 51.32 -7.43 50.40
CA LEU A 140 51.19 -6.56 51.57
C LEU A 140 50.67 -7.31 52.82
N ILE A 141 49.72 -8.25 52.62
CA ILE A 141 49.20 -9.11 53.69
C ILE A 141 50.32 -9.98 54.28
N ALA A 142 51.21 -10.53 53.43
CA ALA A 142 52.33 -11.35 53.89
C ALA A 142 53.32 -10.57 54.77
N PHE A 143 53.62 -9.31 54.42
CA PHE A 143 54.48 -8.43 55.22
C PHE A 143 53.87 -8.08 56.58
N ASN A 144 52.60 -7.69 56.58
CA ASN A 144 51.89 -7.30 57.81
C ASN A 144 51.75 -8.49 58.77
N LEU A 145 51.42 -9.68 58.26
CA LEU A 145 51.36 -10.89 59.06
C LEU A 145 52.70 -11.18 59.75
N VAL A 146 53.80 -11.15 59.01
CA VAL A 146 55.11 -11.46 59.56
C VAL A 146 55.51 -10.43 60.61
N GLU A 147 55.19 -9.16 60.38
CA GLU A 147 55.39 -8.08 61.34
C GLU A 147 54.58 -8.30 62.62
N ASP A 148 53.31 -8.70 62.51
CA ASP A 148 52.46 -9.01 63.66
C ASP A 148 53.03 -10.20 64.47
N ILE A 149 53.44 -11.28 63.79
CA ILE A 149 54.08 -12.45 64.40
C ILE A 149 55.37 -12.07 65.14
N LEU A 150 56.17 -11.16 64.58
CA LEU A 150 57.44 -10.71 65.17
C LEU A 150 57.24 -9.73 66.33
N SER A 151 56.14 -8.97 66.33
CA SER A 151 55.81 -7.99 67.38
C SER A 151 55.22 -8.64 68.65
N HIS A 152 54.73 -9.88 68.58
CA HIS A 152 54.11 -10.61 69.69
C HIS A 152 55.08 -11.63 70.36
N ASN A 153 55.38 -11.44 71.65
CA ASN A 153 56.28 -12.32 72.44
C ASN A 153 55.62 -13.61 72.99
N GLY A 154 54.57 -14.14 72.34
CA GLY A 154 53.74 -15.26 72.84
C GLY A 154 53.51 -16.41 71.85
N ASN A 155 52.61 -17.34 72.19
CA ASN A 155 52.12 -18.37 71.24
C ASN A 155 51.53 -17.69 70.00
N LEU A 156 51.70 -18.30 68.82
CA LEU A 156 50.95 -17.87 67.62
C LEU A 156 49.46 -17.79 67.99
N PRO A 157 48.78 -16.64 67.77
CA PRO A 157 47.34 -16.55 67.99
C PRO A 157 46.60 -17.63 67.19
N GLY A 158 45.47 -18.13 67.72
CA GLY A 158 44.54 -18.90 66.90
C GLY A 158 43.99 -18.08 65.73
N ILE A 159 43.25 -18.72 64.82
CA ILE A 159 42.78 -18.14 63.54
C ILE A 159 42.12 -16.74 63.65
N THR A 160 41.46 -16.44 64.77
CA THR A 160 40.78 -15.15 65.01
C THR A 160 41.71 -13.99 65.40
N GLY A 161 42.96 -14.27 65.79
CA GLY A 161 43.92 -13.28 66.28
C GLY A 161 45.01 -12.88 65.30
N LEU A 162 45.44 -13.77 64.40
CA LEU A 162 46.53 -13.52 63.43
C LEU A 162 46.12 -12.67 62.23
N GLY A 163 44.82 -12.41 62.04
CA GLY A 163 44.38 -11.79 60.81
C GLY A 163 43.11 -11.07 60.43
N ALA A 164 42.21 -10.88 61.38
CA ALA A 164 41.06 -10.01 61.20
C ALA A 164 41.46 -8.51 61.19
N ILE A 165 42.63 -8.15 61.74
CA ILE A 165 43.04 -6.76 61.93
C ILE A 165 43.82 -6.19 60.73
N ASP A 166 44.63 -6.99 60.03
CA ASP A 166 45.57 -6.46 59.02
C ASP A 166 45.21 -6.76 57.55
N ALA A 167 44.47 -7.83 57.25
CA ALA A 167 44.09 -8.17 55.88
C ALA A 167 43.05 -7.19 55.30
N GLY A 168 42.04 -6.81 56.08
CA GLY A 168 41.04 -5.82 55.68
C GLY A 168 41.62 -4.41 55.49
N ALA A 169 42.61 -4.02 56.31
CA ALA A 169 43.28 -2.72 56.19
C ALA A 169 44.24 -2.68 54.98
N ALA A 170 44.99 -3.75 54.74
CA ALA A 170 45.90 -3.86 53.59
C ALA A 170 45.14 -3.80 52.26
N ALA A 171 44.05 -4.56 52.14
CA ALA A 171 43.26 -4.57 50.92
C ALA A 171 42.53 -3.23 50.69
N SER A 172 41.93 -2.65 51.74
CA SER A 172 41.33 -1.31 51.66
C SER A 172 42.32 -0.22 51.25
N THR A 173 43.60 -0.33 51.62
CA THR A 173 44.64 0.66 51.28
C THR A 173 45.07 0.59 49.80
N VAL A 174 45.05 -0.61 49.20
CA VAL A 174 45.43 -0.81 47.80
C VAL A 174 44.33 -0.31 46.84
N PHE A 175 43.06 -0.52 47.20
CA PHE A 175 41.93 -0.14 46.34
C PHE A 175 41.46 1.32 46.48
N GLN A 176 41.75 2.02 47.60
CA GLN A 176 41.40 3.44 47.79
C GLN A 176 42.27 4.45 46.99
N GLY A 177 43.36 4.01 46.36
CA GLY A 177 44.36 4.88 45.74
C GLY A 177 44.14 5.25 44.27
N LEU A 178 43.01 4.89 43.65
CA LEU A 178 42.82 4.97 42.20
C LEU A 178 42.08 6.24 41.74
N PRO A 179 42.47 6.87 40.61
CA PRO A 179 41.74 8.01 40.06
C PRO A 179 40.39 7.59 39.48
N GLY A 180 39.29 8.21 39.93
CA GLY A 180 37.95 8.04 39.34
C GLY A 180 36.90 7.33 40.20
N SER A 181 37.25 6.79 41.37
CA SER A 181 36.31 6.09 42.24
C SER A 181 35.51 7.05 43.15
N PRO A 182 34.16 7.13 43.04
CA PRO A 182 33.36 8.01 43.91
C PRO A 182 32.92 7.35 45.24
N ASN A 183 33.14 6.04 45.46
CA ASN A 183 32.47 5.34 46.55
C ASN A 183 33.44 4.64 47.53
N PRO A 184 33.39 4.91 48.86
CA PRO A 184 34.15 4.14 49.86
C PRO A 184 33.77 2.65 49.95
N ASP A 185 32.73 2.20 49.24
CA ASP A 185 32.25 0.80 49.17
C ASP A 185 33.09 -0.13 48.26
N TYR A 186 34.28 0.25 47.80
CA TYR A 186 35.20 -0.68 47.11
C TYR A 186 35.87 -1.71 48.05
N ALA A 187 35.80 -1.50 49.37
CA ALA A 187 36.45 -2.34 50.37
C ALA A 187 35.78 -3.71 50.71
N PRO A 188 34.46 -3.96 50.55
CA PRO A 188 33.81 -5.19 51.03
C PRO A 188 34.19 -6.47 50.26
N TRP A 189 34.30 -6.41 48.94
CA TRP A 189 34.64 -7.58 48.12
C TRP A 189 36.14 -7.88 48.10
N ALA A 190 36.99 -6.98 48.61
CA ALA A 190 38.35 -7.32 49.01
C ALA A 190 38.39 -8.46 50.05
N GLY A 191 37.21 -8.83 50.60
CA GLY A 191 36.86 -10.16 51.11
C GLY A 191 37.50 -11.33 50.36
N THR A 192 37.72 -11.28 49.05
CA THR A 192 38.40 -12.32 48.24
C THR A 192 39.84 -12.62 48.66
N LEU A 193 40.50 -11.64 49.27
CA LEU A 193 41.83 -11.79 49.85
C LEU A 193 41.80 -12.23 51.34
N LEU A 194 40.62 -12.18 51.98
CA LEU A 194 40.39 -12.64 53.36
C LEU A 194 40.08 -14.14 53.45
N PHE A 195 39.92 -14.85 52.32
CA PHE A 195 39.45 -16.23 52.25
C PHE A 195 40.18 -17.28 53.09
N PRO A 196 41.51 -17.20 53.31
CA PRO A 196 42.10 -18.21 54.19
C PRO A 196 41.55 -18.10 55.63
N TYR A 197 41.01 -16.95 56.09
CA TYR A 197 40.63 -16.69 57.49
C TYR A 197 39.36 -17.36 58.05
N LEU A 198 38.40 -17.81 57.23
CA LEU A 198 37.05 -18.15 57.76
C LEU A 198 36.72 -19.64 57.87
N GLY A 199 37.56 -20.54 57.37
CA GLY A 199 37.19 -21.96 57.28
C GLY A 199 36.12 -22.16 56.20
N PHE A 200 36.52 -22.80 55.11
CA PHE A 200 35.78 -22.82 53.84
C PHE A 200 34.34 -23.38 53.89
N ASP A 201 33.99 -24.18 54.90
CA ASP A 201 32.66 -24.83 55.03
C ASP A 201 31.51 -23.83 55.31
N GLY A 202 31.81 -22.66 55.89
CA GLY A 202 30.79 -21.65 56.23
C GLY A 202 30.44 -20.71 55.06
N PHE A 203 31.41 -20.39 54.22
CA PHE A 203 31.30 -19.31 53.22
C PHE A 203 30.28 -19.63 52.11
N PHE A 204 30.40 -20.78 51.45
CA PHE A 204 29.45 -21.15 50.39
C PHE A 204 28.05 -21.38 50.96
N LYS A 205 27.97 -21.89 52.19
CA LYS A 205 26.71 -22.13 52.88
C LYS A 205 26.02 -20.82 53.27
N ASP A 206 26.75 -19.80 53.70
CA ASP A 206 26.19 -18.49 54.03
C ASP A 206 25.91 -17.62 52.79
N LEU A 207 26.73 -17.72 51.73
CA LEU A 207 26.53 -17.05 50.44
C LEU A 207 25.30 -17.60 49.68
N LEU A 208 25.07 -18.92 49.74
CA LEU A 208 23.97 -19.59 49.04
C LEU A 208 22.67 -19.65 49.85
N LEU A 209 22.71 -19.62 51.20
CA LEU A 209 21.53 -19.97 52.02
C LEU A 209 21.09 -18.88 53.02
N ASN A 210 21.80 -17.77 53.23
CA ASN A 210 21.46 -16.79 54.28
C ASN A 210 21.11 -15.39 53.75
N LYS A 211 19.82 -15.01 53.89
CA LYS A 211 19.26 -13.72 53.45
C LYS A 211 19.50 -12.53 54.41
N ASP A 212 20.17 -12.72 55.56
CA ASP A 212 20.31 -11.70 56.63
C ASP A 212 21.74 -11.10 56.77
N GLN A 213 21.83 -9.80 57.08
CA GLN A 213 23.07 -9.00 57.27
C GLN A 213 24.07 -9.58 58.30
N VAL A 214 25.38 -9.54 57.99
CA VAL A 214 26.47 -9.89 58.91
C VAL A 214 27.09 -8.64 59.55
N VAL A 215 27.03 -8.53 60.89
CA VAL A 215 27.64 -7.42 61.65
C VAL A 215 28.92 -7.91 62.34
N ALA A 216 30.06 -7.31 62.02
CA ALA A 216 31.34 -7.60 62.67
C ALA A 216 31.64 -6.56 63.77
N ASN A 217 31.87 -7.02 65.00
CA ASN A 217 32.32 -6.18 66.10
C ASN A 217 33.84 -6.26 66.26
N ILE A 218 34.54 -5.17 65.93
CA ILE A 218 35.98 -5.04 66.10
C ILE A 218 36.26 -4.28 67.40
N GLU A 219 37.02 -4.90 68.30
CA GLU A 219 37.37 -4.29 69.59
C GLU A 219 38.26 -3.05 69.35
N GLY A 220 37.77 -1.87 69.78
CA GLY A 220 38.44 -0.58 69.61
C GLY A 220 37.99 0.29 68.43
N LYS A 221 37.11 -0.18 67.54
CA LYS A 221 36.61 0.61 66.39
C LYS A 221 35.09 0.69 66.20
N GLY A 222 34.30 -0.01 67.02
CA GLY A 222 32.83 -0.01 66.92
C GLY A 222 32.30 -0.95 65.82
N SER A 223 30.99 -1.21 65.83
CA SER A 223 30.32 -2.14 64.91
C SER A 223 30.46 -1.67 63.46
N VAL A 224 31.03 -2.51 62.60
CA VAL A 224 31.02 -2.29 61.15
C VAL A 224 29.95 -3.20 60.57
N VAL A 225 28.95 -2.59 59.93
CA VAL A 225 27.94 -3.31 59.16
C VAL A 225 28.61 -3.69 57.84
N VAL A 226 28.82 -4.99 57.62
CA VAL A 226 29.11 -5.50 56.29
C VAL A 226 27.74 -5.67 55.64
N LYS A 227 27.34 -4.71 54.79
CA LYS A 227 26.10 -4.86 54.05
C LYS A 227 26.20 -6.13 53.21
N ASN A 228 25.12 -6.92 53.23
CA ASN A 228 25.01 -8.10 52.40
C ASN A 228 25.16 -7.72 50.93
N VAL A 229 25.81 -8.61 50.21
CA VAL A 229 25.84 -8.67 48.75
C VAL A 229 24.39 -8.84 48.27
N GLU A 230 23.93 -8.01 47.34
CA GLU A 230 22.64 -8.21 46.69
C GLU A 230 22.70 -9.46 45.78
N GLY A 231 22.38 -10.61 46.38
CA GLY A 231 21.51 -11.67 45.86
C GLY A 231 21.98 -12.56 44.70
N THR A 232 22.31 -11.99 43.54
CA THR A 232 22.38 -12.73 42.27
C THR A 232 23.71 -12.49 41.55
N TYR A 233 24.15 -11.22 41.43
CA TYR A 233 25.46 -10.84 40.84
C TYR A 233 26.65 -11.53 41.53
N ASP A 234 26.67 -11.47 42.86
CA ASP A 234 27.52 -12.22 43.80
C ASP A 234 27.71 -13.70 43.42
N LEU A 235 26.57 -14.37 43.23
CA LEU A 235 26.51 -15.80 43.02
C LEU A 235 26.95 -16.17 41.60
N PHE A 236 26.47 -15.46 40.58
CA PHE A 236 26.81 -15.74 39.18
C PHE A 236 28.28 -15.45 38.87
N ALA A 237 28.83 -14.33 39.38
CA ALA A 237 30.26 -14.03 39.25
C ALA A 237 31.15 -15.09 39.92
N ALA A 238 30.72 -15.62 41.07
CA ALA A 238 31.44 -16.69 41.77
C ALA A 238 31.45 -18.00 40.97
N VAL A 239 30.32 -18.37 40.35
CA VAL A 239 30.22 -19.56 39.51
C VAL A 239 31.09 -19.43 38.24
N GLN A 240 31.08 -18.26 37.59
CA GLN A 240 31.92 -17.96 36.42
C GLN A 240 33.42 -18.04 36.73
N ALA A 241 33.84 -17.44 37.84
CA ALA A 241 35.22 -17.51 38.30
C ALA A 241 35.67 -18.94 38.62
N ALA A 242 34.80 -19.75 39.23
CA ALA A 242 35.06 -21.16 39.49
C ALA A 242 35.24 -21.95 38.18
N ARG A 243 34.45 -21.65 37.15
CA ARG A 243 34.55 -22.25 35.81
C ARG A 243 35.89 -21.90 35.15
N SER A 244 36.28 -20.63 35.13
CA SER A 244 37.54 -20.16 34.55
C SER A 244 38.77 -20.76 35.25
N ALA A 245 38.75 -20.79 36.58
CA ALA A 245 39.82 -21.39 37.38
C ALA A 245 39.94 -22.91 37.18
N SER A 246 38.81 -23.62 37.06
CA SER A 246 38.79 -25.07 36.79
C SER A 246 39.46 -25.40 35.45
N ARG A 247 39.15 -24.61 34.41
CA ARG A 247 39.75 -24.75 33.07
C ARG A 247 41.25 -24.50 33.11
N SER A 248 41.70 -23.43 33.76
CA SER A 248 43.12 -23.07 33.88
C SER A 248 43.93 -24.15 34.60
N ALA A 249 43.31 -24.84 35.56
CA ALA A 249 43.91 -25.95 36.31
C ALA A 249 43.84 -27.30 35.58
N GLY A 250 43.22 -27.39 34.39
CA GLY A 250 43.04 -28.64 33.64
C GLY A 250 42.10 -29.64 34.33
N ILE A 251 41.20 -29.17 35.19
CA ILE A 251 40.29 -30.00 35.98
C ILE A 251 38.97 -30.12 35.22
N SER A 252 38.51 -31.36 35.03
CA SER A 252 37.43 -31.68 34.08
C SER A 252 36.02 -31.68 34.69
N ASN A 253 35.90 -31.67 36.01
CA ASN A 253 34.62 -31.60 36.72
C ASN A 253 34.75 -30.87 38.06
N MET A 254 33.65 -30.25 38.51
CA MET A 254 33.63 -29.41 39.71
C MET A 254 33.90 -30.20 41.01
N LEU A 255 33.57 -31.50 41.03
CA LEU A 255 33.85 -32.38 42.16
C LEU A 255 35.36 -32.59 42.36
N GLU A 256 36.11 -32.81 41.28
CA GLU A 256 37.58 -32.93 41.30
C GLU A 256 38.24 -31.60 41.71
N ALA A 257 37.66 -30.47 41.30
CA ALA A 257 38.12 -29.14 41.74
C ALA A 257 37.90 -28.95 43.25
N MET A 258 36.72 -29.33 43.77
CA MET A 258 36.35 -29.24 45.19
C MET A 258 37.10 -30.26 46.07
N GLN A 259 37.35 -31.48 45.59
CA GLN A 259 38.14 -32.48 46.30
C GLN A 259 39.62 -32.08 46.42
N ASN A 260 40.16 -31.42 45.39
CA ASN A 260 41.48 -30.78 45.46
C ASN A 260 41.49 -29.56 46.40
N LEU A 261 40.34 -28.89 46.58
CA LEU A 261 40.13 -27.72 47.45
C LEU A 261 40.09 -28.08 48.94
N PHE A 262 39.37 -29.15 49.30
CA PHE A 262 38.97 -29.44 50.68
C PHE A 262 39.56 -30.74 51.24
N GLY A 263 40.23 -31.52 50.40
CA GLY A 263 40.82 -32.83 50.70
C GLY A 263 39.86 -34.00 50.43
N PRO A 264 40.34 -35.26 50.46
CA PRO A 264 39.58 -36.45 50.07
C PRO A 264 38.39 -36.81 50.99
N SER A 265 38.12 -35.98 52.01
CA SER A 265 37.03 -36.13 52.97
C SER A 265 35.84 -35.20 52.69
N VAL A 266 35.78 -34.56 51.51
CA VAL A 266 34.50 -34.03 51.01
C VAL A 266 33.57 -35.24 50.90
N PRO A 267 32.47 -35.28 51.67
CA PRO A 267 31.52 -36.36 51.55
C PRO A 267 31.08 -36.48 50.09
N ASP A 268 30.82 -37.70 49.66
CA ASP A 268 30.16 -38.07 48.40
C ASP A 268 28.69 -37.57 48.38
N THR A 269 28.44 -36.37 48.91
CA THR A 269 27.19 -35.65 48.71
C THR A 269 27.27 -35.10 47.30
N ASP A 270 26.61 -35.84 46.42
CA ASP A 270 26.53 -35.72 44.99
C ASP A 270 26.70 -34.28 44.47
N GLN A 271 27.41 -34.18 43.35
CA GLN A 271 27.37 -33.05 42.42
C GLN A 271 25.94 -32.48 42.21
N GLY A 272 24.92 -33.33 42.41
CA GLY A 272 23.50 -33.01 42.42
C GLY A 272 23.06 -32.04 43.53
N ASP A 273 23.59 -32.04 44.75
CA ASP A 273 23.01 -31.22 45.85
C ASP A 273 23.32 -29.72 45.71
N LEU A 274 24.54 -29.35 45.33
CA LEU A 274 24.91 -27.95 45.10
C LEU A 274 24.28 -27.43 43.79
N MET A 275 24.28 -28.27 42.75
CA MET A 275 23.67 -27.91 41.48
C MET A 275 22.15 -27.81 41.61
N SER A 276 21.51 -28.73 42.34
CA SER A 276 20.10 -28.64 42.68
C SER A 276 19.83 -27.45 43.58
N ALA A 277 20.71 -27.07 44.50
CA ALA A 277 20.52 -25.87 45.32
C ALA A 277 20.59 -24.57 44.48
N THR A 278 21.54 -24.46 43.54
CA THR A 278 21.64 -23.30 42.63
C THR A 278 20.50 -23.28 41.62
N THR A 279 20.16 -24.44 41.03
CA THR A 279 19.02 -24.61 40.12
C THR A 279 17.72 -24.26 40.86
N GLN A 280 17.55 -24.75 42.09
CA GLN A 280 16.39 -24.43 42.93
C GLN A 280 16.38 -22.96 43.33
N PHE A 281 17.53 -22.33 43.58
CA PHE A 281 17.61 -20.89 43.84
C PHE A 281 17.13 -20.08 42.63
N VAL A 282 17.59 -20.41 41.42
CA VAL A 282 17.16 -19.74 40.18
C VAL A 282 15.66 -19.97 39.95
N ARG A 283 15.19 -21.22 40.14
CA ARG A 283 13.76 -21.55 40.08
C ARG A 283 12.94 -20.77 41.12
N ASP A 284 13.40 -20.66 42.36
CA ASP A 284 12.71 -19.93 43.43
C ASP A 284 12.79 -18.40 43.25
N TYR A 285 13.82 -17.89 42.56
CA TYR A 285 14.03 -16.46 42.31
C TYR A 285 13.12 -15.97 41.19
N TYR A 286 13.14 -16.65 40.04
CA TYR A 286 12.32 -16.31 38.86
C TYR A 286 10.94 -16.99 38.86
N GLY A 287 10.67 -17.84 39.85
CA GLY A 287 9.38 -18.53 39.98
C GLY A 287 9.13 -19.59 38.91
N LEU A 288 10.17 -20.33 38.52
CA LEU A 288 10.11 -21.38 37.51
C LEU A 288 9.62 -22.70 38.13
N ASP A 289 8.55 -23.26 37.59
CA ASP A 289 7.99 -24.54 38.04
C ASP A 289 8.89 -25.73 37.69
N ALA A 290 8.55 -26.90 38.25
CA ALA A 290 9.24 -28.16 37.96
C ALA A 290 9.27 -28.47 36.45
N ASP A 291 8.19 -28.13 35.76
CA ASP A 291 7.92 -28.40 34.34
C ASP A 291 8.17 -27.18 33.43
N SER A 292 8.84 -26.13 33.93
CA SER A 292 9.26 -24.97 33.13
C SER A 292 10.05 -25.41 31.89
N ILE A 293 9.78 -24.76 30.75
CA ILE A 293 10.45 -25.00 29.47
C ILE A 293 11.96 -24.72 29.53
N PHE A 294 12.36 -23.76 30.37
CA PHE A 294 13.76 -23.51 30.71
C PHE A 294 14.15 -24.31 31.96
N ASP A 295 15.11 -25.23 31.82
CA ASP A 295 15.74 -25.91 32.95
C ASP A 295 17.10 -25.27 33.26
N PRO A 296 17.20 -24.43 34.31
CA PRO A 296 18.47 -23.83 34.70
C PRO A 296 19.54 -24.86 35.04
N GLY A 297 19.15 -26.11 35.34
CA GLY A 297 20.08 -27.21 35.58
C GLY A 297 20.91 -27.60 34.36
N GLN A 298 20.40 -27.41 33.12
CA GLN A 298 21.07 -27.75 31.86
C GLN A 298 22.19 -26.76 31.51
N ALA A 299 21.91 -25.46 31.57
CA ALA A 299 22.91 -24.41 31.37
C ALA A 299 24.04 -24.47 32.43
N LEU A 300 23.78 -25.05 33.61
CA LEU A 300 24.76 -25.26 34.66
C LEU A 300 25.55 -26.60 34.58
N VAL A 301 25.33 -27.48 33.59
CA VAL A 301 25.98 -28.82 33.55
C VAL A 301 27.48 -28.75 33.23
N PHE A 302 28.33 -29.16 34.18
CA PHE A 302 29.79 -29.30 34.03
C PHE A 302 30.22 -30.72 33.63
N ASN A 303 29.76 -31.24 32.48
CA ASN A 303 30.26 -32.53 31.99
C ASN A 303 31.34 -32.31 30.91
N GLY A 304 32.50 -32.94 31.08
CA GLY A 304 33.72 -32.76 30.27
C GLY A 304 33.66 -33.21 28.80
N VAL A 305 32.47 -33.28 28.21
CA VAL A 305 32.29 -33.16 26.77
C VAL A 305 31.79 -31.74 26.58
N LEU A 306 32.57 -30.88 25.92
CA LEU A 306 32.01 -29.65 25.36
C LEU A 306 30.63 -30.00 24.78
N SER A 307 29.55 -29.48 25.35
CA SER A 307 28.43 -29.19 24.46
C SER A 307 29.07 -28.35 23.37
N GLN A 308 29.04 -28.86 22.14
CA GLN A 308 29.57 -28.13 21.00
C GLN A 308 28.68 -26.89 20.68
N GLY A 309 27.72 -26.53 21.53
CA GLY A 309 26.92 -25.31 21.45
C GLY A 309 27.27 -24.42 22.64
N GLY A 310 27.59 -23.16 22.36
CA GLY A 310 28.10 -22.18 23.32
C GLY A 310 27.07 -21.58 24.27
N GLU A 311 26.50 -22.39 25.16
CA GLU A 311 25.68 -21.94 26.30
C GLU A 311 26.56 -21.20 27.34
N THR A 312 26.16 -19.98 27.67
CA THR A 312 26.84 -19.00 28.50
C THR A 312 25.93 -18.34 29.54
N TYR A 313 26.59 -17.72 30.52
CA TYR A 313 25.97 -16.82 31.47
C TYR A 313 26.56 -15.45 31.18
N THR A 314 25.72 -14.45 30.95
CA THR A 314 26.15 -13.07 30.67
C THR A 314 25.64 -12.17 31.78
N VAL A 315 26.54 -11.36 32.34
CA VAL A 315 26.20 -10.36 33.37
C VAL A 315 26.75 -9.03 32.90
N GLY A 316 25.88 -8.03 32.73
CA GLY A 316 26.27 -6.69 32.37
C GLY A 316 26.86 -5.90 33.54
N THR A 317 27.24 -4.66 33.27
CA THR A 317 27.97 -3.79 34.18
C THR A 317 27.03 -3.03 35.12
N LEU A 318 27.55 -2.05 35.86
CA LEU A 318 26.75 -1.16 36.70
C LEU A 318 26.34 0.14 35.97
N GLY A 319 26.50 0.22 34.66
CA GLY A 319 25.98 1.32 33.84
C GLY A 319 25.61 0.83 32.44
N ASP A 320 25.03 1.73 31.64
CA ASP A 320 24.38 1.42 30.36
C ASP A 320 25.24 0.57 29.40
N ASP A 321 24.79 -0.66 29.15
CA ASP A 321 25.39 -1.60 28.21
C ASP A 321 24.64 -1.61 26.88
N ALA A 322 25.32 -1.24 25.80
CA ALA A 322 24.68 -1.01 24.50
C ALA A 322 24.34 -2.28 23.69
N ALA A 323 24.83 -3.47 24.08
CA ALA A 323 24.57 -4.74 23.40
C ALA A 323 25.01 -5.95 24.24
N LEU A 324 24.11 -6.49 25.06
CA LEU A 324 24.32 -7.71 25.83
C LEU A 324 23.66 -8.90 25.14
N GLY A 325 24.40 -9.98 24.90
CA GLY A 325 23.87 -11.20 24.26
C GLY A 325 24.55 -12.46 24.80
N GLY A 326 23.85 -13.59 24.73
CA GLY A 326 24.30 -14.88 25.27
C GLY A 326 25.17 -15.71 24.31
N GLY A 327 24.97 -15.58 23.00
CA GLY A 327 25.73 -16.35 22.01
C GLY A 327 24.90 -17.47 21.37
N VAL A 328 25.39 -18.72 21.40
CA VAL A 328 24.77 -19.85 20.67
C VAL A 328 24.35 -20.93 21.66
N GLY A 329 23.06 -21.08 21.93
CA GLY A 329 22.53 -22.06 22.88
C GLY A 329 21.73 -21.38 23.98
N CYS A 330 21.12 -22.14 24.89
CA CYS A 330 20.31 -21.58 25.96
C CYS A 330 21.18 -20.85 26.99
N ASP A 331 20.96 -19.55 27.12
CA ASP A 331 21.77 -18.63 27.91
C ASP A 331 20.99 -18.06 29.10
N VAL A 332 21.73 -17.52 30.08
CA VAL A 332 21.14 -16.70 31.16
C VAL A 332 21.81 -15.33 31.14
N ILE A 333 21.03 -14.29 30.91
CA ILE A 333 21.48 -12.91 30.77
C ILE A 333 20.90 -12.08 31.92
N ASN A 334 21.75 -11.40 32.66
CA ASN A 334 21.34 -10.38 33.65
C ASN A 334 22.03 -9.07 33.31
N ALA A 335 21.28 -8.04 32.92
CA ALA A 335 21.85 -6.83 32.34
C ALA A 335 22.48 -5.90 33.38
N GLY A 336 21.90 -5.76 34.56
CA GLY A 336 22.63 -5.12 35.66
C GLY A 336 21.92 -3.90 36.21
N LYS A 337 22.70 -2.84 36.38
CA LYS A 337 22.16 -1.51 36.65
C LYS A 337 22.49 -0.63 35.46
N GLY A 338 21.58 0.22 35.04
CA GLY A 338 21.78 1.07 33.86
C GLY A 338 20.59 0.96 32.93
N ASN A 339 20.61 1.73 31.84
CA ASN A 339 19.64 1.55 30.78
C ASN A 339 20.26 0.66 29.70
N ASP A 340 20.01 -0.63 29.79
CA ASP A 340 20.74 -1.63 29.02
C ASP A 340 19.98 -2.02 27.74
N THR A 341 20.72 -2.46 26.74
CA THR A 341 20.18 -3.03 25.50
C THR A 341 20.60 -4.49 25.39
N ILE A 342 19.63 -5.39 25.39
CA ILE A 342 19.80 -6.84 25.33
C ILE A 342 19.39 -7.32 23.94
N LEU A 343 20.19 -8.21 23.36
CA LEU A 343 19.96 -8.79 22.03
C LEU A 343 19.44 -10.22 22.17
N GLY A 344 18.30 -10.49 21.57
CA GLY A 344 17.69 -11.83 21.49
C GLY A 344 18.49 -12.79 20.64
N SER A 345 18.32 -14.08 20.93
CA SER A 345 18.99 -15.17 20.21
C SER A 345 17.97 -16.19 19.70
N SER A 346 18.43 -17.21 18.98
CA SER A 346 17.56 -18.28 18.46
C SER A 346 17.33 -19.42 19.44
N ALA A 347 17.89 -19.36 20.64
CA ALA A 347 17.77 -20.39 21.65
C ALA A 347 16.96 -19.88 22.85
N THR A 348 16.38 -20.80 23.63
CA THR A 348 15.62 -20.49 24.84
C THR A 348 16.53 -19.88 25.91
N ASP A 349 16.39 -18.58 26.13
CA ASP A 349 17.19 -17.81 27.08
C ASP A 349 16.37 -17.36 28.30
N LEU A 350 17.05 -17.12 29.43
CA LEU A 350 16.46 -16.45 30.60
C LEU A 350 17.11 -15.08 30.76
N ILE A 351 16.30 -14.03 30.67
CA ILE A 351 16.75 -12.65 30.55
C ILE A 351 16.18 -11.82 31.71
N ASP A 352 17.04 -11.00 32.30
CA ASP A 352 16.74 -10.13 33.44
C ASP A 352 17.36 -8.76 33.20
N GLY A 353 16.57 -7.72 32.93
CA GLY A 353 17.07 -6.36 32.69
C GLY A 353 17.71 -5.74 33.93
N GLY A 354 17.15 -6.01 35.11
CA GLY A 354 17.69 -5.53 36.37
C GLY A 354 17.16 -4.16 36.77
N GLU A 355 18.04 -3.22 37.14
CA GLU A 355 17.64 -1.87 37.55
C GLU A 355 17.88 -0.85 36.43
N GLY A 356 16.83 -0.23 35.94
CA GLY A 356 16.92 0.92 35.04
C GLY A 356 15.76 0.96 34.08
N THR A 357 16.01 1.43 32.85
CA THR A 357 15.06 1.33 31.75
C THR A 357 15.72 0.56 30.63
N ASP A 358 15.41 -0.72 30.57
CA ASP A 358 16.09 -1.71 29.75
C ASP A 358 15.29 -1.99 28.47
N THR A 359 16.02 -2.32 27.41
CA THR A 359 15.47 -2.57 26.07
C THR A 359 15.91 -3.93 25.55
N MET A 360 14.95 -4.80 25.25
CA MET A 360 15.18 -6.04 24.52
C MET A 360 14.99 -5.81 23.01
N ARG A 361 15.88 -6.36 22.18
CA ARG A 361 15.80 -6.32 20.71
C ARG A 361 16.07 -7.67 20.08
N TYR A 362 15.17 -8.13 19.22
CA TYR A 362 15.34 -9.31 18.37
C TYR A 362 15.91 -8.94 16.98
N ASP A 363 16.26 -9.94 16.18
CA ASP A 363 16.81 -9.78 14.82
C ASP A 363 15.67 -9.46 13.82
N GLU A 364 15.97 -8.70 12.78
CA GLU A 364 15.06 -8.17 11.74
C GLU A 364 14.52 -9.27 10.78
N SER A 365 14.32 -10.51 11.23
CA SER A 365 13.84 -11.58 10.32
C SER A 365 13.14 -12.77 10.99
N TYR A 366 12.84 -12.68 12.29
CA TYR A 366 12.15 -13.75 13.01
C TYR A 366 10.70 -13.37 13.28
N ASP A 367 9.78 -14.31 13.09
CA ASP A 367 8.36 -14.19 13.46
C ASP A 367 8.20 -14.59 14.95
N ILE A 368 8.10 -13.62 15.85
CA ILE A 368 8.13 -13.80 17.30
C ILE A 368 6.72 -13.84 17.88
N ASP A 369 6.40 -14.93 18.58
CA ASP A 369 5.18 -15.02 19.40
C ASP A 369 5.47 -14.49 20.81
N LEU A 370 5.09 -13.24 21.11
CA LEU A 370 5.25 -12.62 22.42
C LEU A 370 3.99 -12.78 23.29
N MET A 371 4.14 -13.36 24.48
CA MET A 371 3.08 -13.43 25.49
C MET A 371 3.48 -12.73 26.78
N LEU A 372 2.59 -11.97 27.38
CA LEU A 372 2.81 -11.40 28.72
C LEU A 372 2.18 -12.27 29.80
N ASN A 373 2.81 -12.32 30.98
CA ASN A 373 2.28 -13.04 32.14
C ASN A 373 2.52 -12.28 33.45
N THR A 374 1.44 -12.02 34.19
CA THR A 374 1.44 -11.29 35.46
C THR A 374 1.17 -12.18 36.68
N ASP A 375 0.89 -13.47 36.50
CA ASP A 375 0.72 -14.45 37.59
C ASP A 375 2.02 -15.23 37.83
N LEU A 376 3.03 -14.53 38.36
CA LEU A 376 4.33 -15.11 38.63
C LEU A 376 4.34 -15.91 39.94
N HIS A 377 4.71 -17.18 39.86
CA HIS A 377 4.88 -18.08 41.01
C HIS A 377 6.22 -17.84 41.73
N GLY A 378 6.42 -16.67 42.35
CA GLY A 378 7.71 -16.29 42.94
C GLY A 378 7.65 -15.55 44.27
N ASN A 379 8.80 -15.09 44.73
CA ASN A 379 8.98 -14.31 45.95
C ASN A 379 8.60 -12.81 45.79
N GLY A 380 8.01 -12.42 44.66
CA GLY A 380 7.46 -11.09 44.38
C GLY A 380 8.48 -10.04 43.95
N GLN A 381 9.58 -10.43 43.30
CA GLN A 381 10.58 -9.47 42.79
C GLN A 381 10.11 -8.74 41.52
N TYR A 382 9.59 -9.47 40.53
CA TYR A 382 9.06 -8.90 39.29
C TYR A 382 7.54 -8.90 39.30
N GLU A 383 6.95 -7.91 38.63
CA GLU A 383 5.51 -7.73 38.55
C GLU A 383 4.92 -8.49 37.34
N PHE A 384 5.69 -8.63 36.27
CA PHE A 384 5.36 -9.40 35.06
C PHE A 384 6.59 -10.06 34.46
N ARG A 385 6.37 -11.00 33.54
CA ARG A 385 7.36 -11.53 32.60
C ARG A 385 6.80 -11.50 31.19
N ALA A 386 7.68 -11.40 30.20
CA ALA A 386 7.34 -11.67 28.82
C ALA A 386 7.94 -13.02 28.39
N GLU A 387 7.22 -13.75 27.55
CA GLU A 387 7.61 -15.04 26.99
C GLU A 387 7.63 -14.89 25.46
N ALA A 388 8.82 -14.85 24.86
CA ALA A 388 8.99 -14.67 23.41
C ALA A 388 9.33 -16.02 22.76
N GLY A 389 8.45 -16.55 21.91
CA GLY A 389 8.59 -17.83 21.22
C GLY A 389 8.72 -17.71 19.70
N GLY A 390 8.53 -18.82 18.99
CA GLY A 390 8.58 -18.88 17.53
C GLY A 390 9.77 -19.70 16.99
N PRO A 391 10.44 -19.26 15.90
CA PRO A 391 11.67 -19.88 15.38
C PRO A 391 12.87 -19.63 16.29
N VAL A 392 12.79 -18.64 17.16
CA VAL A 392 13.65 -18.48 18.32
C VAL A 392 13.13 -19.39 19.43
N GLY A 393 14.01 -20.12 20.12
CA GLY A 393 13.60 -20.86 21.31
C GLY A 393 12.89 -19.94 22.32
N THR A 394 12.04 -20.47 23.18
CA THR A 394 11.21 -19.62 24.05
C THR A 394 12.02 -18.87 25.11
N ASP A 395 12.14 -17.56 24.98
CA ASP A 395 12.84 -16.70 25.93
C ASP A 395 11.93 -16.30 27.10
N LEU A 396 12.48 -16.26 28.31
CA LEU A 396 11.80 -15.81 29.51
C LEU A 396 12.41 -14.48 29.98
N ILE A 397 11.68 -13.38 29.80
CA ILE A 397 12.17 -12.01 29.97
C ILE A 397 11.56 -11.37 31.22
N TYR A 398 12.42 -10.88 32.11
CA TYR A 398 12.06 -10.21 33.36
C TYR A 398 12.70 -8.82 33.44
N GLY A 399 11.99 -7.86 34.04
CA GLY A 399 12.55 -6.54 34.36
C GLY A 399 13.03 -5.76 33.13
N VAL A 400 12.33 -5.87 32.01
CA VAL A 400 12.60 -5.11 30.79
C VAL A 400 11.38 -4.23 30.49
N GLU A 401 11.61 -2.94 30.30
CA GLU A 401 10.56 -1.94 30.10
C GLU A 401 10.23 -1.71 28.61
N ARG A 402 11.11 -2.10 27.69
CA ARG A 402 10.95 -1.88 26.25
C ARG A 402 11.31 -3.13 25.46
N ILE A 403 10.44 -3.59 24.58
CA ILE A 403 10.68 -4.81 23.79
C ILE A 403 10.49 -4.48 22.31
N ALA A 404 11.45 -4.82 21.45
CA ALA A 404 11.38 -4.70 20.00
C ALA A 404 11.57 -6.08 19.34
N LEU A 405 10.62 -6.52 18.51
CA LEU A 405 10.52 -7.90 18.02
C LEU A 405 11.17 -8.13 16.64
N GLY A 406 11.27 -7.09 15.80
CA GLY A 406 12.15 -7.12 14.64
C GLY A 406 11.48 -6.57 13.40
N SER A 407 11.44 -7.37 12.34
CA SER A 407 10.69 -7.08 11.10
C SER A 407 10.18 -8.38 10.46
N GLY A 408 9.96 -9.41 11.30
CA GLY A 408 9.19 -10.58 10.90
C GLY A 408 7.72 -10.35 11.25
N ASP A 409 6.86 -11.30 10.90
CA ASP A 409 5.42 -11.20 11.20
C ASP A 409 5.19 -11.61 12.67
N ASP A 410 5.29 -10.64 13.58
CA ASP A 410 5.31 -10.86 15.02
C ASP A 410 3.88 -10.91 15.59
N THR A 411 3.66 -11.69 16.66
CA THR A 411 2.35 -11.74 17.34
C THR A 411 2.49 -11.40 18.81
N LEU A 412 1.87 -10.31 19.26
CA LEU A 412 1.69 -9.99 20.67
C LEU A 412 0.34 -10.52 21.15
N LYS A 413 0.35 -11.60 21.92
CA LYS A 413 -0.85 -12.20 22.48
C LYS A 413 -1.12 -11.77 23.91
N ILE A 414 -2.29 -11.17 24.12
CA ILE A 414 -2.76 -10.71 25.42
C ILE A 414 -3.88 -11.62 25.92
N THR A 415 -3.73 -12.07 27.16
CA THR A 415 -4.77 -12.82 27.88
C THR A 415 -5.20 -12.03 29.12
N ASN A 416 -5.74 -12.69 30.15
CA ASN A 416 -6.20 -12.01 31.36
C ASN A 416 -5.03 -11.50 32.24
N LEU A 417 -4.51 -10.32 31.91
CA LEU A 417 -3.45 -9.64 32.64
C LEU A 417 -3.98 -8.71 33.74
N ASP A 418 -3.25 -8.62 34.85
CA ASP A 418 -3.44 -7.57 35.86
C ASP A 418 -2.64 -6.33 35.47
N GLY A 419 -3.27 -5.37 34.80
CA GLY A 419 -2.63 -4.14 34.32
C GLY A 419 -1.93 -3.34 35.41
N SER A 420 -2.33 -3.47 36.68
CA SER A 420 -1.66 -2.80 37.81
C SER A 420 -0.23 -3.30 38.07
N LYS A 421 0.16 -4.42 37.45
CA LYS A 421 1.51 -5.01 37.49
C LYS A 421 2.35 -4.71 36.24
N LEU A 422 1.82 -3.96 35.28
CA LEU A 422 2.52 -3.59 34.06
C LEU A 422 3.03 -2.14 34.11
N THR A 423 3.06 -1.52 35.30
CA THR A 423 3.37 -0.08 35.43
C THR A 423 4.78 0.33 35.00
N ASN A 424 5.68 -0.64 34.85
CA ASN A 424 7.03 -0.41 34.36
C ASN A 424 7.17 -0.69 32.85
N LEU A 425 6.25 -1.43 32.22
CA LEU A 425 6.30 -1.66 30.78
C LEU A 425 5.96 -0.35 30.06
N GLU A 426 6.91 0.19 29.29
CA GLU A 426 6.73 1.43 28.53
C GLU A 426 6.09 1.15 27.17
N TRP A 427 6.72 0.29 26.37
CA TRP A 427 6.20 -0.06 25.05
C TRP A 427 6.70 -1.40 24.53
N ILE A 428 5.90 -1.98 23.63
CA ILE A 428 6.29 -3.08 22.76
C ILE A 428 6.26 -2.55 21.33
N ASP A 429 7.32 -2.80 20.57
CA ASP A 429 7.48 -2.42 19.17
C ASP A 429 7.52 -3.72 18.37
N MET A 430 6.53 -3.94 17.51
CA MET A 430 6.40 -5.20 16.79
C MET A 430 7.44 -5.21 15.65
N GLY A 431 7.31 -4.34 14.67
CA GLY A 431 8.44 -4.02 13.82
C GLY A 431 8.02 -3.34 12.53
N ALA A 432 8.67 -2.24 12.15
CA ALA A 432 8.38 -1.65 10.84
C ALA A 432 9.01 -2.49 9.71
N ASP A 433 8.27 -3.46 9.17
CA ASP A 433 8.72 -4.34 8.09
C ASP A 433 8.31 -3.84 6.68
N GLY A 434 7.33 -2.93 6.61
CA GLY A 434 6.80 -2.35 5.39
C GLY A 434 5.90 -3.30 4.59
N GLY A 435 5.46 -4.41 5.19
CA GLY A 435 4.35 -5.24 4.72
C GLY A 435 3.03 -4.74 5.28
N ASP A 436 1.93 -4.95 4.54
CA ASP A 436 0.59 -4.79 5.07
C ASP A 436 0.21 -6.14 5.76
N GLU A 437 -0.34 -6.09 6.98
CA GLU A 437 -0.90 -7.23 7.75
C GLU A 437 0.07 -8.22 8.45
N GLY A 438 1.36 -7.89 8.60
CA GLY A 438 2.36 -8.77 9.23
C GLY A 438 2.21 -8.93 10.75
N ASP A 439 2.24 -7.82 11.50
CA ASP A 439 2.28 -7.87 12.97
C ASP A 439 0.88 -7.90 13.59
N THR A 440 0.64 -8.84 14.50
CA THR A 440 -0.67 -9.09 15.12
C THR A 440 -0.70 -8.80 16.63
N LEU A 441 -1.50 -7.83 17.05
CA LEU A 441 -1.98 -7.69 18.43
C LEU A 441 -3.23 -8.57 18.63
N ASP A 442 -3.08 -9.74 19.25
CA ASP A 442 -4.16 -10.70 19.52
C ASP A 442 -4.72 -10.53 20.94
N LEU A 443 -5.92 -9.96 21.04
CA LEU A 443 -6.66 -9.74 22.30
C LEU A 443 -7.76 -10.79 22.52
N SER A 444 -7.96 -11.72 21.58
CA SER A 444 -9.15 -12.59 21.49
C SER A 444 -9.41 -13.49 22.72
N GLU A 445 -8.40 -13.71 23.56
CA GLU A 445 -8.51 -14.53 24.78
C GLU A 445 -8.77 -13.72 26.07
N MET A 446 -8.96 -12.41 25.96
CA MET A 446 -9.35 -11.56 27.09
C MET A 446 -10.78 -11.87 27.57
N SER A 447 -11.02 -11.72 28.88
CA SER A 447 -12.33 -12.00 29.50
C SER A 447 -13.26 -10.78 29.61
N GLN A 448 -12.86 -9.67 29.00
CA GLN A 448 -13.58 -8.38 28.95
C GLN A 448 -13.21 -7.71 27.63
N GLY A 449 -14.03 -6.75 27.22
CA GLY A 449 -13.77 -5.95 26.03
C GLY A 449 -12.42 -5.24 26.07
N ALA A 450 -11.73 -5.27 24.94
CA ALA A 450 -10.52 -4.55 24.65
C ALA A 450 -10.78 -3.04 24.62
N ASN A 451 -9.77 -2.28 25.03
CA ASN A 451 -9.77 -0.82 24.94
C ASN A 451 -8.40 -0.38 24.42
N VAL A 452 -8.31 -0.24 23.10
CA VAL A 452 -7.13 0.22 22.38
C VAL A 452 -7.42 1.62 21.86
N THR A 453 -6.55 2.57 22.17
CA THR A 453 -6.72 3.98 21.80
C THR A 453 -5.50 4.50 21.05
N ASP A 454 -5.69 5.40 20.09
CA ASP A 454 -4.60 6.05 19.37
C ASP A 454 -3.58 6.71 20.32
N ALA A 455 -2.29 6.40 20.11
CA ALA A 455 -1.16 7.02 20.80
C ALA A 455 -0.39 8.02 19.90
N GLY A 456 -0.77 8.13 18.62
CA GLY A 456 -0.23 8.97 17.57
C GLY A 456 0.87 8.28 16.76
N GLY A 457 0.88 8.50 15.44
CA GLY A 457 1.70 7.71 14.52
C GLY A 457 1.18 6.27 14.42
N SER A 458 2.04 5.32 14.07
CA SER A 458 1.70 3.87 14.02
C SER A 458 1.64 3.22 15.42
N ALA A 459 1.34 3.97 16.47
CA ALA A 459 1.36 3.49 17.84
C ALA A 459 -0.04 3.56 18.47
N VAL A 460 -0.41 2.51 19.18
CA VAL A 460 -1.67 2.39 19.91
C VAL A 460 -1.41 2.10 21.38
N THR A 461 -2.26 2.59 22.27
CA THR A 461 -2.18 2.31 23.71
C THR A 461 -3.21 1.25 24.08
N LEU A 462 -2.75 0.11 24.63
CA LEU A 462 -3.63 -0.89 25.22
C LEU A 462 -3.97 -0.52 26.67
N ASN A 463 -5.23 -0.23 26.94
CA ASN A 463 -5.73 0.15 28.26
C ASN A 463 -6.27 -1.07 29.01
N LEU A 464 -5.58 -1.46 30.08
CA LEU A 464 -5.95 -2.57 30.95
C LEU A 464 -6.46 -2.06 32.30
N SER A 465 -7.11 -2.95 33.07
CA SER A 465 -7.56 -2.60 34.43
C SER A 465 -6.35 -2.29 35.32
N GLY A 466 -6.11 -1.00 35.58
CA GLY A 466 -5.09 -0.51 36.52
C GLY A 466 -3.74 -0.13 35.90
N GLY A 467 -3.59 -0.20 34.58
CA GLY A 467 -2.38 0.20 33.86
C GLY A 467 -2.58 0.19 32.34
N SER A 468 -1.61 0.73 31.61
CA SER A 468 -1.60 0.79 30.14
C SER A 468 -0.16 0.76 29.62
N PHE A 469 0.03 0.35 28.39
CA PHE A 469 1.32 0.42 27.69
C PHE A 469 1.08 0.59 26.18
N ASP A 470 2.09 1.10 25.48
CA ASP A 470 1.98 1.35 24.03
C ASP A 470 2.45 0.13 23.24
N VAL A 471 1.76 -0.17 22.14
CA VAL A 471 2.13 -1.13 21.11
C VAL A 471 2.38 -0.33 19.83
N LYS A 472 3.51 -0.55 19.17
CA LYS A 472 3.87 0.17 17.94
C LYS A 472 3.95 -0.79 16.77
N HIS A 473 3.57 -0.29 15.60
CA HIS A 473 3.57 -1.04 14.34
C HIS A 473 2.76 -2.33 14.47
N ALA A 474 1.57 -2.26 15.06
CA ALA A 474 0.64 -3.38 15.01
C ALA A 474 -0.24 -3.16 13.78
N GLU A 475 0.00 -3.90 12.69
CA GLU A 475 -0.85 -3.79 11.50
C GLU A 475 -2.20 -4.49 11.73
N THR A 476 -2.20 -5.65 12.38
CA THR A 476 -3.41 -6.42 12.69
C THR A 476 -3.79 -6.29 14.16
N ILE A 477 -5.03 -5.90 14.47
CA ILE A 477 -5.57 -5.91 15.84
C ILE A 477 -6.84 -6.78 15.89
N LYS A 478 -6.80 -7.84 16.69
CA LYS A 478 -7.92 -8.75 16.91
C LYS A 478 -8.54 -8.50 18.28
N GLY A 479 -9.79 -8.05 18.27
CA GLY A 479 -10.65 -7.87 19.42
C GLY A 479 -11.09 -9.17 20.07
N THR A 480 -12.06 -9.06 20.95
CA THR A 480 -12.50 -10.07 21.89
C THR A 480 -13.84 -10.68 21.47
N ALA A 481 -14.58 -11.26 22.42
CA ALA A 481 -15.94 -11.73 22.20
C ALA A 481 -16.95 -10.90 23.03
N TYR A 482 -16.57 -9.66 23.34
CA TYR A 482 -17.32 -8.69 24.12
C TYR A 482 -17.14 -7.31 23.49
N ASP A 483 -18.04 -6.38 23.78
CA ASP A 483 -17.99 -4.98 23.32
C ASP A 483 -16.59 -4.34 23.48
N ASP A 484 -15.91 -4.16 22.35
CA ASP A 484 -14.57 -3.63 22.23
C ASP A 484 -14.55 -2.17 21.80
N GLN A 485 -13.47 -1.46 22.13
CA GLN A 485 -13.13 -0.17 21.53
C GLN A 485 -11.70 -0.26 21.01
N ILE A 486 -11.51 -0.16 19.70
CA ILE A 486 -10.22 -0.37 19.03
C ILE A 486 -9.93 0.76 18.05
N ALA A 487 -8.71 1.30 18.13
CA ALA A 487 -8.16 2.29 17.22
C ALA A 487 -6.90 1.71 16.54
N GLY A 488 -6.73 1.91 15.24
CA GLY A 488 -5.60 1.41 14.44
C GLY A 488 -4.35 2.29 14.50
N GLY A 489 -4.53 3.61 14.56
CA GLY A 489 -3.45 4.61 14.48
C GLY A 489 -3.18 5.08 13.04
N ASP A 490 -2.07 5.79 12.80
CA ASP A 490 -1.75 6.35 11.47
C ASP A 490 -1.15 5.29 10.48
N GLY A 491 -1.39 3.99 10.68
CA GLY A 491 -0.87 2.89 9.85
C GLY A 491 -1.89 2.36 8.84
N ASN A 492 -1.51 1.41 7.98
CA ASN A 492 -2.51 0.62 7.25
C ASN A 492 -2.89 -0.56 8.15
N ASN A 493 -4.10 -0.57 8.68
CA ASN A 493 -4.49 -1.47 9.75
C ASN A 493 -5.59 -2.45 9.33
N PHE A 494 -5.46 -3.71 9.74
CA PHE A 494 -6.53 -4.70 9.73
C PHE A 494 -7.13 -4.84 11.14
N LEU A 495 -8.36 -4.36 11.32
CA LEU A 495 -9.06 -4.38 12.60
C LEU A 495 -10.21 -5.38 12.58
N GLN A 496 -10.26 -6.25 13.59
CA GLN A 496 -11.35 -7.22 13.76
C GLN A 496 -11.99 -7.06 15.14
N GLY A 497 -13.28 -6.71 15.20
CA GLY A 497 -14.05 -6.56 16.45
C GLY A 497 -14.26 -7.91 17.13
N GLY A 498 -15.05 -8.78 16.50
CA GLY A 498 -15.24 -10.16 16.96
C GLY A 498 -16.71 -10.47 17.21
N ASP A 499 -17.07 -10.88 18.43
CA ASP A 499 -18.47 -10.88 18.86
C ASP A 499 -18.63 -9.71 19.86
N GLY A 500 -19.75 -9.00 19.90
CA GLY A 500 -19.94 -7.85 20.79
C GLY A 500 -20.53 -6.67 20.03
N ASP A 501 -21.02 -5.63 20.73
CA ASP A 501 -21.31 -4.36 20.06
C ASP A 501 -20.00 -3.52 20.08
N ASP A 502 -19.21 -3.61 19.01
CA ASP A 502 -17.83 -3.12 18.94
C ASP A 502 -17.73 -1.72 18.33
N LYS A 503 -16.65 -1.00 18.67
CA LYS A 503 -16.30 0.28 18.04
C LYS A 503 -14.88 0.22 17.49
N LEU A 504 -14.76 0.36 16.16
CA LEU A 504 -13.50 0.33 15.43
C LEU A 504 -13.23 1.69 14.76
N GLU A 505 -12.02 2.21 14.90
CA GLU A 505 -11.53 3.44 14.27
C GLU A 505 -10.23 3.12 13.53
N GLY A 506 -10.18 3.30 12.20
CA GLY A 506 -8.95 3.11 11.41
C GLY A 506 -7.92 4.19 11.71
N ASP A 507 -8.40 5.44 11.85
CA ASP A 507 -7.66 6.68 12.09
C ASP A 507 -7.03 7.28 10.83
N GLY A 508 -5.87 6.78 10.40
CA GLY A 508 -5.14 7.36 9.28
C GLY A 508 -4.38 6.31 8.51
N GLY A 509 -4.64 6.13 7.21
CA GLY A 509 -4.00 5.07 6.45
C GLY A 509 -5.03 4.29 5.65
N LYS A 510 -4.63 3.24 4.96
CA LYS A 510 -5.58 2.38 4.23
C LYS A 510 -6.00 1.25 5.15
N ASP A 511 -7.18 1.38 5.74
CA ASP A 511 -7.62 0.47 6.80
C ASP A 511 -8.68 -0.52 6.32
N GLU A 512 -8.69 -1.72 6.91
CA GLU A 512 -9.71 -2.74 6.71
C GLU A 512 -10.33 -3.12 8.07
N LEU A 513 -11.60 -2.77 8.26
CA LEU A 513 -12.34 -2.92 9.52
C LEU A 513 -13.45 -3.97 9.36
N HIS A 514 -13.47 -4.97 10.24
CA HIS A 514 -14.50 -6.00 10.32
C HIS A 514 -15.18 -5.96 11.70
N GLY A 515 -16.47 -5.59 11.74
CA GLY A 515 -17.25 -5.53 12.97
C GLY A 515 -17.43 -6.90 13.61
N GLY A 516 -17.82 -7.89 12.80
CA GLY A 516 -18.08 -9.25 13.25
C GLY A 516 -19.55 -9.47 13.63
N ARG A 517 -19.85 -9.90 14.85
CA ARG A 517 -21.22 -10.14 15.31
C ARG A 517 -21.63 -9.15 16.38
N GLY A 518 -22.66 -8.37 16.12
CA GLY A 518 -23.28 -7.46 17.08
C GLY A 518 -23.76 -6.23 16.36
N ASN A 519 -24.04 -5.12 17.05
CA ASN A 519 -24.36 -3.86 16.38
C ASN A 519 -23.16 -2.93 16.54
N ASP A 520 -22.34 -2.90 15.50
CA ASP A 520 -21.00 -2.35 15.52
C ASP A 520 -20.96 -0.92 14.98
N LYS A 521 -19.91 -0.19 15.35
CA LYS A 521 -19.62 1.16 14.86
C LYS A 521 -18.24 1.20 14.25
N LEU A 522 -18.17 1.38 12.94
CA LEU A 522 -16.93 1.40 12.19
C LEU A 522 -16.70 2.81 11.63
N TYR A 523 -15.49 3.31 11.80
CA TYR A 523 -15.06 4.60 11.25
C TYR A 523 -13.72 4.40 10.52
N GLY A 524 -13.66 4.72 9.22
CA GLY A 524 -12.40 4.66 8.45
C GLY A 524 -11.36 5.61 9.07
N GLN A 525 -11.80 6.83 9.37
CA GLN A 525 -11.04 7.80 10.17
C GLN A 525 -11.43 7.82 11.65
N ASN A 526 -10.79 8.66 12.47
CA ASN A 526 -11.21 8.87 13.86
C ASN A 526 -12.65 9.42 14.00
N GLU A 527 -13.37 9.07 15.09
CA GLU A 527 -14.77 9.51 15.32
C GLU A 527 -14.88 11.06 15.40
N SER A 528 -13.81 11.73 15.80
CA SER A 528 -13.78 13.20 15.91
C SER A 528 -13.61 13.92 14.57
N GLY A 529 -13.43 13.17 13.48
CA GLY A 529 -13.05 13.63 12.16
C GLY A 529 -11.54 13.74 11.95
N GLY A 530 -11.07 13.28 10.81
CA GLY A 530 -9.69 13.39 10.33
C GLY A 530 -9.62 14.12 8.99
N ALA A 531 -8.41 14.41 8.51
CA ALA A 531 -8.19 14.75 7.11
C ALA A 531 -7.56 13.54 6.41
N ASP A 532 -8.05 12.35 6.75
CA ASP A 532 -7.69 11.17 6.00
C ASP A 532 -8.47 11.15 4.70
N THR A 533 -7.78 10.83 3.62
CA THR A 533 -8.36 10.67 2.29
C THR A 533 -7.90 9.36 1.67
N ALA A 534 -7.33 8.47 2.49
CA ALA A 534 -6.96 7.13 2.11
C ALA A 534 -8.21 6.31 1.76
N TYR A 535 -7.97 5.07 1.34
CA TYR A 535 -9.01 4.17 0.90
C TYR A 535 -9.24 3.14 1.99
N ASP A 536 -10.39 3.21 2.64
CA ASP A 536 -10.77 2.34 3.74
C ASP A 536 -11.87 1.36 3.34
N LYS A 537 -11.81 0.15 3.90
CA LYS A 537 -12.81 -0.90 3.76
C LYS A 537 -13.48 -1.16 5.09
N LEU A 538 -14.79 -0.98 5.16
CA LEU A 538 -15.59 -1.18 6.37
C LEU A 538 -16.63 -2.27 6.10
N PHE A 539 -16.58 -3.33 6.90
CA PHE A 539 -17.48 -4.48 6.84
C PHE A 539 -18.26 -4.58 8.16
N GLY A 540 -19.58 -4.34 8.12
CA GLY A 540 -20.47 -4.48 9.27
C GLY A 540 -20.65 -5.93 9.70
N ASP A 541 -20.51 -6.87 8.75
CA ASP A 541 -20.69 -8.31 8.95
C ASP A 541 -22.12 -8.69 9.38
N ALA A 542 -22.41 -8.89 10.66
CA ALA A 542 -23.71 -9.43 11.09
C ALA A 542 -24.28 -8.63 12.26
N GLY A 543 -25.35 -7.87 12.03
CA GLY A 543 -25.72 -6.85 12.98
C GLY A 543 -26.82 -5.89 12.57
N ASN A 544 -26.74 -4.68 13.11
CA ASN A 544 -27.39 -3.49 12.60
C ASN A 544 -26.36 -2.39 12.81
N ASP A 545 -25.48 -2.27 11.84
CA ASP A 545 -24.18 -1.65 12.01
C ASP A 545 -24.19 -0.20 11.55
N GLU A 546 -23.23 0.58 12.03
CA GLU A 546 -23.07 1.99 11.70
C GLU A 546 -21.67 2.21 11.12
N LEU A 547 -21.59 2.37 9.80
CA LEU A 547 -20.34 2.50 9.05
C LEU A 547 -20.15 3.95 8.58
N HIS A 548 -18.99 4.52 8.84
CA HIS A 548 -18.60 5.89 8.51
C HIS A 548 -17.28 5.89 7.73
N GLY A 549 -17.34 6.08 6.40
CA GLY A 549 -16.15 6.12 5.54
C GLY A 549 -15.26 7.33 5.85
N GLY A 550 -15.84 8.54 5.83
CA GLY A 550 -15.10 9.76 6.12
C GLY A 550 -14.80 10.56 4.86
N ALA A 551 -13.54 10.93 4.62
CA ALA A 551 -13.14 11.54 3.36
C ALA A 551 -12.29 10.55 2.57
N GLY A 552 -12.22 10.69 1.24
CA GLY A 552 -11.52 9.74 0.39
C GLY A 552 -12.47 8.84 -0.39
N VAL A 553 -11.95 7.75 -0.93
CA VAL A 553 -12.76 6.74 -1.62
C VAL A 553 -12.92 5.61 -0.62
N ASN A 554 -14.14 5.27 -0.21
CA ASN A 554 -14.35 4.22 0.78
C ASN A 554 -15.22 3.09 0.24
N LEU A 555 -15.02 1.89 0.79
CA LEU A 555 -15.90 0.75 0.62
C LEU A 555 -16.67 0.50 1.92
N LEU A 556 -17.99 0.56 1.87
CA LEU A 556 -18.88 0.25 2.98
C LEU A 556 -19.76 -0.94 2.60
N ASP A 557 -19.65 -2.03 3.37
CA ASP A 557 -20.47 -3.23 3.24
C ASP A 557 -21.26 -3.46 4.54
N GLY A 558 -22.58 -3.32 4.47
CA GLY A 558 -23.45 -3.48 5.64
C GLY A 558 -23.47 -4.92 6.18
N GLY A 559 -23.42 -5.90 5.30
CA GLY A 559 -23.57 -7.31 5.66
C GLY A 559 -25.02 -7.73 5.95
N ASP A 560 -25.19 -8.65 6.90
CA ASP A 560 -26.49 -9.15 7.35
C ASP A 560 -27.04 -8.19 8.43
N GLY A 561 -28.09 -7.42 8.14
CA GLY A 561 -28.55 -6.45 9.14
C GLY A 561 -29.50 -5.42 8.58
N SER A 562 -29.93 -4.47 9.41
CA SER A 562 -30.45 -3.20 8.90
C SER A 562 -29.44 -2.12 9.23
N ASP A 563 -28.56 -1.85 8.29
CA ASP A 563 -27.33 -1.13 8.52
C ASP A 563 -27.45 0.33 8.09
N ARG A 564 -26.60 1.18 8.66
CA ARG A 564 -26.47 2.58 8.29
C ARG A 564 -25.06 2.84 7.77
N MET A 565 -24.97 3.26 6.51
CA MET A 565 -23.71 3.57 5.85
C MET A 565 -23.64 5.05 5.48
N GLU A 566 -22.57 5.72 5.89
CA GLU A 566 -22.27 7.13 5.63
C GLU A 566 -20.88 7.23 4.97
N GLY A 567 -20.82 7.42 3.65
CA GLY A 567 -19.54 7.47 2.93
C GLY A 567 -18.76 8.74 3.21
N GLY A 568 -19.47 9.88 3.24
CA GLY A 568 -18.89 11.19 3.52
C GLY A 568 -18.48 11.91 2.23
N ALA A 569 -17.22 12.33 2.13
CA ALA A 569 -16.73 13.13 1.00
C ALA A 569 -15.75 12.38 0.12
N GLY A 570 -16.11 12.17 -1.15
CA GLY A 570 -15.28 11.49 -2.13
C GLY A 570 -16.11 10.44 -2.86
N PHE A 571 -15.48 9.57 -3.65
CA PHE A 571 -16.24 8.58 -4.41
C PHE A 571 -16.41 7.32 -3.57
N ASP A 572 -17.58 7.11 -2.97
CA ASP A 572 -17.80 5.97 -2.07
C ASP A 572 -18.56 4.81 -2.75
N ALA A 573 -18.31 3.60 -2.28
CA ALA A 573 -18.96 2.38 -2.75
C ALA A 573 -19.74 1.71 -1.63
N TYR A 574 -21.03 1.45 -1.89
CA TYR A 574 -21.93 0.87 -0.90
C TYR A 574 -22.41 -0.51 -1.37
N ASN A 575 -22.13 -1.56 -0.61
CA ASN A 575 -22.74 -2.86 -0.76
C ASN A 575 -23.86 -3.00 0.28
N ALA A 576 -25.11 -3.03 -0.19
CA ALA A 576 -26.28 -2.91 0.66
C ALA A 576 -27.34 -3.97 0.34
N ASP A 577 -28.16 -4.27 1.33
CA ASP A 577 -29.34 -5.10 1.21
C ASP A 577 -30.64 -4.27 1.21
N GLY A 578 -31.77 -4.94 1.07
CA GLY A 578 -33.08 -4.30 1.00
C GLY A 578 -33.56 -3.64 2.30
N SER A 579 -32.82 -3.66 3.39
CA SER A 579 -33.20 -3.09 4.68
C SER A 579 -32.30 -1.96 5.18
N ASP A 580 -31.24 -1.66 4.42
CA ASP A 580 -30.23 -0.67 4.78
C ASP A 580 -30.62 0.78 4.50
N THR A 581 -29.84 1.69 5.11
CA THR A 581 -29.92 3.12 4.90
C THR A 581 -28.55 3.72 4.53
N ILE A 582 -28.49 4.41 3.41
CA ILE A 582 -27.29 5.10 2.90
C ILE A 582 -27.47 6.62 3.01
N SER A 583 -26.41 7.33 3.37
CA SER A 583 -26.29 8.78 3.23
C SER A 583 -24.89 9.14 2.72
N ASP A 584 -24.81 10.17 1.90
CA ASP A 584 -23.55 10.63 1.31
C ASP A 584 -23.52 12.17 1.32
N ASP A 585 -22.40 12.77 1.73
CA ASP A 585 -22.31 14.21 1.98
C ASP A 585 -22.11 15.02 0.69
N ASP A 586 -21.42 14.45 -0.30
CA ASP A 586 -21.17 15.10 -1.58
C ASP A 586 -21.87 14.43 -2.78
N GLY A 587 -22.58 13.33 -2.52
CA GLY A 587 -23.40 12.60 -3.46
C GLY A 587 -22.58 11.84 -4.49
N LYS A 588 -21.28 11.60 -4.30
CA LYS A 588 -20.46 10.88 -5.28
C LYS A 588 -20.23 9.45 -4.86
N GLY A 589 -20.58 8.52 -5.73
CA GLY A 589 -20.33 7.12 -5.42
C GLY A 589 -21.10 6.17 -6.30
N VAL A 590 -21.24 4.95 -5.80
CA VAL A 590 -22.00 3.86 -6.43
C VAL A 590 -22.65 3.00 -5.37
N VAL A 591 -23.89 2.58 -5.64
CA VAL A 591 -24.61 1.65 -4.75
C VAL A 591 -24.86 0.33 -5.47
N PHE A 592 -24.59 -0.75 -4.75
CA PHE A 592 -24.95 -2.12 -5.12
C PHE A 592 -26.05 -2.61 -4.17
N LEU A 593 -27.11 -3.19 -4.75
CA LEU A 593 -28.21 -3.81 -4.03
C LEU A 593 -28.29 -5.27 -4.47
N ASP A 594 -28.07 -6.22 -3.56
CA ASP A 594 -28.07 -7.67 -3.86
C ASP A 594 -27.21 -8.01 -5.10
N ASP A 595 -25.96 -7.56 -5.13
CA ASP A 595 -25.00 -7.68 -6.26
C ASP A 595 -25.40 -6.92 -7.55
N GLN A 596 -26.49 -6.16 -7.55
CA GLN A 596 -26.91 -5.34 -8.70
C GLN A 596 -26.49 -3.88 -8.51
N LYS A 597 -25.66 -3.36 -9.42
CA LYS A 597 -25.35 -1.93 -9.48
C LYS A 597 -26.62 -1.12 -9.79
N LEU A 598 -26.93 -0.16 -8.93
CA LEU A 598 -28.01 0.79 -9.16
C LEU A 598 -27.53 1.91 -10.09
N THR A 599 -28.23 2.11 -11.20
CA THR A 599 -27.94 3.18 -12.18
C THR A 599 -29.08 4.18 -12.33
N GLY A 600 -30.18 3.99 -11.58
CA GLY A 600 -31.39 4.79 -11.67
C GLY A 600 -32.41 4.22 -12.67
N GLY A 601 -33.38 5.03 -13.05
CA GLY A 601 -34.52 4.59 -13.83
C GLY A 601 -35.28 5.71 -14.53
N THR A 602 -36.18 5.30 -15.41
CA THR A 602 -36.95 6.19 -16.27
C THR A 602 -38.41 6.21 -15.85
N ARG A 603 -39.02 7.39 -15.88
CA ARG A 603 -40.45 7.59 -15.64
C ARG A 603 -41.15 7.95 -16.95
N LYS A 604 -42.21 7.21 -17.30
CA LYS A 604 -43.10 7.61 -18.40
C LYS A 604 -44.00 8.75 -17.96
N LYS A 605 -44.42 9.61 -18.89
CA LYS A 605 -45.36 10.72 -18.60
C LYS A 605 -46.70 10.24 -17.99
N THR A 606 -47.00 8.94 -18.07
CA THR A 606 -48.19 8.29 -17.50
C THR A 606 -48.02 7.76 -16.07
N ASP A 607 -46.79 7.66 -15.59
CA ASP A 607 -46.45 7.05 -14.29
C ASP A 607 -46.55 8.10 -13.16
N PRO A 608 -46.63 7.69 -11.87
CA PRO A 608 -46.60 8.61 -10.73
C PRO A 608 -45.37 9.53 -10.77
N GLU A 609 -45.51 10.81 -10.39
CA GLU A 609 -44.41 11.79 -10.52
C GLU A 609 -43.13 11.42 -9.73
N ASN A 610 -43.26 10.58 -8.71
CA ASN A 610 -42.19 10.16 -7.83
C ASN A 610 -41.66 8.75 -8.10
N GLU A 611 -42.18 8.02 -9.08
CA GLU A 611 -41.83 6.62 -9.32
C GLU A 611 -41.09 6.49 -10.65
N TYR A 612 -39.94 5.80 -10.66
CA TYR A 612 -39.10 5.58 -11.83
C TYR A 612 -38.74 4.10 -11.89
N HIS A 613 -38.61 3.56 -13.10
CA HIS A 613 -38.45 2.13 -13.33
C HIS A 613 -37.21 1.85 -14.18
N ASN A 614 -36.48 0.81 -13.82
CA ASN A 614 -35.42 0.21 -14.64
C ASN A 614 -35.50 -1.30 -14.48
N GLY A 615 -36.07 -2.00 -15.47
CA GLY A 615 -36.55 -3.37 -15.30
C GLY A 615 -37.50 -3.46 -14.10
N ASN A 616 -37.21 -4.40 -13.20
CA ASN A 616 -37.95 -4.62 -11.96
C ASN A 616 -37.52 -3.73 -10.78
N THR A 617 -36.46 -2.95 -10.94
CA THR A 617 -36.03 -2.01 -9.91
C THR A 617 -36.93 -0.78 -9.91
N VAL A 618 -37.64 -0.56 -8.79
CA VAL A 618 -38.54 0.59 -8.60
C VAL A 618 -37.87 1.62 -7.70
N TYR A 619 -37.64 2.81 -8.24
CA TYR A 619 -37.07 3.95 -7.55
C TYR A 619 -38.18 4.92 -7.17
N THR A 620 -38.43 5.10 -5.86
CA THR A 620 -39.46 6.01 -5.35
C THR A 620 -38.84 7.21 -4.66
N LEU A 621 -38.92 8.40 -5.26
CA LEU A 621 -38.34 9.64 -4.74
C LEU A 621 -39.37 10.49 -3.98
N ASN A 622 -39.27 10.51 -2.64
CA ASN A 622 -40.14 11.31 -1.77
C ASN A 622 -39.36 12.47 -1.12
N GLY A 623 -39.39 13.64 -1.75
CA GLY A 623 -38.57 14.77 -1.31
C GLY A 623 -37.11 14.52 -1.68
N THR A 624 -36.24 14.38 -0.67
CA THR A 624 -34.83 14.00 -0.82
C THR A 624 -34.55 12.57 -0.35
N THR A 625 -35.59 11.78 -0.06
CA THR A 625 -35.43 10.36 0.30
C THR A 625 -35.78 9.51 -0.91
N LEU A 626 -34.81 8.74 -1.39
CA LEU A 626 -34.98 7.78 -2.46
C LEU A 626 -35.10 6.37 -1.87
N THR A 627 -36.20 5.67 -2.16
CA THR A 627 -36.39 4.28 -1.72
C THR A 627 -36.36 3.37 -2.94
N ILE A 628 -35.57 2.29 -2.87
CA ILE A 628 -35.40 1.30 -3.94
C ILE A 628 -36.13 0.03 -3.54
N ASN A 629 -37.00 -0.48 -4.43
CA ASN A 629 -37.86 -1.66 -4.21
C ASN A 629 -38.72 -1.62 -2.93
N GLY A 630 -38.91 -0.43 -2.34
CA GLY A 630 -39.62 -0.23 -1.07
C GLY A 630 -38.81 -0.65 0.17
N GLY A 631 -37.53 -0.96 0.01
CA GLY A 631 -36.63 -1.45 1.05
C GLY A 631 -35.46 -0.50 1.31
N LEU A 632 -34.36 -0.65 0.54
CA LEU A 632 -33.16 0.19 0.63
C LEU A 632 -33.52 1.67 0.57
N THR A 633 -32.98 2.44 1.51
CA THR A 633 -33.25 3.88 1.64
C THR A 633 -31.98 4.69 1.44
N ILE A 634 -32.00 5.64 0.52
CA ILE A 634 -30.95 6.65 0.34
C ILE A 634 -31.48 7.99 0.82
N GLU A 635 -30.87 8.52 1.87
CA GLU A 635 -31.19 9.82 2.45
C GLU A 635 -30.46 10.95 1.70
N ASN A 636 -31.03 12.16 1.75
CA ASN A 636 -30.44 13.36 1.15
C ASN A 636 -30.14 13.29 -0.37
N TYR A 637 -30.76 12.38 -1.11
CA TYR A 637 -30.60 12.25 -2.55
C TYR A 637 -31.09 13.47 -3.34
N HIS A 638 -30.21 14.05 -4.15
CA HIS A 638 -30.46 15.16 -5.07
C HIS A 638 -30.54 14.66 -6.51
N LYS A 639 -31.78 14.51 -6.99
CA LYS A 639 -32.07 14.10 -8.36
C LYS A 639 -31.30 14.89 -9.43
N ASP A 640 -31.22 16.21 -9.28
CA ASP A 640 -30.61 17.09 -10.29
C ASP A 640 -29.07 17.00 -10.31
N ALA A 641 -28.45 16.48 -9.24
CA ALA A 641 -27.01 16.20 -9.15
C ALA A 641 -26.69 14.71 -9.40
N ASN A 642 -27.73 13.87 -9.55
CA ASN A 642 -27.63 12.43 -9.79
C ASN A 642 -26.77 11.69 -8.76
N ASP A 643 -27.03 11.98 -7.48
CA ASP A 643 -26.25 11.44 -6.36
C ASP A 643 -26.07 9.92 -6.48
N LEU A 644 -24.87 9.46 -6.14
CA LEU A 644 -24.42 8.07 -6.11
C LEU A 644 -24.48 7.36 -7.47
N GLY A 645 -24.44 8.14 -8.56
CA GLY A 645 -24.55 7.60 -9.92
C GLY A 645 -25.93 7.01 -10.21
N ILE A 646 -26.97 7.43 -9.48
CA ILE A 646 -28.33 6.97 -9.69
C ILE A 646 -29.08 8.05 -10.47
N PHE A 647 -29.42 7.76 -11.72
CA PHE A 647 -30.00 8.73 -12.66
C PHE A 647 -31.51 8.53 -12.82
N LEU A 648 -32.32 9.49 -12.35
CA LEU A 648 -33.77 9.45 -12.49
C LEU A 648 -34.25 10.37 -13.61
N LYS A 649 -34.60 9.81 -14.77
CA LYS A 649 -35.00 10.60 -15.96
C LYS A 649 -36.49 10.47 -16.29
N THR A 650 -37.04 11.46 -17.00
CA THR A 650 -38.36 11.34 -17.64
C THR A 650 -38.10 11.10 -19.12
N GLU A 651 -38.79 10.14 -19.75
CA GLU A 651 -38.58 9.83 -21.18
C GLU A 651 -38.63 11.09 -22.05
N ASP A 652 -37.53 11.33 -22.77
CA ASP A 652 -37.46 11.95 -24.09
C ASP A 652 -36.28 11.26 -24.83
N ASP A 653 -36.62 10.38 -25.79
CA ASP A 653 -35.84 9.72 -26.85
C ASP A 653 -34.39 9.25 -26.56
N ASP A 654 -34.22 7.94 -26.34
CA ASP A 654 -32.91 7.27 -26.24
C ASP A 654 -32.26 7.12 -27.63
N ASP A 655 -31.14 7.83 -27.87
CA ASP A 655 -30.18 7.52 -28.94
C ASP A 655 -28.93 6.89 -28.29
N GLU A 656 -28.67 5.62 -28.60
CA GLU A 656 -27.68 4.79 -27.91
C GLU A 656 -26.21 5.06 -28.31
N ASP A 657 -25.31 4.88 -27.34
CA ASP A 657 -23.86 5.07 -27.45
C ASP A 657 -23.16 3.79 -27.95
N THR A 658 -22.96 3.62 -29.26
CA THR A 658 -22.12 2.53 -29.80
C THR A 658 -21.40 2.89 -31.10
N PRO A 659 -20.34 2.14 -31.49
CA PRO A 659 -19.79 2.19 -32.84
C PRO A 659 -20.84 1.83 -33.90
N ASP A 660 -20.85 2.53 -35.05
CA ASP A 660 -21.79 2.25 -36.16
C ASP A 660 -21.58 0.83 -36.73
N VAL A 661 -22.61 -0.02 -36.62
CA VAL A 661 -22.56 -1.43 -37.02
C VAL A 661 -23.16 -1.74 -38.40
N GLY A 662 -23.80 -0.79 -39.10
CA GLY A 662 -24.54 -1.10 -40.35
C GLY A 662 -25.54 -2.28 -40.21
N PRO A 663 -26.06 -2.86 -41.32
CA PRO A 663 -27.12 -3.90 -41.29
C PRO A 663 -26.57 -5.30 -40.96
N ALA A 664 -25.88 -5.40 -39.85
CA ALA A 664 -25.24 -6.59 -39.34
C ALA A 664 -26.17 -7.34 -38.38
N GLU A 665 -27.09 -8.15 -38.89
CA GLU A 665 -27.94 -8.99 -38.03
C GLU A 665 -27.14 -10.19 -37.51
N ASN A 666 -26.83 -10.21 -36.21
CA ASN A 666 -26.44 -11.43 -35.50
C ASN A 666 -27.70 -12.16 -35.04
N LYS A 667 -27.74 -13.49 -35.13
CA LYS A 667 -28.90 -14.27 -34.71
C LYS A 667 -28.51 -15.43 -33.80
N LYS A 668 -29.25 -15.62 -32.72
CA LYS A 668 -29.06 -16.71 -31.75
C LYS A 668 -30.37 -17.49 -31.63
N SER A 669 -30.26 -18.81 -31.45
CA SER A 669 -31.41 -19.69 -31.44
C SER A 669 -31.66 -20.25 -30.04
N PRO A 670 -32.91 -20.23 -29.58
CA PRO A 670 -33.46 -21.30 -28.75
C PRO A 670 -34.86 -21.79 -29.22
N ILE A 671 -35.32 -22.90 -28.62
CA ILE A 671 -36.69 -23.44 -28.78
C ILE A 671 -37.69 -22.66 -27.92
N VAL A 672 -38.76 -22.19 -28.55
CA VAL A 672 -39.96 -21.59 -27.91
C VAL A 672 -41.16 -22.50 -28.14
N ILE A 673 -41.97 -22.71 -27.11
CA ILE A 673 -43.16 -23.56 -27.14
C ILE A 673 -44.41 -22.69 -27.05
N ASP A 674 -45.35 -22.96 -27.97
CA ASP A 674 -46.70 -22.39 -28.00
C ASP A 674 -47.50 -22.92 -26.80
N LEU A 675 -47.86 -22.04 -25.87
CA LEU A 675 -48.57 -22.46 -24.65
C LEU A 675 -50.08 -22.28 -24.75
N ASP A 676 -50.57 -21.29 -25.48
CA ASP A 676 -51.99 -20.88 -25.50
C ASP A 676 -52.78 -21.46 -26.70
N GLY A 677 -52.07 -21.96 -27.71
CA GLY A 677 -52.57 -22.69 -28.87
C GLY A 677 -52.85 -21.85 -30.11
N ASP A 678 -52.34 -20.62 -30.22
CA ASP A 678 -52.54 -19.77 -31.40
C ASP A 678 -51.32 -19.60 -32.32
N GLY A 679 -50.15 -20.08 -31.89
CA GLY A 679 -48.91 -20.06 -32.64
C GLY A 679 -47.73 -19.86 -31.71
N VAL A 680 -46.53 -19.73 -32.27
CA VAL A 680 -45.39 -19.21 -31.53
C VAL A 680 -45.23 -17.74 -31.90
N GLU A 681 -45.23 -16.85 -30.92
CA GLU A 681 -45.18 -15.40 -31.09
C GLU A 681 -43.89 -14.79 -30.51
N THR A 682 -43.45 -13.69 -31.12
CA THR A 682 -42.23 -12.98 -30.73
C THR A 682 -42.50 -11.50 -30.51
N VAL A 683 -41.50 -10.82 -29.94
CA VAL A 683 -41.41 -9.36 -29.84
C VAL A 683 -40.14 -8.87 -30.51
N ALA A 684 -40.20 -7.68 -31.11
CA ALA A 684 -39.06 -7.05 -31.76
C ALA A 684 -38.01 -6.59 -30.74
N MET A 685 -36.84 -6.17 -31.24
CA MET A 685 -35.78 -5.53 -30.44
C MET A 685 -36.08 -4.03 -30.29
N ASP A 686 -37.23 -3.70 -29.71
CA ASP A 686 -37.71 -2.32 -29.51
C ASP A 686 -37.75 -1.90 -28.03
N ASN A 687 -37.35 -2.80 -27.13
CA ASN A 687 -37.20 -2.57 -25.70
C ASN A 687 -35.77 -2.91 -25.25
N ASP A 688 -35.34 -2.34 -24.13
CA ASP A 688 -34.02 -2.56 -23.50
C ASP A 688 -33.95 -3.90 -22.78
N ARG A 689 -34.15 -4.98 -23.55
CA ARG A 689 -34.04 -6.36 -23.10
C ARG A 689 -32.65 -6.90 -23.40
N TYR A 690 -31.99 -7.45 -22.38
CA TYR A 690 -30.62 -7.98 -22.48
C TYR A 690 -30.54 -9.42 -21.95
N PHE A 691 -29.88 -10.32 -22.69
CA PHE A 691 -29.63 -11.70 -22.27
C PHE A 691 -28.27 -12.17 -22.77
N ASP A 692 -27.53 -12.95 -21.97
CA ASP A 692 -26.22 -13.48 -22.36
C ASP A 692 -26.42 -14.76 -23.17
N HIS A 693 -26.43 -14.62 -24.50
CA HIS A 693 -26.74 -15.77 -25.35
C HIS A 693 -25.61 -16.78 -25.39
N ASP A 694 -24.35 -16.38 -25.30
CA ASP A 694 -23.20 -17.29 -25.50
C ASP A 694 -22.36 -17.63 -24.26
N ALA A 695 -22.82 -17.16 -23.10
CA ALA A 695 -22.22 -17.31 -21.77
C ALA A 695 -20.83 -16.68 -21.69
N ASN A 696 -20.70 -15.46 -22.20
CA ASN A 696 -19.45 -14.69 -22.15
C ASN A 696 -19.41 -13.68 -20.98
N GLY A 697 -20.48 -13.59 -20.19
CA GLY A 697 -20.62 -12.64 -19.08
C GLY A 697 -21.16 -11.27 -19.50
N MET A 698 -21.60 -11.12 -20.74
CA MET A 698 -22.18 -9.90 -21.32
C MET A 698 -23.60 -10.20 -21.79
N ARG A 699 -24.57 -9.44 -21.28
CA ARG A 699 -25.96 -9.58 -21.72
C ARG A 699 -26.19 -8.67 -22.91
N GLU A 700 -26.41 -9.23 -24.07
CA GLU A 700 -26.59 -8.47 -25.31
C GLU A 700 -28.06 -8.14 -25.56
N ARG A 701 -28.31 -7.00 -26.20
CA ARG A 701 -29.67 -6.57 -26.53
C ARG A 701 -30.29 -7.56 -27.51
N THR A 702 -31.50 -8.01 -27.24
CA THR A 702 -32.09 -9.14 -27.99
C THR A 702 -33.60 -9.00 -28.24
N ALA A 703 -34.03 -9.44 -29.43
CA ALA A 703 -35.44 -9.77 -29.69
C ALA A 703 -35.84 -11.02 -28.90
N TRP A 704 -37.14 -11.25 -28.67
CA TRP A 704 -37.55 -12.24 -27.67
C TRP A 704 -38.87 -12.94 -27.97
N ALA A 705 -39.21 -13.95 -27.16
CA ALA A 705 -40.52 -14.59 -27.19
C ALA A 705 -41.58 -13.69 -26.53
N SER A 706 -42.83 -13.79 -26.97
CA SER A 706 -43.95 -13.13 -26.30
C SER A 706 -44.26 -13.80 -24.94
N ALA A 707 -44.80 -13.04 -23.99
CA ALA A 707 -45.04 -13.49 -22.61
C ALA A 707 -46.13 -14.58 -22.46
N ASP A 708 -46.95 -14.81 -23.48
CA ASP A 708 -47.92 -15.90 -23.58
C ASP A 708 -47.28 -17.26 -23.89
N ASP A 709 -46.12 -17.26 -24.54
CA ASP A 709 -45.32 -18.45 -24.84
C ASP A 709 -44.19 -18.66 -23.82
N GLY A 710 -43.34 -19.68 -24.04
CA GLY A 710 -42.21 -19.91 -23.15
C GLY A 710 -41.05 -20.68 -23.78
N PHE A 711 -39.85 -20.36 -23.32
CA PHE A 711 -38.62 -21.04 -23.72
C PHE A 711 -38.52 -22.41 -23.08
N LEU A 712 -38.05 -23.40 -23.85
CA LEU A 712 -37.61 -24.66 -23.29
C LEU A 712 -36.19 -24.49 -22.73
N VAL A 713 -36.03 -24.77 -21.44
CA VAL A 713 -34.77 -24.50 -20.72
C VAL A 713 -34.43 -25.62 -19.72
N ARG A 714 -33.19 -25.62 -19.25
CA ARG A 714 -32.66 -26.51 -18.22
C ARG A 714 -31.54 -25.78 -17.47
N ASP A 715 -31.80 -25.49 -16.20
CA ASP A 715 -30.82 -24.99 -15.24
C ASP A 715 -29.68 -26.02 -15.09
N LEU A 716 -28.47 -25.64 -15.53
CA LEU A 716 -27.31 -26.52 -15.61
C LEU A 716 -26.39 -26.41 -14.39
N ASP A 717 -26.37 -25.27 -13.72
CA ASP A 717 -25.50 -25.00 -12.57
C ASP A 717 -26.19 -25.15 -11.21
N GLY A 718 -27.53 -25.25 -11.22
CA GLY A 718 -28.38 -25.45 -10.05
C GLY A 718 -28.63 -24.18 -9.26
N ASN A 719 -28.40 -22.99 -9.83
CA ASN A 719 -28.57 -21.71 -9.17
C ASN A 719 -30.05 -21.24 -9.11
N GLY A 720 -30.96 -21.96 -9.79
CA GLY A 720 -32.39 -21.67 -9.80
C GLY A 720 -32.81 -20.52 -10.73
N ARG A 721 -31.90 -20.03 -11.57
CA ARG A 721 -32.11 -19.01 -12.61
C ARG A 721 -31.75 -19.60 -13.97
N ILE A 722 -32.19 -18.93 -15.04
CA ILE A 722 -31.69 -19.13 -16.40
C ILE A 722 -31.04 -17.83 -16.81
N ASP A 723 -29.72 -17.81 -16.82
CA ASP A 723 -28.95 -16.58 -17.01
C ASP A 723 -28.06 -16.61 -18.25
N SER A 724 -27.99 -17.76 -18.94
CA SER A 724 -27.25 -17.86 -20.19
C SER A 724 -27.89 -18.78 -21.23
N GLY A 725 -27.58 -18.55 -22.51
CA GLY A 725 -28.03 -19.40 -23.61
C GLY A 725 -27.48 -20.83 -23.59
N ARG A 726 -26.55 -21.14 -22.66
CA ARG A 726 -26.11 -22.52 -22.37
C ARG A 726 -27.21 -23.37 -21.78
N GLU A 727 -28.10 -22.72 -21.04
CA GLU A 727 -29.20 -23.33 -20.31
C GLU A 727 -30.50 -23.36 -21.14
N MET A 728 -30.48 -22.72 -22.31
CA MET A 728 -31.54 -22.80 -23.30
C MET A 728 -31.23 -23.92 -24.31
N PHE A 729 -32.28 -24.50 -24.92
CA PHE A 729 -32.10 -25.46 -26.02
C PHE A 729 -32.01 -24.73 -27.36
N GLY A 730 -30.80 -24.59 -27.89
CA GLY A 730 -30.53 -23.66 -28.99
C GLY A 730 -29.16 -23.79 -29.64
N SER A 731 -28.77 -22.79 -30.43
CA SER A 731 -27.47 -22.77 -31.11
C SER A 731 -26.27 -22.51 -30.19
N GLN A 732 -26.52 -22.15 -28.93
CA GLN A 732 -25.51 -21.93 -27.89
C GLN A 732 -25.43 -23.07 -26.87
N THR A 733 -26.28 -24.10 -26.99
CA THR A 733 -26.18 -25.29 -26.15
C THR A 733 -24.92 -26.09 -26.47
N LEU A 734 -24.15 -26.45 -25.45
CA LEU A 734 -22.96 -27.29 -25.59
C LEU A 734 -23.36 -28.76 -25.62
N LEU A 735 -23.06 -29.45 -26.73
CA LEU A 735 -23.29 -30.89 -26.86
C LEU A 735 -22.24 -31.69 -26.07
N SER A 736 -22.55 -32.96 -25.80
CA SER A 736 -21.65 -33.91 -25.11
C SER A 736 -20.27 -34.10 -25.76
N ASN A 737 -20.10 -33.69 -27.02
CA ASN A 737 -18.84 -33.73 -27.76
C ASN A 737 -18.00 -32.44 -27.63
N GLY A 738 -18.48 -31.44 -26.89
CA GLY A 738 -17.82 -30.14 -26.69
C GLY A 738 -18.02 -29.14 -27.83
N LEU A 739 -18.89 -29.43 -28.81
CA LEU A 739 -19.27 -28.50 -29.87
C LEU A 739 -20.64 -27.88 -29.57
N LEU A 740 -20.87 -26.67 -30.08
CA LEU A 740 -22.18 -26.04 -30.06
C LEU A 740 -23.16 -26.81 -30.95
N ALA A 741 -24.42 -26.90 -30.53
CA ALA A 741 -25.48 -27.48 -31.35
C ALA A 741 -25.76 -26.60 -32.57
N ALA A 742 -26.13 -27.21 -33.70
CA ALA A 742 -26.54 -26.44 -34.88
C ALA A 742 -27.93 -25.81 -34.72
N ASN A 743 -28.76 -26.35 -33.83
CA ASN A 743 -30.10 -25.89 -33.45
C ASN A 743 -30.55 -26.59 -32.14
N GLY A 744 -31.57 -26.05 -31.50
CA GLY A 744 -32.11 -26.56 -30.24
C GLY A 744 -32.71 -27.95 -30.31
N PHE A 745 -33.26 -28.39 -31.45
CA PHE A 745 -33.77 -29.77 -31.58
C PHE A 745 -32.65 -30.81 -31.64
N GLU A 746 -31.48 -30.44 -32.18
CA GLU A 746 -30.28 -31.25 -32.08
C GLU A 746 -29.80 -31.39 -30.64
N ALA A 747 -29.79 -30.29 -29.87
CA ALA A 747 -29.46 -30.30 -28.44
C ALA A 747 -30.44 -31.18 -27.66
N LEU A 748 -31.75 -31.02 -27.89
CA LEU A 748 -32.80 -31.79 -27.22
C LEU A 748 -32.67 -33.30 -27.47
N ARG A 749 -32.18 -33.71 -28.66
CA ARG A 749 -32.01 -35.12 -29.01
C ARG A 749 -30.99 -35.85 -28.14
N GLU A 750 -30.02 -35.15 -27.52
CA GLU A 750 -29.09 -35.79 -26.57
C GLU A 750 -29.79 -36.28 -25.29
N LEU A 751 -30.96 -35.72 -24.98
CA LEU A 751 -31.73 -36.07 -23.79
C LEU A 751 -32.71 -37.24 -23.99
N ASP A 752 -32.93 -37.67 -25.24
CA ASP A 752 -33.72 -38.86 -25.59
C ASP A 752 -32.88 -40.14 -25.36
N ALA A 753 -32.79 -40.54 -24.10
CA ALA A 753 -31.96 -41.65 -23.65
C ALA A 753 -32.43 -43.00 -24.21
N ASN A 754 -33.75 -43.12 -24.44
CA ASN A 754 -34.36 -44.35 -24.90
C ASN A 754 -34.50 -44.44 -26.44
N GLN A 755 -34.23 -43.35 -27.14
CA GLN A 755 -34.19 -43.18 -28.60
C GLN A 755 -35.54 -43.41 -29.29
N ASP A 756 -36.66 -43.03 -28.66
CA ASP A 756 -38.00 -43.16 -29.24
C ASP A 756 -38.49 -41.89 -29.98
N GLY A 757 -37.65 -40.86 -30.07
CA GLY A 757 -37.88 -39.64 -30.85
C GLY A 757 -38.57 -38.52 -30.08
N LYS A 758 -38.60 -38.62 -28.74
CA LYS A 758 -39.16 -37.62 -27.83
C LYS A 758 -38.40 -37.66 -26.51
N VAL A 759 -38.45 -36.55 -25.79
CA VAL A 759 -38.00 -36.47 -24.40
C VAL A 759 -39.25 -36.40 -23.55
N ASP A 760 -39.53 -37.46 -22.79
CA ASP A 760 -40.72 -37.56 -21.92
C ASP A 760 -40.41 -38.25 -20.59
N GLY A 761 -41.44 -38.56 -19.78
CA GLY A 761 -41.24 -39.21 -18.47
C GLY A 761 -40.53 -40.58 -18.48
N ALA A 762 -40.23 -41.15 -19.66
CA ALA A 762 -39.35 -42.31 -19.80
C ALA A 762 -37.85 -41.95 -19.77
N ASP A 763 -37.49 -40.68 -19.94
CA ASP A 763 -36.12 -40.17 -19.96
C ASP A 763 -35.76 -39.48 -18.64
N ALA A 764 -34.56 -39.77 -18.13
CA ALA A 764 -34.13 -39.25 -16.83
C ALA A 764 -34.04 -37.71 -16.81
N ALA A 765 -33.66 -37.10 -17.94
CA ALA A 765 -33.51 -35.66 -18.07
C ALA A 765 -34.85 -34.90 -18.10
N PHE A 766 -35.99 -35.59 -18.31
CA PHE A 766 -37.29 -34.92 -18.43
C PHE A 766 -37.71 -34.16 -17.17
N SER A 767 -37.36 -34.66 -15.98
CA SER A 767 -37.66 -33.96 -14.72
C SER A 767 -36.85 -32.69 -14.50
N GLU A 768 -35.78 -32.49 -15.27
CA GLU A 768 -34.89 -31.33 -15.18
C GLU A 768 -35.33 -30.21 -16.13
N LEU A 769 -36.14 -30.53 -17.15
CA LEU A 769 -36.66 -29.54 -18.09
C LEU A 769 -37.65 -28.58 -17.41
N ARG A 770 -37.58 -27.31 -17.80
CA ARG A 770 -38.48 -26.24 -17.40
C ARG A 770 -38.98 -25.48 -18.62
N ILE A 771 -40.05 -24.72 -18.41
CA ILE A 771 -40.53 -23.67 -19.30
C ILE A 771 -40.23 -22.36 -18.58
N TRP A 772 -39.46 -21.48 -19.21
CA TRP A 772 -39.29 -20.11 -18.74
C TRP A 772 -40.24 -19.21 -19.51
N ARG A 773 -41.16 -18.58 -18.78
CA ARG A 773 -42.06 -17.55 -19.28
C ARG A 773 -41.64 -16.22 -18.67
N ASP A 774 -40.95 -15.43 -19.45
CA ASP A 774 -40.60 -14.05 -19.11
C ASP A 774 -41.85 -13.18 -19.22
N LEU A 775 -42.47 -12.85 -18.08
CA LEU A 775 -43.80 -12.24 -18.01
C LEU A 775 -43.75 -10.71 -18.09
N ASP A 776 -42.67 -10.09 -17.61
CA ASP A 776 -42.44 -8.65 -17.71
C ASP A 776 -41.59 -8.26 -18.92
N GLY A 777 -40.93 -9.25 -19.55
CA GLY A 777 -40.18 -9.09 -20.77
C GLY A 777 -38.82 -8.43 -20.55
N ASP A 778 -38.19 -8.57 -19.38
CA ASP A 778 -36.90 -7.96 -19.07
C ASP A 778 -35.68 -8.83 -19.44
N GLY A 779 -35.92 -10.09 -19.82
CA GLY A 779 -34.88 -11.06 -20.18
C GLY A 779 -34.15 -11.67 -18.99
N GLN A 780 -34.71 -11.61 -17.79
CA GLN A 780 -34.17 -12.21 -16.56
C GLN A 780 -35.13 -13.24 -16.00
N THR A 781 -34.60 -14.18 -15.21
CA THR A 781 -35.44 -15.20 -14.58
C THR A 781 -35.90 -14.74 -13.21
N ASP A 782 -37.22 -14.51 -13.08
CA ASP A 782 -37.81 -14.11 -11.82
C ASP A 782 -38.57 -15.21 -11.07
N ALA A 783 -38.86 -14.91 -9.79
CA ALA A 783 -39.59 -15.82 -8.91
C ALA A 783 -40.99 -16.13 -9.45
N GLY A 784 -41.19 -17.37 -9.93
CA GLY A 784 -42.46 -17.86 -10.47
C GLY A 784 -42.53 -17.95 -11.99
N GLU A 785 -41.49 -17.47 -12.69
CA GLU A 785 -41.38 -17.54 -14.15
C GLU A 785 -40.86 -18.87 -14.66
N LEU A 786 -40.02 -19.53 -13.87
CA LEU A 786 -39.56 -20.89 -14.12
C LEU A 786 -40.60 -21.93 -13.68
N GLN A 787 -41.19 -22.61 -14.66
CA GLN A 787 -42.29 -23.56 -14.46
C GLN A 787 -41.93 -24.95 -14.97
N THR A 788 -42.53 -25.99 -14.41
CA THR A 788 -42.38 -27.35 -14.94
C THR A 788 -43.21 -27.53 -16.22
N LEU A 789 -42.81 -28.47 -17.08
CA LEU A 789 -43.59 -28.85 -18.25
C LEU A 789 -45.02 -29.29 -17.87
N ALA A 790 -45.16 -30.01 -16.76
CA ALA A 790 -46.45 -30.50 -16.28
C ALA A 790 -47.41 -29.37 -15.84
N GLU A 791 -46.89 -28.29 -15.24
CA GLU A 791 -47.67 -27.11 -14.87
C GLU A 791 -48.24 -26.39 -16.11
N ASN A 792 -47.53 -26.47 -17.23
CA ASN A 792 -47.95 -25.96 -18.54
C ASN A 792 -48.73 -26.99 -19.37
N GLY A 793 -49.14 -28.12 -18.77
CA GLY A 793 -49.94 -29.15 -19.43
C GLY A 793 -49.19 -29.96 -20.49
N LEU A 794 -47.86 -29.94 -20.47
CA LEU A 794 -46.98 -30.69 -21.37
C LEU A 794 -46.49 -31.99 -20.71
N VAL A 795 -46.40 -33.05 -21.50
CA VAL A 795 -45.94 -34.38 -21.06
C VAL A 795 -44.71 -34.88 -21.82
N GLY A 796 -44.22 -34.13 -22.80
CA GLY A 796 -43.02 -34.46 -23.56
C GLY A 796 -42.77 -33.47 -24.70
N VAL A 797 -41.57 -33.49 -25.28
CA VAL A 797 -41.21 -32.69 -26.46
C VAL A 797 -40.62 -33.61 -27.52
N ARG A 798 -41.05 -33.48 -28.79
CA ARG A 798 -40.51 -34.32 -29.88
C ARG A 798 -39.17 -33.79 -30.35
N THR A 799 -38.24 -34.69 -30.65
CA THR A 799 -36.89 -34.35 -31.12
C THR A 799 -36.79 -34.23 -32.64
N ALA A 800 -37.88 -34.51 -33.37
CA ALA A 800 -37.95 -34.38 -34.82
C ALA A 800 -38.50 -33.00 -35.22
N TRP A 801 -37.89 -32.39 -36.24
CA TRP A 801 -38.27 -31.08 -36.76
C TRP A 801 -38.41 -31.06 -38.29
N ALA A 802 -39.04 -30.01 -38.80
CA ALA A 802 -39.07 -29.65 -40.22
C ALA A 802 -38.34 -28.31 -40.42
N SER A 803 -37.46 -28.23 -41.42
CA SER A 803 -36.83 -26.96 -41.80
C SER A 803 -37.86 -25.99 -42.39
N SER A 804 -37.75 -24.73 -42.01
CA SER A 804 -38.64 -23.65 -42.42
C SER A 804 -37.83 -22.42 -42.86
N SER A 805 -38.48 -21.56 -43.62
CA SER A 805 -37.96 -20.25 -44.03
C SER A 805 -38.94 -19.13 -43.69
N VAL A 806 -39.81 -19.39 -42.72
CA VAL A 806 -40.78 -18.42 -42.21
C VAL A 806 -40.03 -17.36 -41.41
N VAL A 807 -40.38 -16.09 -41.67
CA VAL A 807 -39.98 -14.94 -40.87
C VAL A 807 -41.27 -14.28 -40.43
N ASP A 808 -41.40 -14.00 -39.14
CA ASP A 808 -42.60 -13.41 -38.56
C ASP A 808 -42.71 -11.89 -38.83
N ALA A 809 -43.72 -11.25 -38.24
CA ALA A 809 -43.96 -9.82 -38.40
C ALA A 809 -42.89 -8.93 -37.74
N ASN A 810 -42.14 -9.48 -36.79
CA ASN A 810 -41.09 -8.80 -36.03
C ASN A 810 -39.68 -9.07 -36.58
N GLY A 811 -39.57 -9.81 -37.69
CA GLY A 811 -38.31 -10.09 -38.36
C GLY A 811 -37.55 -11.33 -37.85
N GLN A 812 -38.15 -12.12 -36.95
CA GLN A 812 -37.50 -13.30 -36.36
C GLN A 812 -37.75 -14.54 -37.22
N ALA A 813 -36.72 -15.36 -37.41
CA ALA A 813 -36.78 -16.50 -38.31
C ALA A 813 -37.10 -17.81 -37.55
N HIS A 814 -38.15 -18.51 -37.98
CA HIS A 814 -38.54 -19.81 -37.45
C HIS A 814 -37.90 -20.88 -38.34
N GLU A 815 -36.66 -21.28 -38.06
CA GLU A 815 -35.88 -22.09 -38.99
C GLU A 815 -36.11 -23.61 -38.83
N GLN A 816 -36.46 -24.07 -37.62
CA GLN A 816 -36.87 -25.45 -37.38
C GLN A 816 -38.19 -25.48 -36.61
N MET A 817 -39.21 -26.11 -37.20
CA MET A 817 -40.53 -26.25 -36.57
C MET A 817 -40.75 -27.69 -36.11
N GLY A 818 -41.02 -27.86 -34.82
CA GLY A 818 -41.27 -29.13 -34.14
C GLY A 818 -42.58 -29.09 -33.37
N THR A 819 -42.72 -30.00 -32.38
CA THR A 819 -43.95 -30.07 -31.56
C THR A 819 -43.66 -30.53 -30.14
N ALA A 820 -44.39 -29.95 -29.18
CA ALA A 820 -44.52 -30.49 -27.82
C ALA A 820 -45.83 -31.29 -27.67
N ILE A 821 -45.87 -32.20 -26.70
CA ILE A 821 -46.97 -33.14 -26.48
C ILE A 821 -47.77 -32.64 -25.28
N ARG A 822 -49.04 -32.30 -25.49
CA ARG A 822 -49.96 -31.92 -24.41
C ARG A 822 -50.50 -33.15 -23.68
N ALA A 823 -50.91 -33.00 -22.43
CA ALA A 823 -51.42 -34.08 -21.58
C ALA A 823 -52.70 -34.75 -22.13
N ASP A 824 -53.46 -34.06 -22.98
CA ASP A 824 -54.65 -34.60 -23.66
C ASP A 824 -54.30 -35.41 -24.94
N GLY A 825 -53.02 -35.49 -25.29
CA GLY A 825 -52.49 -36.18 -26.47
C GLY A 825 -52.50 -35.35 -27.76
N THR A 826 -52.85 -34.07 -27.71
CA THR A 826 -52.68 -33.11 -28.81
C THR A 826 -51.26 -32.54 -28.85
N ASP A 827 -50.91 -31.90 -29.96
CA ASP A 827 -49.61 -31.28 -30.15
C ASP A 827 -49.71 -29.77 -29.96
N ALA A 828 -48.71 -29.18 -29.30
CA ALA A 828 -48.42 -27.75 -29.30
C ALA A 828 -47.29 -27.46 -30.31
N ALA A 829 -47.27 -26.28 -30.91
CA ALA A 829 -46.12 -25.87 -31.72
C ALA A 829 -44.88 -25.70 -30.82
N ALA A 830 -43.72 -26.03 -31.36
CA ALA A 830 -42.45 -25.78 -30.71
C ALA A 830 -41.47 -25.40 -31.81
N ASP A 831 -41.02 -24.16 -31.85
CA ASP A 831 -40.22 -23.62 -32.93
C ASP A 831 -38.84 -23.22 -32.42
N ASP A 832 -37.81 -23.51 -33.20
CA ASP A 832 -36.47 -22.99 -33.03
C ASP A 832 -36.39 -21.62 -33.72
N ILE A 833 -36.38 -20.57 -32.90
CA ILE A 833 -36.43 -19.18 -33.36
C ILE A 833 -35.04 -18.57 -33.32
N TRP A 834 -34.63 -17.97 -34.42
CA TRP A 834 -33.36 -17.26 -34.55
C TRP A 834 -33.59 -15.78 -34.27
N PHE A 835 -33.48 -15.42 -33.00
CA PHE A 835 -33.62 -14.06 -32.50
C PHE A 835 -32.48 -13.18 -32.96
N GLN A 836 -32.81 -12.00 -33.44
CA GLN A 836 -31.85 -10.93 -33.66
C GLN A 836 -31.21 -10.53 -32.33
N VAL A 837 -29.89 -10.39 -32.35
CA VAL A 837 -29.06 -9.94 -31.24
C VAL A 837 -28.20 -8.78 -31.74
N ASP A 838 -28.19 -7.71 -30.96
CA ASP A 838 -27.27 -6.60 -31.16
C ASP A 838 -26.13 -6.74 -30.17
N THR A 839 -25.01 -7.27 -30.65
CA THR A 839 -23.85 -7.53 -29.80
C THR A 839 -23.12 -6.26 -29.41
N ALA A 840 -23.29 -5.13 -30.12
CA ALA A 840 -22.63 -3.89 -29.73
C ALA A 840 -23.30 -3.25 -28.51
N HIS A 841 -24.60 -3.45 -28.33
CA HIS A 841 -25.37 -2.99 -27.18
C HIS A 841 -25.47 -4.08 -26.12
N ARG A 842 -24.72 -3.92 -25.03
CA ARG A 842 -24.68 -4.90 -23.94
C ARG A 842 -24.68 -4.21 -22.57
N VAL A 843 -25.08 -4.97 -21.55
CA VAL A 843 -24.77 -4.68 -20.14
C VAL A 843 -23.91 -5.79 -19.55
N ASN A 844 -23.03 -5.48 -18.60
CA ASN A 844 -22.25 -6.52 -17.90
C ASN A 844 -23.21 -7.41 -17.11
N ALA A 845 -23.09 -8.74 -17.23
CA ALA A 845 -24.09 -9.67 -16.73
C ALA A 845 -24.07 -9.87 -15.21
N GLN A 846 -22.92 -9.68 -14.55
CA GLN A 846 -22.73 -10.02 -13.13
C GLN A 846 -21.69 -9.11 -12.45
N PHE A 847 -22.01 -8.70 -11.23
CA PHE A 847 -21.06 -8.12 -10.29
C PHE A 847 -19.99 -9.14 -9.91
N ASN A 848 -18.74 -8.70 -9.92
CA ASN A 848 -17.61 -9.43 -9.39
C ASN A 848 -17.16 -8.69 -8.14
N ALA A 849 -17.14 -9.36 -6.98
CA ALA A 849 -16.70 -8.75 -5.72
C ALA A 849 -15.31 -8.11 -5.82
N GLY A 850 -14.42 -8.63 -6.69
CA GLY A 850 -13.11 -8.01 -6.97
C GLY A 850 -13.17 -6.63 -7.64
N ILE A 851 -14.34 -6.15 -8.05
CA ILE A 851 -14.55 -4.76 -8.49
C ILE A 851 -14.38 -3.80 -7.33
N LEU A 852 -14.73 -4.23 -6.11
CA LEU A 852 -14.61 -3.40 -4.91
C LEU A 852 -13.15 -3.06 -4.63
N ASP A 853 -12.23 -3.98 -4.92
CA ASP A 853 -10.77 -3.80 -4.77
C ASP A 853 -10.14 -2.81 -5.78
N VAL A 854 -10.88 -2.38 -6.81
CA VAL A 854 -10.39 -1.49 -7.88
C VAL A 854 -11.30 -0.29 -8.10
N ILE A 855 -12.15 0.02 -7.12
CA ILE A 855 -13.17 1.06 -7.24
C ILE A 855 -12.58 2.48 -7.22
N ASP A 856 -11.39 2.63 -6.65
CA ASP A 856 -10.56 3.84 -6.63
C ASP A 856 -9.89 4.12 -7.99
N LEU A 857 -9.76 3.10 -8.84
CA LEU A 857 -9.21 3.24 -10.19
C LEU A 857 -10.25 3.70 -11.22
N PRO A 858 -9.87 4.41 -12.29
CA PRO A 858 -10.82 4.87 -13.31
C PRO A 858 -11.62 3.75 -13.99
N GLU A 859 -12.86 4.06 -14.36
CA GLU A 859 -13.69 3.21 -15.22
C GLU A 859 -13.64 3.67 -16.69
N ALA A 860 -13.82 2.74 -17.63
CA ALA A 860 -14.06 3.07 -19.03
C ALA A 860 -15.03 2.09 -19.68
N LYS A 861 -16.05 2.65 -20.34
CA LYS A 861 -17.09 1.87 -21.04
C LYS A 861 -16.49 1.15 -22.23
N ALA A 862 -16.78 -0.14 -22.32
CA ALA A 862 -16.50 -0.96 -23.48
C ALA A 862 -17.79 -1.35 -24.22
N PHE A 863 -17.62 -2.09 -25.31
CA PHE A 863 -18.68 -2.53 -26.21
C PHE A 863 -18.48 -4.00 -26.56
N GLY A 864 -19.51 -4.65 -27.08
CA GLY A 864 -19.35 -6.02 -27.57
C GLY A 864 -19.01 -7.00 -26.46
N ASN A 865 -18.05 -7.86 -26.75
CA ASN A 865 -17.55 -8.90 -25.87
C ASN A 865 -16.39 -8.40 -24.97
N LEU A 866 -15.97 -7.14 -25.08
CA LEU A 866 -14.94 -6.57 -24.22
C LEU A 866 -15.59 -6.09 -22.92
N PRO A 867 -15.31 -6.65 -21.72
CA PRO A 867 -15.85 -6.14 -20.45
C PRO A 867 -15.45 -4.68 -20.21
N ASP A 868 -16.23 -3.95 -19.40
CA ASP A 868 -15.82 -2.63 -18.93
C ASP A 868 -14.50 -2.71 -18.13
N LEU A 869 -13.78 -1.60 -18.01
CA LEU A 869 -12.39 -1.61 -17.54
C LEU A 869 -12.27 -2.14 -16.10
N ARG A 870 -13.11 -1.69 -15.16
CA ARG A 870 -13.05 -2.21 -13.77
C ARG A 870 -13.43 -3.68 -13.69
N GLN A 871 -14.40 -4.12 -14.50
CA GLN A 871 -14.76 -5.53 -14.59
C GLN A 871 -13.58 -6.39 -15.04
N ALA A 872 -12.77 -5.89 -15.99
CA ALA A 872 -11.56 -6.58 -16.42
C ALA A 872 -10.47 -6.56 -15.32
N MET A 873 -10.23 -5.40 -14.71
CA MET A 873 -9.24 -5.22 -13.63
C MET A 873 -9.50 -6.13 -12.43
N ALA A 874 -10.78 -6.34 -12.07
CA ALA A 874 -11.21 -7.24 -11.00
C ALA A 874 -10.73 -8.70 -11.17
N THR A 875 -10.23 -9.08 -12.35
CA THR A 875 -9.66 -10.41 -12.61
C THR A 875 -8.24 -10.37 -13.19
N ASP A 876 -7.67 -9.17 -13.40
CA ASP A 876 -6.36 -8.97 -14.03
C ASP A 876 -5.50 -7.96 -13.24
N PRO A 877 -4.69 -8.44 -12.28
CA PRO A 877 -3.78 -7.59 -11.51
C PRO A 877 -2.72 -6.88 -12.36
N VAL A 878 -2.39 -7.39 -13.56
CA VAL A 878 -1.46 -6.71 -14.46
C VAL A 878 -2.12 -5.46 -15.04
N LEU A 879 -3.40 -5.56 -15.40
CA LEU A 879 -4.18 -4.42 -15.89
C LEU A 879 -4.32 -3.34 -14.81
N VAL A 880 -4.56 -3.73 -13.55
CA VAL A 880 -4.56 -2.82 -12.38
C VAL A 880 -3.27 -1.99 -12.34
N GLY A 881 -2.11 -2.65 -12.37
CA GLY A 881 -0.82 -1.97 -12.36
C GLY A 881 -0.57 -1.08 -13.59
N MET A 882 -1.11 -1.44 -14.76
CA MET A 882 -1.01 -0.61 -15.97
C MET A 882 -1.89 0.63 -15.90
N VAL A 883 -3.09 0.54 -15.34
CA VAL A 883 -3.99 1.68 -15.12
C VAL A 883 -3.39 2.61 -14.07
N GLN A 884 -2.88 2.10 -12.95
CA GLN A 884 -2.20 2.92 -11.95
C GLN A 884 -1.00 3.66 -12.55
N ALA A 885 -0.14 2.97 -13.31
CA ALA A 885 0.99 3.60 -13.96
C ALA A 885 0.57 4.68 -14.99
N TYR A 886 -0.57 4.49 -15.67
CA TYR A 886 -1.13 5.50 -16.57
C TYR A 886 -1.57 6.75 -15.80
N MET A 887 -2.15 6.57 -14.61
CA MET A 887 -2.64 7.64 -13.74
C MET A 887 -1.50 8.43 -13.09
N ASP A 888 -0.43 7.73 -12.70
CA ASP A 888 0.75 8.34 -12.08
C ASP A 888 1.62 9.11 -13.10
N GLU A 889 1.46 8.85 -14.40
CA GLU A 889 2.26 9.49 -15.45
C GLU A 889 1.79 10.94 -15.71
N THR A 890 2.70 11.87 -15.48
CA THR A 890 2.46 13.31 -15.57
C THR A 890 2.87 13.91 -16.92
N VAL A 891 3.61 13.16 -17.75
CA VAL A 891 4.05 13.59 -19.09
C VAL A 891 3.05 13.10 -20.15
N PRO A 892 2.28 13.98 -20.81
CA PRO A 892 1.23 13.57 -21.75
C PRO A 892 1.70 12.62 -22.85
N ALA A 893 2.84 12.91 -23.48
CA ALA A 893 3.37 12.05 -24.55
C ALA A 893 3.82 10.66 -24.07
N ALA A 894 4.26 10.52 -22.82
CA ALA A 894 4.63 9.23 -22.24
C ALA A 894 3.37 8.44 -21.88
N ARG A 895 2.39 9.11 -21.28
CA ARG A 895 1.07 8.54 -20.96
C ARG A 895 0.34 8.04 -22.20
N ASP A 896 0.32 8.82 -23.28
CA ASP A 896 -0.31 8.44 -24.54
C ASP A 896 0.32 7.19 -25.16
N ALA A 897 1.64 7.00 -24.99
CA ALA A 897 2.34 5.82 -25.48
C ALA A 897 1.99 4.53 -24.70
N MET A 898 1.36 4.63 -23.53
CA MET A 898 0.94 3.48 -22.71
C MET A 898 -0.42 2.91 -23.13
N LEU A 899 -1.28 3.73 -23.77
CA LEU A 899 -2.69 3.37 -24.06
C LEU A 899 -2.83 2.11 -24.91
N GLU A 900 -2.08 2.01 -26.01
CA GLU A 900 -2.19 0.86 -26.91
C GLU A 900 -1.86 -0.46 -26.19
N GLY A 901 -0.84 -0.47 -25.33
CA GLY A 901 -0.49 -1.62 -24.51
C GLY A 901 -1.57 -1.94 -23.47
N LEU A 902 -2.12 -0.93 -22.81
CA LEU A 902 -3.21 -1.07 -21.84
C LEU A 902 -4.47 -1.67 -22.50
N ILE A 903 -4.88 -1.16 -23.66
CA ILE A 903 -6.02 -1.67 -24.43
C ILE A 903 -5.78 -3.12 -24.87
N PHE A 904 -4.55 -3.48 -25.25
CA PHE A 904 -4.23 -4.87 -25.60
C PHE A 904 -4.32 -5.82 -24.40
N GLN A 905 -3.89 -5.38 -23.21
CA GLN A 905 -4.03 -6.16 -21.99
C GLN A 905 -5.50 -6.30 -21.60
N TRP A 906 -6.24 -5.19 -21.62
CA TRP A 906 -7.68 -5.16 -21.36
C TRP A 906 -8.46 -6.11 -22.26
N ALA A 907 -8.12 -6.16 -23.55
CA ALA A 907 -8.76 -7.07 -24.50
C ALA A 907 -8.20 -8.51 -24.50
N GLY A 908 -7.18 -8.81 -23.67
CA GLY A 908 -6.55 -10.13 -23.60
C GLY A 908 -5.79 -10.54 -24.86
N VAL A 909 -5.26 -9.59 -25.63
CA VAL A 909 -4.60 -9.83 -26.93
C VAL A 909 -3.09 -9.55 -26.92
N THR A 910 -2.50 -9.21 -25.78
CA THR A 910 -1.08 -8.85 -25.65
C THR A 910 -0.13 -9.85 -26.31
N ASP A 911 -0.39 -11.15 -26.15
CA ASP A 911 0.47 -12.24 -26.63
C ASP A 911 0.23 -12.66 -28.10
N VAL A 912 -0.70 -12.00 -28.81
CA VAL A 912 -0.97 -12.30 -30.21
C VAL A 912 0.14 -11.77 -31.12
N ASP A 913 0.64 -12.61 -32.03
CA ASP A 913 1.61 -12.19 -33.06
C ASP A 913 0.99 -11.08 -33.94
N PRO A 914 1.61 -9.88 -34.03
CA PRO A 914 1.12 -8.76 -34.82
C PRO A 914 0.87 -9.08 -36.30
N ASN A 915 1.53 -10.11 -36.86
CA ASN A 915 1.41 -10.48 -38.27
C ASN A 915 0.44 -11.65 -38.51
N SER A 916 -0.17 -12.22 -37.46
CA SER A 916 -1.00 -13.44 -37.56
C SER A 916 -2.25 -13.27 -38.44
N ARG A 917 -2.71 -12.03 -38.62
CA ARG A 917 -3.86 -11.66 -39.46
C ARG A 917 -3.46 -10.99 -40.77
N ASP A 918 -2.23 -11.21 -41.26
CA ASP A 918 -1.79 -10.69 -42.55
C ASP A 918 -2.56 -11.33 -43.74
N PRO A 919 -2.83 -10.57 -44.82
CA PRO A 919 -3.52 -11.06 -46.01
C PRO A 919 -2.82 -12.25 -46.68
N ARG A 920 -3.59 -13.26 -47.11
CA ARG A 920 -3.02 -14.54 -47.56
C ARG A 920 -2.43 -14.54 -48.98
N MET A 921 -2.76 -13.57 -49.83
CA MET A 921 -2.59 -13.75 -51.28
C MET A 921 -1.94 -12.60 -52.08
N ILE A 922 -1.93 -11.33 -51.60
CA ILE A 922 -1.51 -10.18 -52.43
C ILE A 922 -0.74 -9.09 -51.66
N TYR A 923 -1.20 -8.68 -50.48
CA TYR A 923 -0.59 -7.61 -49.70
C TYR A 923 0.41 -8.19 -48.68
N GLY A 924 1.41 -7.39 -48.27
CA GLY A 924 2.27 -7.72 -47.13
C GLY A 924 1.56 -7.39 -45.81
N HIS A 925 2.32 -7.12 -44.75
CA HIS A 925 1.77 -6.62 -43.50
C HIS A 925 1.01 -5.29 -43.72
N VAL A 926 -0.21 -5.20 -43.20
CA VAL A 926 -1.12 -4.06 -43.42
C VAL A 926 -1.67 -3.44 -42.14
N MET A 927 -1.71 -4.18 -41.03
CA MET A 927 -2.26 -3.76 -39.75
C MET A 927 -1.79 -4.73 -38.66
N ASP A 928 -1.59 -4.24 -37.44
CA ASP A 928 -1.32 -5.09 -36.28
C ASP A 928 -2.55 -5.95 -35.97
N ALA A 929 -2.37 -7.27 -35.93
CA ALA A 929 -3.43 -8.22 -35.64
C ALA A 929 -4.14 -7.93 -34.30
N ARG A 930 -3.45 -7.39 -33.29
CA ARG A 930 -4.01 -7.08 -31.97
C ARG A 930 -5.03 -5.96 -32.05
N GLN A 931 -4.76 -4.92 -32.84
CA GLN A 931 -5.72 -3.84 -33.10
C GLN A 931 -7.01 -4.37 -33.74
N LEU A 932 -6.88 -5.33 -34.68
CA LEU A 932 -8.03 -5.97 -35.30
C LEU A 932 -8.84 -6.77 -34.28
N LEU A 933 -8.17 -7.59 -33.47
CA LEU A 933 -8.84 -8.41 -32.46
C LEU A 933 -9.57 -7.56 -31.41
N VAL A 934 -9.03 -6.41 -31.01
CA VAL A 934 -9.74 -5.44 -30.15
C VAL A 934 -11.04 -5.01 -30.81
N LEU A 935 -11.02 -4.58 -32.08
CA LEU A 935 -12.23 -4.19 -32.80
C LEU A 935 -13.23 -5.35 -32.95
N GLU A 936 -12.74 -6.58 -33.15
CA GLU A 936 -13.59 -7.77 -33.19
C GLU A 936 -14.30 -8.00 -31.84
N GLN A 937 -13.61 -7.78 -30.72
CA GLN A 937 -14.23 -7.81 -29.38
C GLN A 937 -15.25 -6.69 -29.19
N LEU A 938 -14.92 -5.45 -29.58
CA LEU A 938 -15.83 -4.29 -29.43
C LEU A 938 -17.14 -4.43 -30.20
N ILE A 939 -17.15 -5.23 -31.27
CA ILE A 939 -18.35 -5.50 -32.08
C ILE A 939 -18.99 -6.86 -31.68
N GLY A 940 -18.26 -7.70 -30.94
CA GLY A 940 -18.69 -9.05 -30.56
C GLY A 940 -18.63 -10.08 -31.70
N ARG A 941 -17.82 -9.84 -32.74
CA ARG A 941 -17.64 -10.79 -33.87
C ARG A 941 -16.34 -10.60 -34.64
N GLY A 942 -15.90 -11.67 -35.31
CA GLY A 942 -14.75 -11.64 -36.22
C GLY A 942 -14.99 -10.80 -37.49
N TYR A 943 -13.93 -10.15 -37.96
CA TYR A 943 -13.91 -9.44 -39.24
C TYR A 943 -13.97 -10.44 -40.41
N GLU A 944 -14.74 -10.10 -41.44
CA GLU A 944 -14.78 -10.87 -42.68
C GLU A 944 -14.83 -9.93 -43.90
N GLY A 945 -13.75 -9.91 -44.67
CA GLY A 945 -13.63 -9.19 -45.93
C GLY A 945 -14.04 -10.05 -47.12
N THR A 946 -14.39 -9.40 -48.24
CA THR A 946 -14.59 -10.09 -49.52
C THR A 946 -13.64 -9.55 -50.57
N TRP A 947 -12.87 -10.44 -51.19
CA TRP A 947 -12.02 -10.10 -52.33
C TRP A 947 -12.85 -9.66 -53.53
N CYS A 948 -12.28 -8.88 -54.45
CA CYS A 948 -12.99 -8.40 -55.64
C CYS A 948 -13.48 -9.52 -56.60
N TRP A 949 -13.10 -10.77 -56.35
CA TRP A 949 -13.58 -11.98 -57.03
C TRP A 949 -14.57 -12.83 -56.19
N GLY A 950 -14.98 -12.37 -55.00
CA GLY A 950 -16.05 -12.97 -54.20
C GLY A 950 -15.63 -14.00 -53.14
N GLU A 951 -14.32 -14.24 -52.96
CA GLU A 951 -13.82 -15.09 -51.87
C GLU A 951 -13.84 -14.33 -50.54
N ARG A 952 -14.33 -14.97 -49.48
CA ARG A 952 -14.31 -14.41 -48.13
C ARG A 952 -12.96 -14.66 -47.46
N ASP A 953 -12.47 -13.66 -46.75
CA ASP A 953 -11.17 -13.68 -46.06
C ASP A 953 -11.32 -13.04 -44.67
N PRO A 954 -10.97 -13.75 -43.58
CA PRO A 954 -10.98 -13.16 -42.24
C PRO A 954 -9.85 -12.15 -42.03
N ASN A 955 -8.95 -11.93 -42.99
CA ASN A 955 -7.83 -11.00 -42.85
C ASN A 955 -8.09 -9.70 -43.64
N PRO A 956 -7.84 -8.51 -43.04
CA PRO A 956 -8.16 -7.23 -43.65
C PRO A 956 -7.26 -6.94 -44.84
N HIS A 957 -7.82 -6.50 -45.97
CA HIS A 957 -7.07 -6.28 -47.21
C HIS A 957 -7.54 -5.02 -47.97
N GLY A 958 -6.67 -4.45 -48.80
CA GLY A 958 -7.01 -3.30 -49.65
C GLY A 958 -7.29 -2.03 -48.84
N GLN A 959 -8.48 -1.43 -49.00
CA GLN A 959 -8.90 -0.20 -48.31
C GLN A 959 -9.44 -0.46 -46.89
N ALA A 960 -9.67 -1.72 -46.49
CA ALA A 960 -10.22 -2.02 -45.17
C ALA A 960 -9.22 -1.73 -44.03
N ALA A 961 -7.94 -2.06 -44.21
CA ALA A 961 -6.93 -1.91 -43.16
C ALA A 961 -6.77 -0.44 -42.68
N PRO A 962 -6.62 0.58 -43.56
CA PRO A 962 -6.58 1.98 -43.09
C PRO A 962 -7.82 2.44 -42.33
N LEU A 963 -9.01 1.95 -42.71
CA LEU A 963 -10.27 2.28 -42.02
C LEU A 963 -10.33 1.65 -40.63
N LEU A 964 -9.90 0.39 -40.51
CA LEU A 964 -9.85 -0.32 -39.23
C LEU A 964 -8.81 0.30 -38.29
N ILE A 965 -7.62 0.68 -38.79
CA ILE A 965 -6.62 1.41 -37.99
C ILE A 965 -7.20 2.74 -37.49
N ALA A 966 -7.92 3.48 -38.34
CA ALA A 966 -8.56 4.73 -37.93
C ALA A 966 -9.62 4.52 -36.85
N GLU A 967 -10.45 3.46 -36.96
CA GLU A 967 -11.45 3.14 -35.94
C GLU A 967 -10.80 2.71 -34.61
N PHE A 968 -9.70 1.95 -34.65
CA PHE A 968 -8.94 1.62 -33.45
C PHE A 968 -8.39 2.88 -32.77
N LYS A 969 -7.82 3.82 -33.53
CA LYS A 969 -7.32 5.10 -32.98
C LYS A 969 -8.43 5.99 -32.44
N LYS A 970 -9.63 5.91 -33.02
CA LYS A 970 -10.82 6.57 -32.48
C LYS A 970 -11.24 5.96 -31.14
N PHE A 971 -11.24 4.63 -31.01
CA PHE A 971 -11.48 3.96 -29.73
C PHE A 971 -10.40 4.30 -28.68
N GLU A 972 -9.13 4.33 -29.07
CA GLU A 972 -8.03 4.75 -28.18
C GLU A 972 -8.25 6.16 -27.61
N LYS A 973 -8.65 7.14 -28.44
CA LYS A 973 -8.98 8.50 -27.98
C LYS A 973 -10.20 8.53 -27.05
N TYR A 974 -11.21 7.69 -27.32
CA TYR A 974 -12.38 7.56 -26.46
C TYR A 974 -12.01 7.03 -25.06
N VAL A 975 -11.20 5.98 -25.00
CA VAL A 975 -10.70 5.42 -23.73
C VAL A 975 -9.85 6.46 -22.99
N GLN A 976 -8.92 7.11 -23.69
CA GLN A 976 -8.08 8.17 -23.13
C GLN A 976 -8.93 9.27 -22.47
N ALA A 977 -9.98 9.74 -23.14
CA ALA A 977 -10.83 10.80 -22.60
C ALA A 977 -11.54 10.37 -21.30
N GLN A 978 -12.04 9.13 -21.24
CA GLN A 978 -12.68 8.59 -20.03
C GLN A 978 -11.70 8.50 -18.86
N LEU A 979 -10.48 8.00 -19.08
CA LEU A 979 -9.46 7.90 -18.05
C LEU A 979 -9.02 9.29 -17.56
N LEU A 980 -8.75 10.22 -18.48
CA LEU A 980 -8.30 11.58 -18.12
C LEU A 980 -9.34 12.37 -17.34
N ALA A 981 -10.62 12.21 -17.67
CA ALA A 981 -11.71 12.88 -16.96
C ALA A 981 -11.79 12.47 -15.48
N GLN A 982 -11.32 11.27 -15.13
CA GLN A 982 -11.27 10.76 -13.75
C GLN A 982 -9.90 11.01 -13.08
N ALA A 983 -8.85 11.22 -13.87
CA ALA A 983 -7.48 11.37 -13.37
C ALA A 983 -7.16 12.68 -12.67
N ASP A 984 -7.94 13.73 -12.96
CA ASP A 984 -7.72 15.05 -12.36
C ASP A 984 -9.06 15.68 -11.96
N PRO A 985 -9.61 15.31 -10.80
CA PRO A 985 -10.87 15.86 -10.30
C PRO A 985 -10.82 17.39 -10.14
N ALA A 986 -9.64 17.97 -9.90
CA ALA A 986 -9.49 19.42 -9.80
C ALA A 986 -9.69 20.12 -11.15
N ARG A 987 -9.35 19.45 -12.25
CA ARG A 987 -9.53 19.94 -13.63
C ARG A 987 -10.88 19.57 -14.23
N TYR A 988 -11.41 18.40 -13.87
CA TYR A 988 -12.61 17.83 -14.48
C TYR A 988 -13.78 17.67 -13.49
N GLY A 989 -13.80 18.38 -12.36
CA GLY A 989 -14.84 18.24 -11.33
C GLY A 989 -16.27 18.56 -11.77
N PHE A 990 -16.47 19.05 -13.01
CA PHE A 990 -17.78 19.18 -13.66
C PHE A 990 -18.23 17.89 -14.39
N VAL A 991 -17.39 16.85 -14.47
CA VAL A 991 -17.76 15.53 -15.00
C VAL A 991 -18.26 14.70 -13.82
N GLU A 992 -19.56 14.40 -13.80
CA GLU A 992 -20.24 13.85 -12.63
C GLU A 992 -20.21 12.31 -12.60
N GLY A 993 -19.88 11.65 -13.72
CA GLY A 993 -19.78 10.19 -13.80
C GLY A 993 -20.31 9.62 -15.11
N GLY A 994 -20.82 8.38 -15.08
CA GLY A 994 -21.43 7.76 -16.27
C GLY A 994 -20.46 6.99 -17.17
N PHE A 995 -19.33 6.51 -16.65
CA PHE A 995 -18.26 5.87 -17.43
C PHE A 995 -18.44 4.38 -17.73
N GLY A 996 -19.46 3.70 -17.19
CA GLY A 996 -19.70 2.26 -17.40
C GLY A 996 -20.87 1.96 -18.35
N SER A 997 -20.99 0.71 -18.79
CA SER A 997 -22.05 0.22 -19.69
C SER A 997 -23.47 0.30 -19.12
N GLY A 998 -23.62 0.41 -17.80
CA GLY A 998 -24.91 0.67 -17.15
C GLY A 998 -25.47 2.08 -17.37
N TYR A 999 -24.71 2.97 -18.02
CA TYR A 999 -25.11 4.33 -18.34
C TYR A 999 -25.24 4.53 -19.86
N SER A 1000 -26.21 5.36 -20.25
CA SER A 1000 -26.38 5.74 -21.65
C SER A 1000 -25.16 6.49 -22.16
N HIS A 1001 -24.72 7.55 -21.46
CA HIS A 1001 -23.55 8.36 -21.76
C HIS A 1001 -22.93 8.98 -20.49
N VAL A 1002 -21.71 9.53 -20.61
CA VAL A 1002 -21.03 10.30 -19.56
C VAL A 1002 -21.83 11.56 -19.20
N GLN A 1003 -21.82 11.95 -17.94
CA GLN A 1003 -22.64 13.06 -17.42
C GLN A 1003 -21.76 14.24 -17.05
N VAL A 1004 -22.20 15.44 -17.42
CA VAL A 1004 -21.45 16.69 -17.24
C VAL A 1004 -22.37 17.79 -16.73
N ASN A 1005 -21.93 18.45 -15.67
CA ASN A 1005 -22.47 19.71 -15.22
C ASN A 1005 -22.07 20.84 -16.18
N TRP A 1006 -22.89 21.06 -17.20
CA TRP A 1006 -22.58 22.03 -18.25
C TRP A 1006 -22.46 23.47 -17.73
N SER A 1007 -23.17 23.83 -16.64
CA SER A 1007 -23.03 25.14 -16.00
C SER A 1007 -21.66 25.33 -15.35
N ASP A 1008 -21.18 24.32 -14.61
CA ASP A 1008 -19.88 24.39 -13.95
C ASP A 1008 -18.74 24.37 -14.97
N PHE A 1009 -18.87 23.56 -16.03
CA PHE A 1009 -17.95 23.60 -17.17
C PHE A 1009 -17.86 25.00 -17.78
N GLN A 1010 -19.01 25.64 -18.07
CA GLN A 1010 -19.06 26.98 -18.66
C GLN A 1010 -18.39 28.03 -17.75
N GLN A 1011 -18.62 27.96 -16.44
CA GLN A 1011 -17.99 28.86 -15.47
C GLN A 1011 -16.48 28.63 -15.37
N TYR A 1012 -16.03 27.38 -15.39
CA TYR A 1012 -14.61 27.03 -15.33
C TYR A 1012 -13.88 27.46 -16.61
N ALA A 1013 -14.48 27.20 -17.78
CA ALA A 1013 -13.96 27.64 -19.08
C ALA A 1013 -13.80 29.17 -19.15
N ALA A 1014 -14.80 29.93 -18.67
CA ALA A 1014 -14.72 31.38 -18.59
C ALA A 1014 -13.60 31.85 -17.65
N THR A 1015 -13.34 31.12 -16.56
CA THR A 1015 -12.24 31.42 -15.63
C THR A 1015 -10.88 31.23 -16.29
N LEU A 1016 -10.65 30.10 -16.97
CA LEU A 1016 -9.41 29.84 -17.70
C LEU A 1016 -9.16 30.87 -18.80
N ARG A 1017 -10.20 31.17 -19.59
CA ARG A 1017 -10.14 32.21 -20.64
C ARG A 1017 -9.76 33.58 -20.08
N ASN A 1018 -10.36 33.99 -18.96
CA ASN A 1018 -10.05 35.28 -18.31
C ASN A 1018 -8.64 35.32 -17.69
N ALA A 1019 -8.08 34.16 -17.34
CA ALA A 1019 -6.69 34.02 -16.90
C ALA A 1019 -5.68 33.98 -18.07
N GLY A 1020 -6.15 33.85 -19.32
CA GLY A 1020 -5.32 33.70 -20.51
C GLY A 1020 -4.81 32.28 -20.75
N ASP A 1021 -5.32 31.29 -20.03
CA ASP A 1021 -4.88 29.88 -20.13
C ASP A 1021 -5.69 29.10 -21.17
N ILE A 1022 -5.59 29.51 -22.43
CA ILE A 1022 -6.34 28.91 -23.54
C ILE A 1022 -5.85 27.49 -23.84
N GLY A 1023 -4.57 27.20 -23.61
CA GLY A 1023 -4.02 25.86 -23.79
C GLY A 1023 -4.59 24.83 -22.82
N ALA A 1024 -4.82 25.20 -21.55
CA ALA A 1024 -5.49 24.32 -20.61
C ALA A 1024 -6.96 24.07 -20.99
N LEU A 1025 -7.65 25.11 -21.51
CA LEU A 1025 -9.03 24.99 -21.98
C LEU A 1025 -9.14 24.10 -23.24
N ASP A 1026 -8.24 24.25 -24.21
CA ASP A 1026 -8.21 23.43 -25.43
C ASP A 1026 -8.10 21.93 -25.12
N GLN A 1027 -7.17 21.57 -24.22
CA GLN A 1027 -7.04 20.19 -23.73
C GLN A 1027 -8.30 19.66 -23.02
N ILE A 1028 -9.02 20.51 -22.28
CA ILE A 1028 -10.30 20.12 -21.65
C ILE A 1028 -11.36 19.87 -22.71
N VAL A 1029 -11.47 20.77 -23.70
CA VAL A 1029 -12.42 20.64 -24.82
C VAL A 1029 -12.13 19.38 -25.64
N ASP A 1030 -10.85 19.04 -25.84
CA ASP A 1030 -10.45 17.81 -26.50
C ASP A 1030 -10.89 16.54 -25.76
N VAL A 1031 -10.79 16.55 -24.42
CA VAL A 1031 -11.32 15.46 -23.58
C VAL A 1031 -12.84 15.39 -23.68
N ILE A 1032 -13.56 16.51 -23.59
CA ILE A 1032 -15.03 16.54 -23.73
C ILE A 1032 -15.45 15.99 -25.11
N LYS A 1033 -14.80 16.43 -26.20
CA LYS A 1033 -15.05 15.87 -27.55
C LYS A 1033 -14.76 14.36 -27.60
N GLY A 1034 -13.72 13.92 -26.91
CA GLY A 1034 -13.36 12.51 -26.76
C GLY A 1034 -14.42 11.67 -26.03
N LEU A 1035 -15.00 12.18 -24.93
CA LEU A 1035 -16.10 11.53 -24.20
C LEU A 1035 -17.32 11.33 -25.11
N GLY A 1036 -17.61 12.30 -25.98
CA GLY A 1036 -18.67 12.22 -26.98
C GLY A 1036 -18.38 11.35 -28.21
N THR A 1037 -17.26 10.63 -28.29
CA THR A 1037 -16.84 9.94 -29.54
C THR A 1037 -17.88 8.94 -30.06
N TYR A 1038 -18.50 8.18 -29.16
CA TYR A 1038 -19.54 7.20 -29.50
C TYR A 1038 -20.93 7.63 -29.05
N SER A 1039 -21.09 8.83 -28.48
CA SER A 1039 -22.36 9.31 -27.94
C SER A 1039 -22.97 10.45 -28.75
N PRO A 1040 -24.04 10.20 -29.53
CA PRO A 1040 -24.77 11.27 -30.22
C PRO A 1040 -25.35 12.29 -29.25
N VAL A 1041 -25.98 11.82 -28.17
CA VAL A 1041 -26.62 12.67 -27.15
C VAL A 1041 -25.60 13.58 -26.49
N PHE A 1042 -24.47 13.05 -26.04
CA PHE A 1042 -23.41 13.86 -25.43
C PHE A 1042 -22.82 14.88 -26.40
N ARG A 1043 -22.69 14.54 -27.69
CA ARG A 1043 -22.22 15.49 -28.72
C ARG A 1043 -23.20 16.64 -28.92
N GLU A 1044 -24.49 16.38 -28.90
CA GLU A 1044 -25.50 17.45 -28.97
C GLU A 1044 -25.39 18.37 -27.75
N GLN A 1045 -25.33 17.80 -26.55
CA GLN A 1045 -25.19 18.56 -25.30
C GLN A 1045 -23.91 19.41 -25.25
N SER A 1046 -22.76 18.81 -25.60
CA SER A 1046 -21.49 19.54 -25.65
C SER A 1046 -21.50 20.62 -26.73
N THR A 1047 -22.11 20.38 -27.89
CA THR A 1047 -22.25 21.39 -28.96
C THR A 1047 -23.09 22.58 -28.48
N GLU A 1048 -24.19 22.34 -27.76
CA GLU A 1048 -24.99 23.40 -27.17
C GLU A 1048 -24.19 24.20 -26.13
N ALA A 1049 -23.50 23.51 -25.21
CA ALA A 1049 -22.67 24.16 -24.20
C ALA A 1049 -21.53 25.00 -24.79
N PHE A 1050 -20.86 24.49 -25.84
CA PHE A 1050 -19.85 25.24 -26.59
C PHE A 1050 -20.47 26.45 -27.30
N GLY A 1051 -21.67 26.30 -27.87
CA GLY A 1051 -22.41 27.41 -28.49
C GLY A 1051 -22.71 28.55 -27.52
N VAL A 1052 -23.05 28.25 -26.26
CA VAL A 1052 -23.25 29.25 -25.19
C VAL A 1052 -21.95 30.01 -24.90
N LEU A 1053 -20.81 29.31 -24.79
CA LEU A 1053 -19.51 29.94 -24.58
C LEU A 1053 -19.09 30.81 -25.77
N LEU A 1054 -19.29 30.34 -27.00
CA LEU A 1054 -18.96 31.07 -28.23
C LEU A 1054 -19.76 32.36 -28.39
N ALA A 1055 -21.02 32.36 -27.95
CA ALA A 1055 -21.84 33.56 -27.95
C ALA A 1055 -21.31 34.63 -26.97
N ALA A 1056 -20.66 34.22 -25.88
CA ALA A 1056 -20.06 35.11 -24.89
C ALA A 1056 -18.60 35.50 -25.23
N TYR A 1057 -17.83 34.59 -25.82
CA TYR A 1057 -16.39 34.70 -26.07
C TYR A 1057 -16.04 34.22 -27.50
N PRO A 1058 -16.23 35.07 -28.52
CA PRO A 1058 -15.95 34.70 -29.91
C PRO A 1058 -14.49 34.32 -30.18
N ASP A 1059 -13.55 34.78 -29.34
CA ASP A 1059 -12.12 34.42 -29.39
C ASP A 1059 -11.86 32.93 -29.13
N LEU A 1060 -12.81 32.19 -28.56
CA LEU A 1060 -12.71 30.75 -28.34
C LEU A 1060 -13.17 29.88 -29.53
N ALA A 1061 -13.62 30.49 -30.63
CA ALA A 1061 -13.99 29.76 -31.84
C ALA A 1061 -12.97 28.70 -32.31
N PRO A 1062 -11.65 28.97 -32.27
CA PRO A 1062 -10.66 28.03 -32.78
C PRO A 1062 -10.52 26.73 -31.98
N ILE A 1063 -10.93 26.70 -30.70
CA ILE A 1063 -10.85 25.49 -29.86
C ILE A 1063 -12.14 24.67 -29.89
N PHE A 1064 -13.29 25.30 -30.16
CA PHE A 1064 -14.59 24.63 -30.21
C PHE A 1064 -14.92 24.03 -31.58
N ASP A 1065 -14.44 24.63 -32.68
CA ASP A 1065 -14.69 24.14 -34.04
C ASP A 1065 -13.64 23.11 -34.48
N ALA A 1066 -14.08 21.96 -34.98
CA ALA A 1066 -13.23 20.91 -35.52
C ALA A 1066 -12.59 21.26 -36.89
N ALA A 1067 -13.08 22.30 -37.56
CA ALA A 1067 -12.54 22.81 -38.83
C ALA A 1067 -11.41 23.83 -38.64
N SER A 1068 -10.88 23.99 -37.42
CA SER A 1068 -9.89 25.02 -37.10
C SER A 1068 -8.47 24.63 -37.53
N VAL A 1069 -7.74 25.55 -38.17
CA VAL A 1069 -6.32 25.44 -38.50
C VAL A 1069 -5.53 26.37 -37.59
N LEU A 1070 -4.72 25.80 -36.70
CA LEU A 1070 -3.94 26.53 -35.70
C LEU A 1070 -2.44 26.48 -36.02
N GLY A 1071 -1.78 27.63 -35.98
CA GLY A 1071 -0.32 27.73 -35.95
C GLY A 1071 0.25 27.76 -34.53
N THR A 1072 1.56 27.79 -34.45
CA THR A 1072 2.35 27.72 -33.23
C THR A 1072 2.89 29.10 -32.84
N ALA A 1073 3.84 29.15 -31.90
CA ALA A 1073 4.55 30.38 -31.57
C ALA A 1073 5.75 30.67 -32.50
N ASN A 1074 5.90 29.91 -33.60
CA ASN A 1074 6.95 30.10 -34.60
C ASN A 1074 6.33 30.52 -35.93
N ASN A 1075 7.17 30.93 -36.88
CA ASN A 1075 6.73 31.25 -38.23
C ASN A 1075 6.24 29.98 -38.97
N ASP A 1076 4.94 29.89 -39.18
CA ASP A 1076 4.26 28.73 -39.73
C ASP A 1076 3.79 28.93 -41.19
N SER A 1077 3.44 27.81 -41.84
CA SER A 1077 2.79 27.79 -43.15
C SER A 1077 1.51 26.98 -43.05
N LEU A 1078 0.38 27.68 -42.95
CA LEU A 1078 -0.94 27.12 -42.68
C LEU A 1078 -1.74 27.00 -43.98
N PHE A 1079 -2.43 25.88 -44.16
CA PHE A 1079 -3.22 25.59 -45.36
C PHE A 1079 -4.63 25.16 -44.96
N GLY A 1080 -5.62 25.96 -45.33
CA GLY A 1080 -7.03 25.60 -45.31
C GLY A 1080 -7.44 24.77 -46.53
N GLY A 1081 -8.73 24.46 -46.59
CA GLY A 1081 -9.35 23.45 -47.41
C GLY A 1081 -10.29 24.01 -48.47
N ALA A 1082 -11.42 23.33 -48.65
CA ALA A 1082 -12.46 23.67 -49.61
C ALA A 1082 -13.82 23.93 -48.93
N GLN A 1083 -13.84 23.93 -47.59
CA GLN A 1083 -14.98 24.23 -46.75
C GLN A 1083 -14.68 25.52 -45.98
N GLY A 1084 -15.66 26.10 -45.27
CA GLY A 1084 -15.36 27.27 -44.43
C GLY A 1084 -14.60 26.85 -43.18
N GLU A 1085 -13.41 27.40 -42.96
CA GLU A 1085 -12.53 27.09 -41.84
C GLU A 1085 -12.24 28.29 -40.94
N ILE A 1086 -11.78 28.01 -39.72
CA ILE A 1086 -11.30 29.02 -38.77
C ILE A 1086 -9.78 28.92 -38.69
N ILE A 1087 -9.06 29.98 -39.02
CA ILE A 1087 -7.60 29.94 -39.14
C ILE A 1087 -6.95 30.95 -38.21
N VAL A 1088 -6.02 30.47 -37.37
CA VAL A 1088 -5.27 31.28 -36.39
C VAL A 1088 -3.77 31.04 -36.59
N GLY A 1089 -3.01 32.10 -36.87
CA GLY A 1089 -1.56 32.02 -37.00
C GLY A 1089 -0.86 31.71 -35.68
N GLY A 1090 -1.26 32.40 -34.61
CA GLY A 1090 -0.52 32.40 -33.36
C GLY A 1090 0.50 33.53 -33.33
N THR A 1091 1.59 33.38 -32.59
CA THR A 1091 2.67 34.38 -32.61
C THR A 1091 3.76 33.97 -33.60
N GLY A 1092 4.28 34.87 -34.41
CA GLY A 1092 5.25 34.54 -35.44
C GLY A 1092 5.16 35.50 -36.61
N ASP A 1093 5.82 35.20 -37.72
CA ASP A 1093 5.46 35.82 -38.99
C ASP A 1093 4.93 34.72 -39.90
N ASP A 1094 3.61 34.56 -39.96
CA ASP A 1094 2.96 33.38 -40.53
C ASP A 1094 2.55 33.56 -41.99
N ALA A 1095 2.54 32.45 -42.74
CA ALA A 1095 2.01 32.39 -44.11
C ALA A 1095 0.76 31.51 -44.15
N ILE A 1096 -0.39 32.14 -44.35
CA ILE A 1096 -1.71 31.52 -44.26
C ILE A 1096 -2.35 31.46 -45.65
N PHE A 1097 -2.76 30.26 -46.06
CA PHE A 1097 -3.42 29.97 -47.33
C PHE A 1097 -4.82 29.40 -47.06
N GLY A 1098 -5.88 30.20 -47.16
CA GLY A 1098 -7.26 29.77 -46.84
C GLY A 1098 -7.80 28.65 -47.71
N GLY A 1099 -7.53 28.72 -49.01
CA GLY A 1099 -8.17 27.80 -49.94
C GLY A 1099 -9.49 28.41 -50.39
N GLY A 1100 -10.59 27.66 -50.30
CA GLY A 1100 -11.90 28.25 -50.59
C GLY A 1100 -12.97 27.73 -49.66
N GLY A 1101 -14.06 28.48 -49.51
CA GLY A 1101 -14.99 28.30 -48.39
C GLY A 1101 -15.37 29.68 -47.85
N ASP A 1102 -16.20 29.77 -46.82
CA ASP A 1102 -16.40 31.06 -46.13
C ASP A 1102 -15.50 31.06 -44.89
N ASP A 1103 -14.27 31.55 -45.03
CA ASP A 1103 -13.20 31.40 -44.06
C ASP A 1103 -13.16 32.54 -43.04
N LYS A 1104 -12.66 32.23 -41.84
CA LYS A 1104 -12.46 33.21 -40.76
C LYS A 1104 -11.03 33.20 -40.25
N TYR A 1105 -10.34 34.30 -40.46
CA TYR A 1105 -8.96 34.53 -40.02
C TYR A 1105 -8.95 35.30 -38.70
N TYR A 1106 -8.17 34.85 -37.74
CA TYR A 1106 -8.06 35.51 -36.43
C TYR A 1106 -6.66 36.09 -36.25
N TYR A 1107 -6.61 37.35 -35.83
CA TYR A 1107 -5.36 38.06 -35.55
C TYR A 1107 -5.48 38.87 -34.26
N SER A 1108 -4.53 38.70 -33.35
CA SER A 1108 -4.44 39.39 -32.07
C SER A 1108 -3.23 40.34 -32.01
N LEU A 1109 -3.30 41.35 -31.15
CA LEU A 1109 -2.17 42.26 -30.93
C LEU A 1109 -0.97 41.49 -30.36
N GLY A 1110 0.16 41.51 -31.08
CA GLY A 1110 1.38 40.78 -30.71
C GLY A 1110 1.63 39.51 -31.52
N ASP A 1111 0.71 39.14 -32.42
CA ASP A 1111 0.84 37.95 -33.27
C ASP A 1111 1.99 38.06 -34.29
N GLY A 1112 2.42 39.29 -34.62
CA GLY A 1112 3.60 39.53 -35.47
C GLY A 1112 3.21 39.98 -36.88
N LYS A 1113 3.92 39.52 -37.91
CA LYS A 1113 3.71 39.95 -39.31
C LYS A 1113 3.20 38.83 -40.19
N ASP A 1114 1.88 38.76 -40.31
CA ASP A 1114 1.22 37.65 -40.98
C ASP A 1114 0.84 37.99 -42.41
N ARG A 1115 0.82 36.95 -43.23
CA ARG A 1115 0.50 37.02 -44.65
C ARG A 1115 -0.65 36.08 -44.95
N VAL A 1116 -1.76 36.62 -45.42
CA VAL A 1116 -2.98 35.87 -45.75
C VAL A 1116 -3.20 35.89 -47.26
N TYR A 1117 -3.42 34.71 -47.84
CA TYR A 1117 -3.81 34.50 -49.23
C TYR A 1117 -5.05 33.61 -49.29
N ASP A 1118 -6.11 34.08 -49.94
CA ASP A 1118 -7.34 33.31 -50.16
C ASP A 1118 -7.58 33.08 -51.67
N SER A 1119 -8.40 32.09 -52.04
CA SER A 1119 -8.73 31.82 -53.44
C SER A 1119 -10.22 31.92 -53.80
N SER A 1120 -11.16 31.80 -52.86
CA SER A 1120 -12.60 32.06 -53.09
C SER A 1120 -13.44 31.90 -51.83
N GLY A 1121 -14.36 32.82 -51.56
CA GLY A 1121 -15.18 32.73 -50.37
C GLY A 1121 -15.99 33.97 -50.08
N ALA A 1122 -16.75 33.97 -48.98
CA ALA A 1122 -17.14 35.18 -48.27
C ALA A 1122 -16.38 35.22 -46.93
N ASP A 1123 -15.21 35.83 -46.95
CA ASP A 1123 -14.19 35.67 -45.92
C ASP A 1123 -14.15 36.84 -44.94
N GLN A 1124 -13.74 36.53 -43.72
CA GLN A 1124 -13.70 37.50 -42.61
C GLN A 1124 -12.37 37.45 -41.86
N LEU A 1125 -11.78 38.62 -41.63
CA LEU A 1125 -10.68 38.78 -40.68
C LEU A 1125 -11.22 39.35 -39.37
N LEU A 1126 -10.99 38.67 -38.25
CA LEU A 1126 -11.32 39.11 -36.90
C LEU A 1126 -10.07 39.65 -36.22
N LEU A 1127 -10.12 40.92 -35.83
CA LEU A 1127 -9.08 41.58 -35.04
C LEU A 1127 -9.45 41.54 -33.56
N LEU A 1128 -8.61 40.87 -32.77
CA LEU A 1128 -8.80 40.57 -31.36
C LEU A 1128 -7.69 41.19 -30.48
N GLY A 1129 -7.71 40.93 -29.18
CA GLY A 1129 -6.67 41.42 -28.26
C GLY A 1129 -6.78 42.93 -27.99
N GLY A 1130 -8.01 43.48 -28.00
CA GLY A 1130 -8.27 44.90 -27.72
C GLY A 1130 -7.90 45.87 -28.85
N ILE A 1131 -7.64 45.36 -30.07
CA ILE A 1131 -7.41 46.21 -31.25
C ILE A 1131 -8.68 47.00 -31.55
N ALA A 1132 -8.63 48.33 -31.39
CA ALA A 1132 -9.74 49.19 -31.78
C ALA A 1132 -9.56 49.68 -33.23
N THR A 1133 -10.66 50.12 -33.85
CA THR A 1133 -10.65 50.72 -35.19
C THR A 1133 -9.69 51.90 -35.35
N ALA A 1134 -9.36 52.60 -34.25
CA ALA A 1134 -8.41 53.72 -34.23
C ALA A 1134 -6.94 53.27 -34.24
N ASP A 1135 -6.67 52.01 -33.92
CA ASP A 1135 -5.31 51.45 -33.82
C ASP A 1135 -4.85 50.80 -35.14
N VAL A 1136 -5.73 50.76 -36.14
CA VAL A 1136 -5.47 50.15 -37.45
C VAL A 1136 -5.32 51.23 -38.52
N SER A 1137 -4.19 51.23 -39.22
CA SER A 1137 -4.00 52.03 -40.43
C SER A 1137 -3.78 51.14 -41.65
N VAL A 1138 -4.36 51.54 -42.78
CA VAL A 1138 -4.41 50.72 -43.99
C VAL A 1138 -3.55 51.34 -45.07
N THR A 1139 -2.67 50.55 -45.66
CA THR A 1139 -1.88 50.93 -46.83
C THR A 1139 -1.98 49.85 -47.91
N ARG A 1140 -1.50 50.13 -49.12
CA ARG A 1140 -1.48 49.13 -50.19
C ARG A 1140 -0.20 49.18 -51.00
N ASP A 1141 0.06 48.09 -51.70
CA ASP A 1141 0.90 48.09 -52.87
C ASP A 1141 0.08 47.79 -54.14
N LEU A 1142 0.74 47.29 -55.20
CA LEU A 1142 0.07 47.00 -56.47
C LEU A 1142 -0.97 45.88 -56.34
N THR A 1143 -0.70 44.85 -55.53
CA THR A 1143 -1.52 43.63 -55.46
C THR A 1143 -2.10 43.35 -54.08
N SER A 1144 -1.55 43.96 -53.02
CA SER A 1144 -1.82 43.58 -51.64
C SER A 1144 -2.23 44.79 -50.78
N ILE A 1145 -2.99 44.51 -49.73
CA ILE A 1145 -3.32 45.47 -48.66
C ILE A 1145 -2.51 45.12 -47.41
N PHE A 1146 -2.05 46.15 -46.69
CA PHE A 1146 -1.36 46.02 -45.42
C PHE A 1146 -2.17 46.72 -44.34
N LEU A 1147 -2.53 45.98 -43.29
CA LEU A 1147 -3.14 46.47 -42.06
C LEU A 1147 -2.03 46.62 -41.02
N HIS A 1148 -1.68 47.85 -40.68
CA HIS A 1148 -0.71 48.15 -39.63
C HIS A 1148 -1.46 48.32 -38.32
N VAL A 1149 -1.11 47.52 -37.31
CA VAL A 1149 -1.84 47.43 -36.04
C VAL A 1149 -0.95 47.89 -34.88
N GLY A 1150 -1.41 48.88 -34.11
CA GLY A 1150 -0.74 49.38 -32.91
C GLY A 1150 0.43 50.35 -33.17
N THR A 1151 1.12 50.76 -32.11
CA THR A 1151 2.32 51.62 -32.17
C THR A 1151 3.37 51.21 -31.12
N GLY A 1152 4.65 51.10 -31.47
CA GLY A 1152 5.72 50.79 -30.52
C GLY A 1152 6.36 49.41 -30.73
N GLU A 1153 6.82 48.76 -29.66
CA GLU A 1153 7.47 47.43 -29.72
C GLU A 1153 6.46 46.29 -29.99
N ASP A 1154 5.18 46.49 -29.67
CA ASP A 1154 4.08 45.52 -29.91
C ASP A 1154 3.34 45.77 -31.24
N ALA A 1155 3.92 46.56 -32.16
CA ALA A 1155 3.29 46.88 -33.44
C ALA A 1155 3.37 45.68 -34.41
N GLY A 1156 2.22 45.28 -34.94
CA GLY A 1156 2.06 44.15 -35.86
C GLY A 1156 1.60 44.58 -37.26
N GLU A 1157 1.58 43.64 -38.20
CA GLU A 1157 1.14 43.86 -39.58
C GLU A 1157 0.39 42.63 -40.11
N ILE A 1158 -0.75 42.84 -40.78
CA ILE A 1158 -1.40 41.80 -41.59
C ILE A 1158 -1.32 42.22 -43.05
N ARG A 1159 -0.68 41.37 -43.86
CA ARG A 1159 -0.61 41.51 -45.31
C ARG A 1159 -1.67 40.62 -45.94
N LEU A 1160 -2.71 41.23 -46.50
CA LEU A 1160 -3.71 40.58 -47.32
C LEU A 1160 -3.23 40.59 -48.77
N ASP A 1161 -2.89 39.42 -49.29
CA ASP A 1161 -2.49 39.24 -50.68
C ASP A 1161 -3.67 39.15 -51.63
N ASN A 1162 -3.35 39.17 -52.93
CA ASN A 1162 -4.28 39.00 -54.04
C ASN A 1162 -5.56 39.82 -53.95
N VAL A 1163 -5.55 40.91 -53.18
CA VAL A 1163 -6.66 41.85 -53.12
C VAL A 1163 -6.83 42.52 -54.48
N PHE A 1164 -5.71 42.80 -55.16
CA PHE A 1164 -5.70 43.34 -56.50
C PHE A 1164 -4.90 42.47 -57.49
N ASP A 1165 -5.34 42.45 -58.75
CA ASP A 1165 -4.63 41.85 -59.87
C ASP A 1165 -3.39 42.66 -60.28
N GLU A 1166 -2.61 42.16 -61.25
CA GLU A 1166 -1.39 42.83 -61.73
C GLU A 1166 -1.63 44.23 -62.34
N ASN A 1167 -2.89 44.57 -62.63
CA ASN A 1167 -3.32 45.86 -63.17
C ASN A 1167 -3.99 46.74 -62.10
N GLY A 1168 -4.16 46.25 -60.87
CA GLY A 1168 -4.78 46.98 -59.77
C GLY A 1168 -6.32 46.88 -59.69
N HIS A 1169 -6.96 45.97 -60.44
CA HIS A 1169 -8.38 45.64 -60.27
C HIS A 1169 -8.56 44.72 -59.08
N LEU A 1170 -9.72 44.74 -58.42
CA LEU A 1170 -10.02 43.73 -57.39
C LEU A 1170 -9.93 42.31 -57.99
N ALA A 1171 -9.15 41.44 -57.34
CA ALA A 1171 -9.02 40.05 -57.77
C ALA A 1171 -10.12 39.16 -57.15
N GLU A 1172 -10.10 37.86 -57.44
CA GLU A 1172 -10.95 36.85 -56.77
C GLU A 1172 -10.26 36.36 -55.48
N GLY A 1173 -11.06 35.97 -54.47
CA GLY A 1173 -10.56 35.51 -53.16
C GLY A 1173 -10.01 36.65 -52.31
N VAL A 1174 -10.75 37.76 -52.20
CA VAL A 1174 -10.36 38.89 -51.34
C VAL A 1174 -11.02 38.73 -50.00
N ILE A 1175 -10.42 39.24 -48.92
CA ILE A 1175 -11.14 39.28 -47.64
C ILE A 1175 -12.24 40.34 -47.69
N GLU A 1176 -13.51 39.94 -47.64
CA GLU A 1176 -14.65 40.85 -47.81
C GLU A 1176 -14.97 41.69 -46.57
N SER A 1177 -14.61 41.22 -45.38
CA SER A 1177 -14.92 41.91 -44.12
C SER A 1177 -13.81 41.83 -43.08
N ILE A 1178 -13.64 42.93 -42.32
CA ILE A 1178 -12.81 42.97 -41.11
C ILE A 1178 -13.70 43.30 -39.92
N LYS A 1179 -13.73 42.44 -38.93
CA LYS A 1179 -14.57 42.57 -37.73
C LYS A 1179 -13.70 42.81 -36.49
N PHE A 1180 -14.18 43.69 -35.62
CA PHE A 1180 -13.53 44.06 -34.37
C PHE A 1180 -14.27 43.47 -33.16
N GLU A 1181 -13.57 43.34 -32.05
CA GLU A 1181 -14.10 42.77 -30.79
C GLU A 1181 -15.32 43.54 -30.25
N ASP A 1182 -15.43 44.85 -30.51
CA ASP A 1182 -16.59 45.67 -30.11
C ASP A 1182 -17.85 45.48 -31.00
N GLY A 1183 -17.76 44.60 -31.99
CA GLY A 1183 -18.82 44.33 -32.97
C GLY A 1183 -18.85 45.27 -34.16
N THR A 1184 -17.93 46.25 -34.25
CA THR A 1184 -17.75 47.06 -35.45
C THR A 1184 -17.24 46.20 -36.61
N GLU A 1185 -17.73 46.47 -37.82
CA GLU A 1185 -17.34 45.72 -39.02
C GLU A 1185 -17.01 46.71 -40.16
N TRP A 1186 -15.89 46.47 -40.84
CA TRP A 1186 -15.51 47.15 -42.07
C TRP A 1186 -15.75 46.19 -43.25
N GLY A 1187 -16.70 46.52 -44.12
CA GLY A 1187 -16.83 45.79 -45.38
C GLY A 1187 -15.78 46.22 -46.39
N LEU A 1188 -15.62 45.47 -47.49
CA LEU A 1188 -14.66 45.78 -48.55
C LEU A 1188 -14.66 47.25 -49.01
N PRO A 1189 -15.81 47.94 -49.23
CA PRO A 1189 -15.80 49.37 -49.56
C PRO A 1189 -15.19 50.26 -48.47
N ASP A 1190 -15.41 49.92 -47.20
CA ASP A 1190 -14.85 50.63 -46.04
C ASP A 1190 -13.35 50.43 -45.94
N ILE A 1191 -12.87 49.20 -46.17
CA ILE A 1191 -11.45 48.84 -46.20
C ILE A 1191 -10.73 49.63 -47.32
N LEU A 1192 -11.27 49.60 -48.54
CA LEU A 1192 -10.69 50.29 -49.69
C LEU A 1192 -10.65 51.82 -49.50
N SER A 1193 -11.67 52.41 -48.88
CA SER A 1193 -11.71 53.85 -48.61
C SER A 1193 -10.64 54.33 -47.63
N ARG A 1194 -10.10 53.43 -46.80
CA ARG A 1194 -9.10 53.75 -45.76
C ARG A 1194 -7.65 53.72 -46.27
N ILE A 1195 -7.41 53.22 -47.48
CA ILE A 1195 -6.09 53.23 -48.14
C ILE A 1195 -5.64 54.66 -48.49
N LEU A 1196 -6.57 55.62 -48.51
CA LEU A 1196 -6.32 57.02 -48.82
C LEU A 1196 -5.57 57.71 -47.66
N LEU A 1197 -4.25 57.50 -47.59
CA LEU A 1197 -3.36 58.30 -46.76
C LEU A 1197 -3.45 59.78 -47.16
N PRO A 1198 -3.34 60.73 -46.22
CA PRO A 1198 -3.17 62.13 -46.58
C PRO A 1198 -1.83 62.31 -47.31
N ILE A 1199 -1.89 62.76 -48.58
CA ILE A 1199 -0.71 63.12 -49.37
C ILE A 1199 0.11 64.18 -48.60
N THR A 1200 1.41 63.98 -48.47
CA THR A 1200 2.31 64.78 -47.62
C THR A 1200 3.25 65.68 -48.45
N GLU A 1201 4.10 66.45 -47.77
CA GLU A 1201 5.19 67.23 -48.42
C GLU A 1201 6.54 66.48 -48.35
N GLY A 1202 6.50 65.16 -48.11
CA GLY A 1202 7.64 64.25 -48.16
C GLY A 1202 7.48 63.23 -49.29
N ALA A 1203 8.48 62.36 -49.49
CA ALA A 1203 8.43 61.34 -50.56
C ALA A 1203 7.31 60.32 -50.30
N ASP A 1204 6.30 60.33 -51.18
CA ASP A 1204 5.11 59.50 -51.08
C ASP A 1204 5.08 58.40 -52.17
N VAL A 1205 4.38 57.30 -51.88
CA VAL A 1205 4.02 56.28 -52.89
C VAL A 1205 2.50 56.27 -53.00
N LEU A 1206 1.98 56.69 -54.15
CA LEU A 1206 0.56 56.91 -54.39
C LEU A 1206 0.06 56.01 -55.51
N TYR A 1207 -1.14 55.49 -55.32
CA TYR A 1207 -1.85 54.69 -56.30
C TYR A 1207 -3.21 55.32 -56.58
N GLY A 1208 -3.53 55.48 -57.86
CA GLY A 1208 -4.87 55.76 -58.34
C GLY A 1208 -5.78 54.56 -58.20
N SER A 1209 -6.97 54.74 -58.73
CA SER A 1209 -8.04 53.77 -58.89
C SER A 1209 -8.06 53.30 -60.34
N ILE A 1210 -9.04 52.45 -60.68
CA ILE A 1210 -9.29 52.01 -62.06
C ILE A 1210 -10.19 53.00 -62.82
N LEU A 1211 -10.39 54.19 -62.27
CA LEU A 1211 -11.21 55.28 -62.80
C LEU A 1211 -10.31 56.48 -63.09
N ASN A 1212 -10.86 57.49 -63.77
CA ASN A 1212 -10.13 58.72 -64.05
C ASN A 1212 -9.80 59.47 -62.74
N ASP A 1213 -8.52 59.53 -62.39
CA ASP A 1213 -8.05 60.14 -61.17
C ASP A 1213 -7.42 61.51 -61.35
N THR A 1214 -7.36 62.27 -60.26
CA THR A 1214 -6.58 63.51 -60.19
C THR A 1214 -5.76 63.49 -58.90
N ILE A 1215 -4.47 63.19 -59.04
CA ILE A 1215 -3.54 63.03 -57.93
C ILE A 1215 -2.52 64.17 -57.98
N ASN A 1216 -2.35 64.87 -56.86
CA ASN A 1216 -1.30 65.87 -56.68
C ASN A 1216 -0.42 65.47 -55.51
N ALA A 1217 0.78 64.97 -55.79
CA ALA A 1217 1.74 64.44 -54.83
C ALA A 1217 2.44 65.51 -53.98
N LEU A 1218 2.17 66.80 -54.24
CA LEU A 1218 2.68 67.95 -53.50
C LEU A 1218 4.20 68.16 -53.63
N GLY A 1219 5.01 67.66 -52.70
CA GLY A 1219 6.45 67.88 -52.69
C GLY A 1219 7.14 66.72 -52.00
N GLY A 1220 8.38 66.44 -52.37
CA GLY A 1220 8.98 65.14 -52.09
C GLY A 1220 9.47 64.49 -53.38
N ASP A 1221 10.19 63.38 -53.27
CA ASP A 1221 10.55 62.58 -54.44
C ASP A 1221 9.50 61.47 -54.58
N ASP A 1222 8.40 61.76 -55.27
CA ASP A 1222 7.19 60.95 -55.18
C ASP A 1222 7.13 59.85 -56.24
N ARG A 1223 6.42 58.75 -55.95
CA ARG A 1223 6.09 57.71 -56.93
C ARG A 1223 4.58 57.57 -57.05
N VAL A 1224 4.02 57.97 -58.19
CA VAL A 1224 2.56 57.96 -58.42
C VAL A 1224 2.23 57.00 -59.57
N LEU A 1225 1.33 56.06 -59.34
CA LEU A 1225 0.77 55.16 -60.36
C LEU A 1225 -0.71 55.48 -60.54
N GLY A 1226 -1.13 55.93 -61.72
CA GLY A 1226 -2.53 56.24 -62.05
C GLY A 1226 -3.40 54.99 -62.20
N LEU A 1227 -2.82 53.93 -62.80
CA LEU A 1227 -3.46 52.65 -63.12
C LEU A 1227 -4.34 52.72 -64.37
N ASP A 1228 -5.64 52.51 -64.27
CA ASP A 1228 -6.55 52.51 -65.42
C ASP A 1228 -7.44 53.75 -65.36
N GLY A 1229 -7.73 54.37 -66.51
CA GLY A 1229 -8.51 55.62 -66.56
C GLY A 1229 -7.77 56.71 -67.32
N ASP A 1230 -8.44 57.82 -67.63
CA ASP A 1230 -7.78 59.01 -68.16
C ASP A 1230 -7.31 59.90 -66.99
N ASP A 1231 -6.07 59.72 -66.53
CA ASP A 1231 -5.61 60.29 -65.26
C ASP A 1231 -4.93 61.65 -65.36
N GLN A 1232 -4.98 62.43 -64.27
CA GLN A 1232 -4.18 63.64 -64.10
C GLN A 1232 -3.25 63.49 -62.90
N LEU A 1233 -1.97 63.25 -63.17
CA LEU A 1233 -0.96 63.04 -62.13
C LEU A 1233 -0.02 64.25 -62.07
N ILE A 1234 0.08 64.87 -60.91
CA ILE A 1234 0.92 66.04 -60.64
C ILE A 1234 1.92 65.64 -59.57
N GLY A 1235 3.21 65.58 -59.90
CA GLY A 1235 4.27 65.24 -58.95
C GLY A 1235 4.59 66.39 -58.00
N GLY A 1236 4.59 67.62 -58.50
CA GLY A 1236 4.84 68.79 -57.67
C GLY A 1236 6.34 69.09 -57.50
N SER A 1237 6.85 69.31 -56.29
CA SER A 1237 8.26 69.70 -56.10
C SER A 1237 9.14 68.56 -55.59
N GLY A 1238 9.99 68.03 -56.47
CA GLY A 1238 11.05 67.07 -56.15
C GLY A 1238 11.38 66.24 -57.38
N ALA A 1239 11.98 65.06 -57.20
CA ALA A 1239 12.28 64.12 -58.27
C ALA A 1239 11.23 63.01 -58.34
N ASP A 1240 10.15 63.31 -59.08
CA ASP A 1240 8.97 62.44 -59.11
C ASP A 1240 9.00 61.40 -60.23
N LEU A 1241 8.40 60.25 -59.96
CA LEU A 1241 8.19 59.15 -60.87
C LEU A 1241 6.68 58.91 -61.05
N LEU A 1242 6.15 59.44 -62.15
CA LEU A 1242 4.73 59.34 -62.49
C LEU A 1242 4.51 58.29 -63.58
N PHE A 1243 3.57 57.37 -63.34
CA PHE A 1243 3.10 56.37 -64.30
C PHE A 1243 1.60 56.56 -64.49
N GLY A 1244 1.15 56.92 -65.69
CA GLY A 1244 -0.29 57.05 -65.99
C GLY A 1244 -0.96 55.69 -65.94
N GLY A 1245 -0.54 54.81 -66.85
CA GLY A 1245 -1.05 53.45 -66.94
C GLY A 1245 -1.89 53.31 -68.21
N ASN A 1246 -3.06 52.68 -68.14
CA ASN A 1246 -3.94 52.50 -69.29
C ASN A 1246 -4.97 53.63 -69.40
N GLY A 1247 -4.89 54.42 -70.46
CA GLY A 1247 -5.86 55.47 -70.78
C GLY A 1247 -5.17 56.68 -71.38
N ASN A 1248 -5.87 57.81 -71.42
CA ASN A 1248 -5.31 59.08 -71.91
C ASN A 1248 -4.86 59.95 -70.73
N ASP A 1249 -3.64 59.71 -70.26
CA ASP A 1249 -3.12 60.35 -69.05
C ASP A 1249 -2.38 61.66 -69.29
N SER A 1250 -2.45 62.53 -68.30
CA SER A 1250 -1.76 63.82 -68.23
C SER A 1250 -0.84 63.85 -67.01
N LEU A 1251 0.46 63.64 -67.23
CA LEU A 1251 1.49 63.59 -66.19
C LEU A 1251 2.29 64.91 -66.15
N THR A 1252 2.38 65.52 -64.96
CA THR A 1252 3.09 66.77 -64.70
C THR A 1252 4.04 66.62 -63.51
N GLY A 1253 5.30 66.24 -63.75
CA GLY A 1253 6.32 66.04 -62.68
C GLY A 1253 6.91 67.30 -62.04
N GLY A 1254 6.23 68.45 -62.16
CA GLY A 1254 6.62 69.75 -61.59
C GLY A 1254 8.09 70.20 -61.76
N ALA A 1255 8.57 71.11 -60.89
CA ALA A 1255 9.81 71.86 -61.11
C ALA A 1255 10.98 71.29 -60.31
N VAL A 1256 11.89 70.58 -61.00
CA VAL A 1256 13.14 70.05 -60.44
C VAL A 1256 13.98 71.16 -59.78
N THR A 1257 14.20 71.10 -58.47
CA THR A 1257 15.28 71.84 -57.82
C THR A 1257 16.53 70.98 -57.84
N THR A 1258 17.47 71.31 -58.73
CA THR A 1258 18.71 70.56 -58.97
C THR A 1258 19.49 70.22 -57.69
N ARG A 1259 19.64 68.92 -57.38
CA ARG A 1259 20.93 68.22 -57.57
C ARG A 1259 20.81 66.71 -57.69
#